data_AF-A0A5Q0G9R5-F1
#
_entry.id   AF-A0A5Q0G9R5-F1
#
_cell.length_a   1.000
_cell.length_b   1.000
_cell.length_c   1.000
_cell.angle_alpha   90.00
_cell.angle_beta   90.00
_cell.angle_gamma   90.00
#
_symmetry.space_group_name_H-M   'P 1'
#
loop_
_entity.id
_entity.type
_entity.pdbx_description
1 polymer ?
#
loop_
_entity_poly.entity_id
_entity_poly.type
_entity_poly.pdbx_seq_one_letter_code
_entity_poly.pdbx_strand_id
1 'polypeptide(L)'
;MVDQQLNPKKSVLQQTPIAIIGMSALFAKAENLQQYWENILAKINCISEVPETAWSLKDYYDPDPSTPDKTYARAGGFIPEIDFDPLEFGLPPDTLEALDSANLLALVLAKQALKDAGYGEGKEFNRETTGVILGASGLWKSITPLTARLQYPLWEKVLKNSGLSAEQTEKIIEKMQAAFVPWTENSFPGMLPNVVAGRITNRLDLGGTNCVVDAACASSLSALKMAISELIEGRCDMMLSGGFDTDNSILNYMCFSKTPAFSKKDYLNPFDATSDGMMVGEGLGMLVLKRLADAERDGDRIYAVIKGIGTASDGRYKSIYAPRTEGQVRALRRAYEDAGFSPATLGLMEAHGTGTPAGDFCEFTALNQVLTENQAGRQQIALGSVKSQIGHTKAAAGAASLIKATLALHHKILPPTINVTQPNPKFKIEESPFYINTETRPWIQNGDTPRRAGVSSFGFGGTDYHVVLEEYTPKFPQGGDRIHSTAQSILLWADTPQQLSQKCQATLEQLQSDNCGEQYHQLQHHSKTALIPETSARVGFVATSLEEAQKLLKAAIKQLQIQPQAEAWEHPQGIYYRQTGLSLKGKVVALFPGQGSQYLNMGREVSLNFPEIQQAYQALDQLMAQDNLPALSDIAFPIPAFNPEVIKQQSQQLQRTENAQPAIGALSLGLYKILQNVGFKPDFVAGHSFGELTALWAAGVFSDEDYCYLIKARGQAMTVPQGSHDCDRGTMLAVSGDVAKIKQLIAGMAKVQIANYNAPEQVVLSGSKPEIATLEKVLSKQGYTVTPLPVSAAFHTPFVHHASQPFAEALNRVTFNTPQIPVYANMTGNAYPTEATAIRKLLEAHLLNAVQFAQEIENLYAQGGYCFVEIGSRQILTNLVKQTLGDRPHVAIALNPSRQKDSDVQLRQGVIQLRVIGLSLKDLDASPRKLPAQKSKSKGLSIKLNATNYISDKTKAAFESAFKPEPVVQLASTPLDQVVSDAATVVLDSPAQTFVASTNDEVPITPVSVMEESVSLGEIYHQSDYQFIISKDETNIMNNSTHNTIAYLFQQFYQHQKEMLQVHEQYVKTQSQSFQAFLQLLQQQEVMIPQSSTIAEQTVVVPAPVVQLPKTPAAPIVEPPQTPVVPVAELPKTPVAPVVEPPQVTPVAEPVHISHIASYLEPRYSAPAPQPTPVVTETASPAANESYISRALMEVVSDKTGYPTEMLELEMDLEADLGVDSIKRVEIMGTLHESFPQLPKLSPEELAEKRTLAQIVQYLAGQIMVAEKKIA
;
A
#
# COMPACT_ATOMS: atom_id res chain seq x y z
N MET A 1 50.55 12.63 13.31
CA MET A 1 49.42 11.97 13.99
C MET A 1 48.49 13.03 14.58
N VAL A 2 47.72 13.76 13.76
CA VAL A 2 46.59 14.60 14.22
C VAL A 2 45.54 14.58 13.11
N ASP A 3 44.78 13.49 12.99
CA ASP A 3 43.63 13.42 12.06
C ASP A 3 42.65 12.27 12.43
N GLN A 4 42.40 12.11 13.73
CA GLN A 4 41.45 11.11 14.27
C GLN A 4 40.67 11.69 15.48
N GLN A 5 39.88 12.73 15.24
CA GLN A 5 38.75 13.08 16.13
C GLN A 5 37.83 14.15 15.54
N LEU A 6 36.85 13.71 14.72
CA LEU A 6 35.52 14.33 14.59
C LEU A 6 34.58 13.42 13.76
N ASN A 7 34.50 12.14 14.12
CA ASN A 7 33.49 11.25 13.57
C ASN A 7 32.14 11.68 14.18
N PRO A 8 31.14 12.15 13.40
CA PRO A 8 29.84 12.52 13.96
C PRO A 8 29.23 11.30 14.65
N LYS A 9 28.64 11.49 15.84
CA LYS A 9 27.93 10.41 16.52
C LYS A 9 26.79 9.96 15.61
N LYS A 10 26.90 8.74 15.06
CA LYS A 10 25.81 8.09 14.32
C LYS A 10 24.52 8.19 15.14
N SER A 11 23.39 8.49 14.50
CA SER A 11 22.11 8.50 15.20
C SER A 11 21.81 7.12 15.79
N VAL A 12 20.87 7.03 16.73
CA VAL A 12 20.50 5.73 17.29
C VAL A 12 19.77 4.88 16.25
N LEU A 13 19.03 5.48 15.30
CA LEU A 13 18.38 4.78 14.20
C LEU A 13 19.37 4.30 13.10
N GLN A 14 20.54 4.93 12.96
CA GLN A 14 21.66 4.40 12.15
C GLN A 14 22.33 3.18 12.78
N GLN A 15 22.27 3.05 14.11
CA GLN A 15 22.83 1.93 14.85
C GLN A 15 21.80 0.80 14.99
N THR A 16 20.53 1.16 15.11
CA THR A 16 19.39 0.25 15.26
C THR A 16 18.27 0.63 14.28
N PRO A 17 18.42 0.32 12.97
CA PRO A 17 17.36 0.57 12.00
C PRO A 17 16.10 -0.23 12.33
N ILE A 18 14.92 0.28 11.95
CA ILE A 18 13.63 -0.39 12.23
C ILE A 18 13.10 -1.04 10.96
N ALA A 19 12.80 -2.34 11.02
CA ALA A 19 12.20 -3.10 9.95
C ALA A 19 10.66 -3.00 10.01
N ILE A 20 10.03 -2.80 8.86
CA ILE A 20 8.58 -3.01 8.68
C ILE A 20 8.40 -4.48 8.27
N ILE A 21 7.79 -5.28 9.14
CA ILE A 21 7.67 -6.74 8.94
C ILE A 21 6.27 -7.21 8.54
N GLY A 22 5.24 -6.43 8.85
CA GLY A 22 3.87 -6.68 8.40
C GLY A 22 3.06 -5.39 8.28
N MET A 23 2.00 -5.42 7.48
CA MET A 23 1.11 -4.28 7.27
C MET A 23 -0.36 -4.70 7.13
N SER A 24 -1.27 -3.77 7.37
CA SER A 24 -2.70 -3.91 7.05
C SER A 24 -3.29 -2.57 6.61
N ALA A 25 -4.27 -2.58 5.72
CA ALA A 25 -4.88 -1.36 5.18
C ALA A 25 -6.38 -1.57 4.94
N LEU A 26 -7.19 -0.59 5.34
CA LEU A 26 -8.60 -0.44 4.99
C LEU A 26 -8.80 1.01 4.55
N PHE A 27 -9.05 1.22 3.26
CA PHE A 27 -9.16 2.54 2.63
C PHE A 27 -10.32 2.57 1.63
N ALA A 28 -10.58 3.73 1.02
CA ALA A 28 -11.62 3.86 0.01
C ALA A 28 -11.46 2.81 -1.11
N LYS A 29 -12.53 2.04 -1.37
CA LYS A 29 -12.57 0.89 -2.31
C LYS A 29 -11.47 -0.17 -2.10
N ALA A 30 -10.89 -0.26 -0.90
CA ALA A 30 -9.81 -1.18 -0.56
C ALA A 30 -10.05 -1.83 0.82
N GLU A 31 -10.60 -3.03 0.85
CA GLU A 31 -10.93 -3.80 2.07
C GLU A 31 -9.69 -4.34 2.81
N ASN A 32 -8.55 -4.45 2.11
CA ASN A 32 -7.33 -5.11 2.57
C ASN A 32 -6.05 -4.53 1.92
N LEU A 33 -4.88 -4.94 2.42
CA LEU A 33 -3.55 -4.49 1.94
C LEU A 33 -3.31 -4.76 0.45
N GLN A 34 -3.82 -5.88 -0.07
CA GLN A 34 -3.64 -6.27 -1.48
C GLN A 34 -4.47 -5.36 -2.40
N GLN A 35 -5.76 -5.21 -2.11
CA GLN A 35 -6.65 -4.36 -2.92
C GLN A 35 -6.20 -2.89 -2.87
N TYR A 36 -5.65 -2.43 -1.75
CA TYR A 36 -5.04 -1.09 -1.66
C TYR A 36 -3.87 -0.92 -2.65
N TRP A 37 -2.97 -1.90 -2.72
CA TRP A 37 -1.84 -1.88 -3.65
C TRP A 37 -2.28 -2.01 -5.11
N GLU A 38 -3.21 -2.91 -5.40
CA GLU A 38 -3.78 -3.11 -6.74
C GLU A 38 -4.49 -1.85 -7.24
N ASN A 39 -5.28 -1.18 -6.39
CA ASN A 39 -5.91 0.12 -6.72
C ASN A 39 -4.87 1.20 -7.04
N ILE A 40 -3.74 1.24 -6.33
CA ILE A 40 -2.62 2.15 -6.62
C ILE A 40 -2.02 1.83 -8.00
N LEU A 41 -1.61 0.58 -8.24
CA LEU A 41 -0.98 0.16 -9.50
C LEU A 41 -1.88 0.35 -10.72
N ALA A 42 -3.19 0.13 -10.56
CA ALA A 42 -4.20 0.28 -11.62
C ALA A 42 -4.76 1.71 -11.77
N LYS A 43 -4.22 2.70 -11.04
CA LYS A 43 -4.64 4.12 -11.07
C LYS A 43 -6.13 4.35 -10.74
N ILE A 44 -6.71 3.52 -9.88
CA ILE A 44 -8.14 3.61 -9.53
C ILE A 44 -8.40 4.87 -8.71
N ASN A 45 -9.33 5.71 -9.18
CA ASN A 45 -9.88 6.79 -8.36
C ASN A 45 -10.89 6.18 -7.37
N CYS A 46 -10.59 6.26 -6.08
CA CYS A 46 -11.36 5.66 -5.01
C CYS A 46 -12.37 6.62 -4.37
N ILE A 47 -12.39 7.89 -4.79
CA ILE A 47 -13.45 8.84 -4.45
C ILE A 47 -14.82 8.36 -4.96
N SER A 48 -15.87 8.73 -4.24
CA SER A 48 -17.27 8.68 -4.65
C SER A 48 -18.01 9.96 -4.23
N GLU A 49 -19.24 10.12 -4.71
CA GLU A 49 -20.23 11.00 -4.07
C GLU A 49 -20.53 10.49 -2.64
N VAL A 50 -20.98 11.37 -1.74
CA VAL A 50 -21.35 11.05 -0.36
C VAL A 50 -22.53 10.06 -0.36
N PRO A 51 -22.44 8.93 0.37
CA PRO A 51 -23.56 8.00 0.47
C PRO A 51 -24.61 8.48 1.48
N GLU A 52 -25.89 8.20 1.22
CA GLU A 52 -27.01 8.49 2.14
C GLU A 52 -26.84 7.83 3.53
N THR A 53 -26.00 6.77 3.64
CA THR A 53 -25.61 6.11 4.90
C THR A 53 -24.57 6.89 5.73
N ALA A 54 -24.03 7.99 5.20
CA ALA A 54 -23.20 8.94 5.94
C ALA A 54 -23.98 10.22 6.27
N TRP A 55 -24.60 10.86 5.26
CA TRP A 55 -25.56 11.96 5.40
C TRP A 55 -26.19 12.31 4.04
N SER A 56 -27.38 12.91 4.06
CA SER A 56 -28.12 13.29 2.85
C SER A 56 -27.60 14.57 2.21
N LEU A 57 -27.26 14.50 0.92
CA LEU A 57 -26.87 15.69 0.13
C LEU A 57 -28.02 16.71 0.03
N LYS A 58 -29.28 16.28 0.02
CA LYS A 58 -30.45 17.18 -0.13
C LYS A 58 -30.55 18.15 1.04
N ASP A 59 -30.17 17.69 2.22
CA ASP A 59 -30.33 18.44 3.47
C ASP A 59 -29.13 19.36 3.76
N TYR A 60 -27.95 19.07 3.21
CA TYR A 60 -26.70 19.76 3.58
C TYR A 60 -25.83 20.29 2.45
N TYR A 61 -25.98 19.85 1.19
CA TYR A 61 -25.18 20.38 0.08
C TYR A 61 -25.77 21.69 -0.46
N ASP A 62 -24.91 22.67 -0.72
CA ASP A 62 -25.20 23.86 -1.50
C ASP A 62 -23.92 24.33 -2.23
N PRO A 63 -23.96 24.61 -3.54
CA PRO A 63 -22.75 24.97 -4.31
C PRO A 63 -22.19 26.36 -3.98
N ASP A 64 -22.92 27.22 -3.25
CA ASP A 64 -22.40 28.48 -2.72
C ASP A 64 -21.77 28.26 -1.31
N PRO A 65 -20.44 28.43 -1.15
CA PRO A 65 -19.78 28.27 0.16
C PRO A 65 -20.31 29.21 1.25
N SER A 66 -20.93 30.33 0.87
CA SER A 66 -21.47 31.33 1.80
C SER A 66 -22.83 30.96 2.39
N THR A 67 -23.56 30.02 1.79
CA THR A 67 -24.88 29.57 2.28
C THR A 67 -24.76 29.07 3.73
N PRO A 68 -25.54 29.62 4.70
CA PRO A 68 -25.52 29.19 6.09
C PRO A 68 -25.79 27.68 6.23
N ASP A 69 -25.07 27.02 7.13
CA ASP A 69 -25.28 25.62 7.52
C ASP A 69 -25.24 24.58 6.38
N LYS A 70 -24.58 24.92 5.26
CA LYS A 70 -24.33 24.05 4.10
C LYS A 70 -22.85 23.80 3.81
N THR A 71 -22.56 22.63 3.26
CA THR A 71 -21.28 22.21 2.67
C THR A 71 -21.31 22.37 1.15
N TYR A 72 -20.22 22.89 0.57
CA TYR A 72 -20.05 22.95 -0.89
C TYR A 72 -19.30 21.74 -1.47
N ALA A 73 -18.87 20.81 -0.61
CA ALA A 73 -18.30 19.53 -1.02
C ALA A 73 -19.34 18.41 -0.88
N ARG A 74 -19.39 17.53 -1.90
CA ARG A 74 -20.33 16.41 -2.02
C ARG A 74 -19.66 15.05 -2.26
N ALA A 75 -18.33 15.00 -2.24
CA ALA A 75 -17.54 13.84 -2.58
C ALA A 75 -16.45 13.56 -1.54
N GLY A 76 -16.00 12.31 -1.45
CA GLY A 76 -15.00 11.86 -0.49
C GLY A 76 -14.56 10.42 -0.72
N GLY A 77 -13.55 9.97 0.03
CA GLY A 77 -13.17 8.56 0.11
C GLY A 77 -13.88 7.86 1.28
N PHE A 78 -14.66 6.82 1.02
CA PHE A 78 -15.40 6.05 2.03
C PHE A 78 -14.96 4.59 2.02
N ILE A 79 -14.74 4.00 3.20
CA ILE A 79 -14.28 2.59 3.30
C ILE A 79 -15.40 1.59 2.94
N PRO A 80 -15.07 0.45 2.31
CA PRO A 80 -16.04 -0.59 1.99
C PRO A 80 -16.55 -1.30 3.25
N GLU A 81 -17.63 -2.07 3.11
CA GLU A 81 -18.09 -2.99 4.13
C GLU A 81 -17.21 -4.23 4.22
N ILE A 82 -16.78 -4.59 5.43
CA ILE A 82 -16.08 -5.83 5.74
C ILE A 82 -16.91 -6.70 6.70
N ASP A 83 -16.68 -8.02 6.70
CA ASP A 83 -17.25 -8.92 7.71
C ASP A 83 -16.50 -8.81 9.04
N PHE A 84 -17.24 -8.91 10.14
CA PHE A 84 -16.74 -8.91 11.51
C PHE A 84 -17.47 -9.98 12.32
N ASP A 85 -16.71 -10.84 13.00
CA ASP A 85 -17.24 -11.82 13.96
C ASP A 85 -16.95 -11.30 15.38
N PRO A 86 -17.95 -10.85 16.16
CA PRO A 86 -17.72 -10.26 17.48
C PRO A 86 -17.24 -11.30 18.50
N LEU A 87 -17.55 -12.60 18.28
CA LEU A 87 -17.07 -13.70 19.11
C LEU A 87 -15.57 -13.95 18.89
N GLU A 88 -15.02 -13.67 17.70
CA GLU A 88 -13.57 -13.76 17.41
C GLU A 88 -12.72 -12.82 18.29
N PHE A 89 -13.34 -11.82 18.93
CA PHE A 89 -12.71 -10.83 19.81
C PHE A 89 -13.38 -10.74 21.19
N GLY A 90 -14.25 -11.69 21.56
CA GLY A 90 -14.97 -11.72 22.83
C GLY A 90 -15.75 -10.43 23.14
N LEU A 91 -16.46 -9.89 22.15
CA LEU A 91 -17.29 -8.69 22.30
C LEU A 91 -18.78 -9.07 22.38
N PRO A 92 -19.51 -8.76 23.47
CA PRO A 92 -20.93 -9.05 23.56
C PRO A 92 -21.71 -8.24 22.51
N PRO A 93 -22.55 -8.87 21.66
CA PRO A 93 -23.31 -8.19 20.61
C PRO A 93 -24.16 -7.00 21.08
N ASP A 94 -24.66 -7.00 22.32
CA ASP A 94 -25.44 -5.89 22.89
C ASP A 94 -24.63 -4.60 23.05
N THR A 95 -23.30 -4.70 23.21
CA THR A 95 -22.42 -3.54 23.38
C THR A 95 -22.14 -2.78 22.07
N LEU A 96 -22.35 -3.41 20.92
CA LEU A 96 -21.80 -2.95 19.64
C LEU A 96 -22.40 -1.62 19.15
N GLU A 97 -23.66 -1.30 19.48
CA GLU A 97 -24.26 0.00 19.16
C GLU A 97 -23.61 1.19 19.90
N ALA A 98 -22.98 0.91 21.05
CA ALA A 98 -22.40 1.92 21.91
C ALA A 98 -20.92 2.22 21.59
N LEU A 99 -20.32 1.49 20.64
CA LEU A 99 -18.92 1.61 20.25
C LEU A 99 -18.76 2.35 18.91
N ASP A 100 -17.78 3.25 18.81
CA ASP A 100 -17.42 3.79 17.50
C ASP A 100 -16.88 2.69 16.58
N SER A 101 -17.25 2.73 15.30
CA SER A 101 -16.71 1.89 14.23
C SER A 101 -15.19 1.69 14.30
N ALA A 102 -14.44 2.72 14.69
CA ALA A 102 -12.99 2.67 14.86
C ALA A 102 -12.52 1.57 15.85
N ASN A 103 -13.25 1.33 16.95
CA ASN A 103 -12.92 0.28 17.94
C ASN A 103 -12.94 -1.12 17.31
N LEU A 104 -13.92 -1.38 16.46
CA LEU A 104 -14.17 -2.70 15.88
C LEU A 104 -13.26 -2.94 14.67
N LEU A 105 -13.16 -1.97 13.78
CA LEU A 105 -12.29 -2.04 12.59
C LEU A 105 -10.82 -2.17 12.98
N ALA A 106 -10.36 -1.42 14.00
CA ALA A 106 -8.96 -1.46 14.41
C ALA A 106 -8.51 -2.81 14.98
N LEU A 107 -9.41 -3.59 15.59
CA LEU A 107 -9.15 -4.99 15.99
C LEU A 107 -8.87 -5.89 14.78
N VAL A 108 -9.68 -5.76 13.72
CA VAL A 108 -9.49 -6.51 12.47
C VAL A 108 -8.15 -6.15 11.84
N LEU A 109 -7.83 -4.86 11.71
CA LEU A 109 -6.55 -4.44 11.13
C LEU A 109 -5.35 -4.88 11.97
N ALA A 110 -5.39 -4.78 13.31
CA ALA A 110 -4.30 -5.25 14.16
C ALA A 110 -4.04 -6.76 14.00
N LYS A 111 -5.12 -7.56 13.96
CA LYS A 111 -5.04 -9.02 13.71
C LYS A 111 -4.53 -9.33 12.29
N GLN A 112 -4.98 -8.58 11.28
CA GLN A 112 -4.47 -8.68 9.91
C GLN A 112 -2.98 -8.32 9.83
N ALA A 113 -2.51 -7.27 10.50
CA ALA A 113 -1.12 -6.82 10.45
C ALA A 113 -0.16 -7.83 11.12
N LEU A 114 -0.55 -8.41 12.27
CA LEU A 114 0.20 -9.50 12.90
C LEU A 114 0.20 -10.78 12.05
N LYS A 115 -0.94 -11.13 11.44
CA LYS A 115 -1.04 -12.25 10.49
C LYS A 115 -0.20 -12.02 9.23
N ASP A 116 -0.12 -10.78 8.75
CA ASP A 116 0.76 -10.37 7.66
C ASP A 116 2.23 -10.57 8.06
N ALA A 117 2.63 -10.09 9.24
CA ALA A 117 3.96 -10.27 9.83
C ALA A 117 4.35 -11.75 10.10
N GLY A 118 3.44 -12.71 9.96
CA GLY A 118 3.68 -14.13 10.21
C GLY A 118 3.36 -14.59 11.65
N TYR A 119 2.81 -13.71 12.47
CA TYR A 119 2.45 -13.95 13.88
C TYR A 119 0.93 -14.15 14.06
N GLY A 120 0.26 -14.77 13.08
CA GLY A 120 -1.20 -14.95 13.07
C GLY A 120 -1.69 -16.22 13.79
N GLU A 121 -1.19 -17.39 13.38
CA GLU A 121 -1.49 -18.69 13.99
C GLU A 121 -0.16 -19.48 14.06
N GLY A 122 0.28 -19.91 15.24
CA GLY A 122 1.38 -20.88 15.42
C GLY A 122 2.83 -20.36 15.52
N LYS A 123 3.12 -19.06 15.36
CA LYS A 123 4.46 -18.48 15.64
C LYS A 123 4.43 -17.70 16.97
N GLU A 124 5.19 -18.15 17.96
CA GLU A 124 5.31 -17.46 19.24
C GLU A 124 6.13 -16.16 19.14
N PHE A 125 5.82 -15.21 20.02
CA PHE A 125 6.54 -13.94 20.21
C PHE A 125 6.32 -13.42 21.63
N ASN A 126 7.15 -12.47 22.06
CA ASN A 126 7.03 -11.89 23.40
C ASN A 126 5.85 -10.91 23.49
N ARG A 127 4.75 -11.38 24.09
CA ARG A 127 3.51 -10.62 24.28
C ARG A 127 3.68 -9.46 25.25
N GLU A 128 4.42 -9.67 26.34
CA GLU A 128 4.69 -8.67 27.38
C GLU A 128 5.41 -7.43 26.84
N THR A 129 6.25 -7.60 25.80
CA THR A 129 7.02 -6.52 25.18
C THR A 129 6.49 -6.13 23.79
N THR A 130 5.23 -6.44 23.48
CA THR A 130 4.56 -5.98 22.25
C THR A 130 3.58 -4.84 22.56
N GLY A 131 3.82 -3.65 22.02
CA GLY A 131 3.00 -2.46 22.27
C GLY A 131 2.18 -1.98 21.06
N VAL A 132 1.27 -1.03 21.28
CA VAL A 132 0.31 -0.51 20.28
C VAL A 132 0.16 1.01 20.39
N ILE A 133 0.78 1.78 19.50
CA ILE A 133 0.69 3.25 19.50
C ILE A 133 0.08 3.73 18.17
N LEU A 134 -1.11 4.34 18.23
CA LEU A 134 -1.88 4.71 17.03
C LEU A 134 -2.10 6.22 16.91
N GLY A 135 -1.97 6.73 15.69
CA GLY A 135 -2.40 8.07 15.34
C GLY A 135 -3.92 8.14 15.22
N ALA A 136 -4.54 9.06 15.94
CA ALA A 136 -5.99 9.20 16.00
C ALA A 136 -6.46 10.64 15.72
N SER A 137 -7.77 10.76 15.56
CA SER A 137 -8.57 11.98 15.68
C SER A 137 -9.76 11.69 16.64
N GLY A 138 -10.59 12.69 16.93
CA GLY A 138 -11.76 12.51 17.81
C GLY A 138 -12.85 11.62 17.20
N LEU A 139 -13.49 10.77 18.01
CA LEU A 139 -14.57 9.85 17.59
C LEU A 139 -15.92 10.57 17.49
N TRP A 140 -15.98 11.63 16.66
CA TRP A 140 -17.12 12.55 16.57
C TRP A 140 -18.41 11.89 16.07
N LYS A 141 -18.33 10.82 15.27
CA LYS A 141 -19.49 10.02 14.85
C LYS A 141 -20.26 9.42 16.03
N SER A 142 -19.56 9.09 17.13
CA SER A 142 -20.18 8.61 18.37
C SER A 142 -20.56 9.74 19.33
N ILE A 143 -19.68 10.74 19.49
CA ILE A 143 -19.90 11.87 20.42
C ILE A 143 -21.13 12.71 20.02
N THR A 144 -21.31 12.96 18.71
CA THR A 144 -22.36 13.86 18.19
C THR A 144 -23.79 13.38 18.50
N PRO A 145 -24.24 12.16 18.12
CA PRO A 145 -25.60 11.70 18.40
C PRO A 145 -25.88 11.58 19.90
N LEU A 146 -24.90 11.12 20.70
CA LEU A 146 -25.04 11.00 22.15
C LEU A 146 -25.18 12.38 22.82
N THR A 147 -24.43 13.39 22.36
CA THR A 147 -24.54 14.78 22.83
C THR A 147 -25.84 15.44 22.38
N ALA A 148 -26.31 15.15 21.16
CA ALA A 148 -27.59 15.63 20.64
C ALA A 148 -28.76 15.07 21.46
N ARG A 149 -28.72 13.77 21.83
CA ARG A 149 -29.72 13.15 22.72
C ARG A 149 -29.79 13.82 24.10
N LEU A 150 -28.68 14.32 24.63
CA LEU A 150 -28.65 15.07 25.91
C LEU A 150 -29.28 16.46 25.81
N GLN A 151 -29.50 17.03 24.62
CA GLN A 151 -30.15 18.35 24.48
C GLN A 151 -31.67 18.32 24.67
N TYR A 152 -32.28 17.15 24.90
CA TYR A 152 -33.73 17.03 25.05
C TYR A 152 -34.37 18.00 26.06
N PRO A 153 -33.76 18.39 27.22
CA PRO A 153 -34.37 19.34 28.15
C PRO A 153 -34.39 20.79 27.65
N LEU A 154 -33.60 21.12 26.63
CA LEU A 154 -33.70 22.40 25.92
C LEU A 154 -34.88 22.37 24.97
N TRP A 155 -35.00 21.31 24.16
CA TRP A 155 -36.14 21.09 23.27
C TRP A 155 -37.46 21.04 24.03
N GLU A 156 -37.52 20.35 25.18
CA GLU A 156 -38.70 20.26 26.03
C GLU A 156 -39.21 21.64 26.48
N LYS A 157 -38.28 22.53 26.88
CA LYS A 157 -38.60 23.93 27.24
C LYS A 157 -39.07 24.73 26.04
N VAL A 158 -38.40 24.60 24.89
CA VAL A 158 -38.78 25.29 23.65
C VAL A 158 -40.17 24.84 23.19
N LEU A 159 -40.48 23.54 23.22
CA LEU A 159 -41.76 22.98 22.79
C LEU A 159 -42.90 23.44 23.71
N LYS A 160 -42.71 23.38 25.04
CA LYS A 160 -43.68 23.90 26.03
C LYS A 160 -43.93 25.40 25.86
N ASN A 161 -42.87 26.19 25.69
CA ASN A 161 -42.98 27.63 25.45
C ASN A 161 -43.52 27.98 24.05
N SER A 162 -43.57 27.01 23.12
CA SER A 162 -44.19 27.13 21.80
C SER A 162 -45.68 26.75 21.77
N GLY A 163 -46.29 26.51 22.94
CA GLY A 163 -47.73 26.24 23.07
C GLY A 163 -48.16 24.78 22.87
N LEU A 164 -47.23 23.83 22.82
CA LEU A 164 -47.56 22.40 22.81
C LEU A 164 -47.99 21.92 24.20
N SER A 165 -48.94 21.00 24.27
CA SER A 165 -49.34 20.37 25.53
C SER A 165 -48.21 19.50 26.12
N ALA A 166 -48.34 19.14 27.40
CA ALA A 166 -47.37 18.27 28.07
C ALA A 166 -47.25 16.91 27.35
N GLU A 167 -48.38 16.26 27.04
CA GLU A 167 -48.44 14.96 26.34
C GLU A 167 -47.85 15.04 24.92
N GLN A 168 -48.12 16.12 24.19
CA GLN A 168 -47.52 16.34 22.87
C GLN A 168 -46.01 16.56 22.96
N THR A 169 -45.55 17.34 23.95
CA THR A 169 -44.12 17.56 24.19
C THR A 169 -43.42 16.26 24.55
N GLU A 170 -44.00 15.47 25.44
CA GLU A 170 -43.48 14.17 25.88
C GLU A 170 -43.28 13.23 24.68
N LYS A 171 -44.32 13.02 23.86
CA LYS A 171 -44.22 12.17 22.64
C LYS A 171 -43.23 12.69 21.60
N ILE A 172 -43.09 14.01 21.45
CA ILE A 172 -42.08 14.61 20.56
C ILE A 172 -40.67 14.36 21.11
N ILE A 173 -40.46 14.47 22.41
CA ILE A 173 -39.20 14.17 23.08
C ILE A 173 -38.89 12.67 23.03
N GLU A 174 -39.86 11.79 23.22
CA GLU A 174 -39.71 10.34 23.03
C GLU A 174 -39.27 10.02 21.61
N LYS A 175 -39.91 10.59 20.58
CA LYS A 175 -39.51 10.41 19.18
C LYS A 175 -38.12 10.99 18.88
N MET A 176 -37.80 12.17 19.40
CA MET A 176 -36.48 12.78 19.25
C MET A 176 -35.39 11.92 19.90
N GLN A 177 -35.61 11.45 21.14
CA GLN A 177 -34.69 10.56 21.82
C GLN A 177 -34.58 9.20 21.12
N ALA A 178 -35.70 8.65 20.65
CA ALA A 178 -35.74 7.40 19.91
C ALA A 178 -34.94 7.48 18.60
N ALA A 179 -34.75 8.67 18.02
CA ALA A 179 -33.92 8.91 16.83
C ALA A 179 -32.39 8.93 17.10
N PHE A 180 -31.93 8.67 18.32
CA PHE A 180 -30.51 8.56 18.67
C PHE A 180 -30.23 7.33 19.55
N VAL A 181 -29.03 6.75 19.40
CA VAL A 181 -28.53 5.65 20.26
C VAL A 181 -28.66 6.04 21.75
N PRO A 182 -29.13 5.14 22.64
CA PRO A 182 -29.23 5.43 24.07
C PRO A 182 -27.87 5.56 24.75
N TRP A 183 -27.83 6.30 25.86
CA TRP A 183 -26.70 6.26 26.78
C TRP A 183 -26.71 4.96 27.58
N THR A 184 -25.60 4.23 27.55
CA THR A 184 -25.35 2.98 28.27
C THR A 184 -23.99 3.02 28.97
N GLU A 185 -23.70 2.02 29.80
CA GLU A 185 -22.38 1.79 30.40
C GLU A 185 -21.22 1.82 29.37
N ASN A 186 -21.47 1.29 28.17
CA ASN A 186 -20.49 1.15 27.09
C ASN A 186 -20.34 2.43 26.24
N SER A 187 -21.28 3.37 26.31
CA SER A 187 -21.28 4.59 25.48
C SER A 187 -20.09 5.52 25.76
N PHE A 188 -19.60 5.57 27.02
CA PHE A 188 -18.43 6.39 27.36
C PHE A 188 -17.11 5.73 26.92
N PRO A 189 -16.80 4.46 27.25
CA PRO A 189 -15.65 3.77 26.68
C PRO A 189 -15.65 3.75 25.13
N GLY A 190 -16.82 3.59 24.51
CA GLY A 190 -16.96 3.51 23.05
C GLY A 190 -16.59 4.77 22.28
N MET A 191 -16.68 5.95 22.90
CA MET A 191 -16.35 7.24 22.28
C MET A 191 -14.92 7.74 22.56
N LEU A 192 -14.09 6.98 23.28
CA LEU A 192 -12.74 7.39 23.67
C LEU A 192 -11.66 6.87 22.70
N PRO A 193 -10.92 7.75 21.99
CA PRO A 193 -9.89 7.32 21.04
C PRO A 193 -8.81 6.39 21.64
N ASN A 194 -8.43 6.59 22.91
CA ASN A 194 -7.44 5.74 23.58
C ASN A 194 -7.93 4.31 23.84
N VAL A 195 -9.26 4.09 23.94
CA VAL A 195 -9.84 2.75 24.12
C VAL A 195 -9.65 1.91 22.86
N VAL A 196 -9.51 2.52 21.67
CA VAL A 196 -9.17 1.79 20.43
C VAL A 196 -7.82 1.08 20.56
N ALA A 197 -6.78 1.75 21.06
CA ALA A 197 -5.47 1.13 21.29
C ALA A 197 -5.50 0.12 22.45
N GLY A 198 -6.15 0.46 23.57
CA GLY A 198 -6.27 -0.42 24.73
C GLY A 198 -7.10 -1.68 24.49
N ARG A 199 -8.12 -1.61 23.62
CA ARG A 199 -8.93 -2.78 23.23
C ARG A 199 -8.13 -3.74 22.36
N ILE A 200 -7.21 -3.24 21.51
CA ILE A 200 -6.28 -4.09 20.75
C ILE A 200 -5.34 -4.85 21.70
N THR A 201 -4.70 -4.17 22.66
CA THR A 201 -3.81 -4.87 23.62
C THR A 201 -4.58 -5.84 24.52
N ASN A 202 -5.78 -5.49 24.97
CA ASN A 202 -6.64 -6.36 25.78
C ASN A 202 -7.15 -7.60 25.01
N ARG A 203 -7.52 -7.47 23.73
CA ARG A 203 -8.13 -8.59 22.95
C ARG A 203 -7.16 -9.35 22.06
N LEU A 204 -5.93 -8.88 21.90
CA LEU A 204 -4.85 -9.63 21.27
C LEU A 204 -3.79 -10.13 22.27
N ASP A 205 -4.00 -9.93 23.58
CA ASP A 205 -3.10 -10.32 24.68
C ASP A 205 -1.67 -9.80 24.50
N LEU A 206 -1.50 -8.48 24.70
CA LEU A 206 -0.26 -7.73 24.49
C LEU A 206 0.01 -6.82 25.71
N GLY A 207 1.14 -7.01 26.41
CA GLY A 207 1.47 -6.30 27.65
C GLY A 207 2.23 -4.98 27.49
N GLY A 208 2.70 -4.67 26.27
CA GLY A 208 3.51 -3.48 26.01
C GLY A 208 2.72 -2.17 26.01
N THR A 209 3.47 -1.05 25.98
CA THR A 209 2.91 0.32 26.00
C THR A 209 1.82 0.50 24.94
N ASN A 210 0.63 0.96 25.37
CA ASN A 210 -0.44 1.39 24.47
C ASN A 210 -0.89 2.82 24.73
N CYS A 211 -1.11 3.58 23.66
CA CYS A 211 -1.69 4.92 23.70
C CYS A 211 -2.16 5.36 22.30
N VAL A 212 -2.79 6.53 22.23
CA VAL A 212 -3.05 7.24 20.96
C VAL A 212 -2.40 8.61 20.96
N VAL A 213 -2.15 9.13 19.76
CA VAL A 213 -1.50 10.43 19.54
C VAL A 213 -2.33 11.26 18.57
N ASP A 214 -2.57 12.52 18.92
CA ASP A 214 -3.14 13.52 18.01
C ASP A 214 -2.04 14.52 17.59
N ALA A 215 -1.80 14.58 16.28
CA ALA A 215 -1.03 15.60 15.58
C ALA A 215 -1.75 15.98 14.27
N ALA A 216 -3.09 15.95 14.29
CA ALA A 216 -4.00 16.07 13.16
C ALA A 216 -3.55 15.20 11.97
N CYS A 217 -3.30 15.80 10.81
CA CYS A 217 -2.87 15.08 9.61
C CYS A 217 -1.52 14.36 9.71
N ALA A 218 -0.76 14.59 10.79
CA ALA A 218 0.50 13.90 11.08
C ALA A 218 0.39 12.85 12.21
N SER A 219 -0.79 12.62 12.82
CA SER A 219 -0.98 11.71 13.96
C SER A 219 -0.28 10.35 13.77
N SER A 220 -0.43 9.71 12.61
CA SER A 220 0.18 8.40 12.33
C SER A 220 1.71 8.40 12.20
N LEU A 221 2.34 9.52 11.82
CA LEU A 221 3.82 9.65 11.83
C LEU A 221 4.35 10.06 13.22
N SER A 222 3.53 10.75 14.02
CA SER A 222 3.80 11.03 15.43
C SER A 222 3.79 9.75 16.27
N ALA A 223 2.74 8.93 16.11
CA ALA A 223 2.64 7.59 16.67
C ALA A 223 3.83 6.70 16.27
N LEU A 224 4.21 6.72 14.98
CA LEU A 224 5.40 6.02 14.49
C LEU A 224 6.68 6.48 15.18
N LYS A 225 6.87 7.79 15.42
CA LYS A 225 8.07 8.28 16.12
C LYS A 225 8.14 7.76 17.56
N MET A 226 7.00 7.67 18.25
CA MET A 226 6.93 7.10 19.61
C MET A 226 7.18 5.58 19.60
N ALA A 227 6.57 4.82 18.69
CA ALA A 227 6.80 3.39 18.54
C ALA A 227 8.28 3.06 18.21
N ILE A 228 8.93 3.88 17.39
CA ILE A 228 10.37 3.77 17.10
C ILE A 228 11.21 4.02 18.37
N SER A 229 10.81 4.93 19.26
CA SER A 229 11.49 5.13 20.56
C SER A 229 11.36 3.92 21.48
N GLU A 230 10.16 3.34 21.64
CA GLU A 230 9.97 2.12 22.46
C GLU A 230 10.84 0.95 22.00
N LEU A 231 10.99 0.79 20.67
CA LEU A 231 11.89 -0.21 20.08
C LEU A 231 13.36 0.14 20.30
N ILE A 232 13.78 1.39 20.06
CA ILE A 232 15.18 1.83 20.21
C ILE A 232 15.66 1.74 21.65
N GLU A 233 14.82 2.11 22.61
CA GLU A 233 15.15 2.11 24.04
C GLU A 233 15.01 0.72 24.69
N GLY A 234 14.60 -0.30 23.94
CA GLY A 234 14.52 -1.67 24.42
C GLY A 234 13.37 -1.96 25.38
N ARG A 235 12.34 -1.09 25.44
CA ARG A 235 11.12 -1.32 26.23
C ARG A 235 10.18 -2.32 25.57
N CYS A 236 10.11 -2.27 24.24
CA CYS A 236 9.34 -3.22 23.43
C CYS A 236 10.24 -3.96 22.43
N ASP A 237 9.89 -5.19 22.10
CA ASP A 237 10.55 -5.98 21.04
C ASP A 237 9.81 -5.90 19.70
N MET A 238 8.51 -5.63 19.76
CA MET A 238 7.62 -5.42 18.62
C MET A 238 6.67 -4.26 18.92
N MET A 239 6.34 -3.47 17.90
CA MET A 239 5.31 -2.42 18.02
C MET A 239 4.34 -2.48 16.85
N LEU A 240 3.04 -2.44 17.14
CA LEU A 240 2.03 -2.05 16.18
C LEU A 240 1.94 -0.52 16.18
N SER A 241 2.03 0.08 14.99
CA SER A 241 1.91 1.53 14.82
C SER A 241 1.23 1.89 13.51
N GLY A 242 0.63 3.08 13.45
CA GLY A 242 -0.09 3.54 12.26
C GLY A 242 -1.12 4.59 12.64
N GLY A 243 -2.32 4.53 12.09
CA GLY A 243 -3.42 5.36 12.53
C GLY A 243 -4.77 5.05 11.89
N PHE A 244 -5.82 5.64 12.45
CA PHE A 244 -7.20 5.49 12.04
C PHE A 244 -7.90 6.85 11.93
N ASP A 245 -8.81 6.97 10.96
CA ASP A 245 -9.81 8.03 10.93
C ASP A 245 -11.07 7.52 10.20
N THR A 246 -12.18 7.44 10.93
CA THR A 246 -13.48 6.95 10.44
C THR A 246 -14.50 8.07 10.21
N ASP A 247 -14.14 9.36 10.31
CA ASP A 247 -15.13 10.43 10.36
C ASP A 247 -15.29 11.23 9.06
N ASN A 248 -16.17 10.81 8.14
CA ASN A 248 -16.72 11.69 7.08
C ASN A 248 -18.14 12.21 7.41
N SER A 249 -18.47 12.45 8.69
CA SER A 249 -19.76 13.04 9.08
C SER A 249 -19.97 14.46 8.56
N ILE A 250 -21.22 14.93 8.57
CA ILE A 250 -21.56 16.31 8.19
C ILE A 250 -20.82 17.36 9.03
N LEU A 251 -20.52 17.10 10.31
CA LEU A 251 -19.73 18.00 11.15
C LEU A 251 -18.36 18.27 10.53
N ASN A 252 -17.65 17.22 10.12
CA ASN A 252 -16.34 17.33 9.48
C ASN A 252 -16.43 18.07 8.12
N TYR A 253 -17.46 17.78 7.31
CA TYR A 253 -17.69 18.51 6.06
C TYR A 253 -17.98 20.00 6.27
N MET A 254 -18.69 20.35 7.35
CA MET A 254 -18.93 21.74 7.72
C MET A 254 -17.64 22.44 8.19
N CYS A 255 -16.80 21.79 8.99
CA CYS A 255 -15.51 22.33 9.42
C CYS A 255 -14.61 22.74 8.25
N PHE A 256 -14.45 21.89 7.24
CA PHE A 256 -13.62 22.16 6.05
C PHE A 256 -14.33 22.98 4.95
N SER A 257 -15.65 23.12 5.02
CA SER A 257 -16.39 24.07 4.16
C SER A 257 -16.33 25.50 4.70
N LYS A 258 -16.45 25.69 6.02
CA LYS A 258 -16.43 27.03 6.66
C LYS A 258 -15.02 27.49 7.06
N THR A 259 -14.06 26.56 7.11
CA THR A 259 -12.62 26.86 6.93
C THR A 259 -12.26 26.47 5.50
N PRO A 260 -12.59 27.29 4.47
CA PRO A 260 -12.80 26.85 3.09
C PRO A 260 -11.54 26.25 2.45
N ALA A 261 -11.40 24.94 2.61
CA ALA A 261 -10.23 24.16 2.26
C ALA A 261 -10.55 23.07 1.25
N PHE A 262 -11.83 22.69 1.09
CA PHE A 262 -12.24 21.73 0.07
C PHE A 262 -12.09 22.27 -1.36
N SER A 263 -11.73 21.38 -2.28
CA SER A 263 -11.88 21.58 -3.72
C SER A 263 -13.36 21.71 -4.10
N LYS A 264 -13.64 22.40 -5.20
CA LYS A 264 -14.98 22.46 -5.82
C LYS A 264 -15.22 21.35 -6.86
N LYS A 265 -14.35 20.35 -6.92
CA LYS A 265 -14.38 19.22 -7.85
C LYS A 265 -14.76 17.92 -7.15
N ASP A 266 -15.22 16.95 -7.94
CA ASP A 266 -15.51 15.59 -7.51
C ASP A 266 -14.27 14.66 -7.49
N TYR A 267 -13.05 15.23 -7.51
CA TYR A 267 -11.78 14.49 -7.48
C TYR A 267 -10.63 15.38 -6.95
N LEU A 268 -9.57 14.74 -6.42
CA LEU A 268 -8.39 15.45 -5.92
C LEU A 268 -7.22 15.38 -6.92
N ASN A 269 -6.64 16.54 -7.27
CA ASN A 269 -5.52 16.69 -8.20
C ASN A 269 -4.31 17.43 -7.57
N PRO A 270 -3.56 16.80 -6.65
CA PRO A 270 -2.39 17.41 -6.04
C PRO A 270 -1.31 17.70 -7.08
N PHE A 271 -0.60 18.80 -6.92
CA PHE A 271 0.44 19.33 -7.80
C PHE A 271 0.03 19.73 -9.24
N ASP A 272 -1.23 19.58 -9.63
CA ASP A 272 -1.74 20.00 -10.94
C ASP A 272 -1.89 21.53 -11.05
N ALA A 273 -1.86 22.06 -12.27
CA ALA A 273 -2.03 23.49 -12.55
C ALA A 273 -3.38 24.05 -12.08
N THR A 274 -4.39 23.18 -11.91
CA THR A 274 -5.75 23.54 -11.47
C THR A 274 -6.07 23.04 -10.05
N SER A 275 -5.09 22.59 -9.26
CA SER A 275 -5.29 22.23 -7.85
C SER A 275 -5.96 23.39 -7.08
N ASP A 276 -7.11 23.17 -6.44
CA ASP A 276 -7.93 24.23 -5.81
C ASP A 276 -8.27 23.99 -4.33
N GLY A 277 -8.10 22.78 -3.81
CA GLY A 277 -8.35 22.44 -2.41
C GLY A 277 -8.16 20.95 -2.12
N MET A 278 -8.43 20.54 -0.88
CA MET A 278 -8.40 19.14 -0.43
C MET A 278 -9.75 18.42 -0.58
N MET A 279 -9.80 17.15 -0.19
CA MET A 279 -11.02 16.34 -0.06
C MET A 279 -10.79 15.33 1.07
N VAL A 280 -11.81 15.02 1.89
CA VAL A 280 -11.66 14.06 2.99
C VAL A 280 -11.73 12.61 2.52
N GLY A 281 -11.08 11.74 3.27
CA GLY A 281 -11.22 10.29 3.18
C GLY A 281 -11.34 9.65 4.57
N GLU A 282 -11.87 8.44 4.61
CA GLU A 282 -11.83 7.52 5.75
C GLU A 282 -10.74 6.45 5.53
N GLY A 283 -10.18 5.92 6.61
CA GLY A 283 -9.30 4.77 6.53
C GLY A 283 -8.52 4.43 7.79
N LEU A 284 -7.99 3.21 7.80
CA LEU A 284 -7.14 2.65 8.85
C LEU A 284 -5.92 2.01 8.19
N GLY A 285 -4.73 2.34 8.68
CA GLY A 285 -3.47 1.73 8.25
C GLY A 285 -2.61 1.38 9.44
N MET A 286 -2.11 0.15 9.49
CA MET A 286 -1.22 -0.33 10.56
C MET A 286 0.00 -1.03 9.99
N LEU A 287 1.10 -0.97 10.73
CA LEU A 287 2.40 -1.55 10.44
C LEU A 287 2.91 -2.26 11.70
N VAL A 288 3.49 -3.44 11.53
CA VAL A 288 4.21 -4.17 12.58
C VAL A 288 5.70 -3.90 12.42
N LEU A 289 6.32 -3.43 13.50
CA LEU A 289 7.66 -2.89 13.53
C LEU A 289 8.54 -3.66 14.53
N LYS A 290 9.79 -3.93 14.15
CA LYS A 290 10.84 -4.49 15.02
C LYS A 290 12.18 -3.82 14.72
N ARG A 291 13.15 -3.91 15.64
CA ARG A 291 14.55 -3.60 15.31
C ARG A 291 15.02 -4.57 14.22
N LEU A 292 15.75 -4.09 13.21
CA LEU A 292 16.14 -4.88 12.03
C LEU A 292 16.88 -6.17 12.41
N ALA A 293 17.77 -6.11 13.41
CA ALA A 293 18.50 -7.28 13.89
C ALA A 293 17.60 -8.37 14.51
N ASP A 294 16.48 -7.98 15.15
CA ASP A 294 15.51 -8.93 15.71
C ASP A 294 14.61 -9.52 14.62
N ALA A 295 14.26 -8.73 13.60
CA ALA A 295 13.54 -9.23 12.43
C ALA A 295 14.38 -10.25 11.63
N GLU A 296 15.68 -9.97 11.44
CA GLU A 296 16.62 -10.91 10.83
C GLU A 296 16.85 -12.16 11.69
N ARG A 297 16.96 -12.02 13.03
CA ARG A 297 17.12 -13.14 13.96
C ARG A 297 15.92 -14.09 13.93
N ASP A 298 14.71 -13.54 13.95
CA ASP A 298 13.47 -14.31 14.10
C ASP A 298 12.89 -14.77 12.76
N GLY A 299 13.64 -14.59 11.66
CA GLY A 299 13.28 -15.05 10.32
C GLY A 299 12.06 -14.34 9.72
N ASP A 300 11.84 -13.08 10.08
CA ASP A 300 10.69 -12.32 9.60
C ASP A 300 10.84 -11.91 8.12
N ARG A 301 9.71 -11.73 7.44
CA ARG A 301 9.69 -10.98 6.17
C ARG A 301 9.94 -9.51 6.48
N ILE A 302 10.73 -8.83 5.68
CA ILE A 302 11.06 -7.41 5.86
C ILE A 302 10.72 -6.67 4.55
N TYR A 303 9.72 -5.80 4.60
CA TYR A 303 9.26 -5.05 3.42
C TYR A 303 10.22 -3.92 3.04
N ALA A 304 10.58 -3.10 4.03
CA ALA A 304 11.49 -1.98 3.93
C ALA A 304 12.08 -1.67 5.31
N VAL A 305 13.13 -0.86 5.33
CA VAL A 305 13.79 -0.42 6.56
C VAL A 305 13.61 1.09 6.73
N ILE A 306 13.11 1.51 7.89
CA ILE A 306 13.07 2.91 8.31
C ILE A 306 14.48 3.30 8.75
N LYS A 307 15.05 4.31 8.08
CA LYS A 307 16.43 4.78 8.27
C LYS A 307 16.52 6.10 9.01
N GLY A 308 15.56 7.00 8.79
CA GLY A 308 15.51 8.33 9.41
C GLY A 308 14.07 8.76 9.67
N ILE A 309 13.81 9.43 10.80
CA ILE A 309 12.53 10.12 11.04
C ILE A 309 12.74 11.44 11.78
N GLY A 310 12.61 12.53 11.01
CA GLY A 310 12.78 13.90 11.46
C GLY A 310 11.44 14.58 11.73
N THR A 311 11.41 15.40 12.78
CA THR A 311 10.21 16.11 13.23
C THR A 311 10.50 17.60 13.42
N ALA A 312 9.49 18.45 13.23
CA ALA A 312 9.58 19.88 13.49
C ALA A 312 8.21 20.51 13.85
N SER A 313 8.23 21.83 14.04
CA SER A 313 7.05 22.67 14.06
C SER A 313 7.35 23.97 13.32
N ASP A 314 6.34 24.55 12.71
CA ASP A 314 6.35 25.86 12.05
C ASP A 314 6.62 27.02 13.03
N GLY A 315 6.19 26.85 14.28
CA GLY A 315 6.26 27.87 15.33
C GLY A 315 5.40 29.11 15.02
N ARG A 316 5.83 30.29 15.48
CA ARG A 316 5.12 31.55 15.19
C ARG A 316 5.19 31.88 13.70
N TYR A 317 4.04 31.87 13.03
CA TYR A 317 3.86 32.24 11.63
C TYR A 317 2.53 33.01 11.41
N LYS A 318 2.07 33.16 10.16
CA LYS A 318 0.93 34.01 9.76
C LYS A 318 -0.41 33.61 10.41
N SER A 319 -0.61 32.31 10.61
CA SER A 319 -1.77 31.69 11.26
C SER A 319 -1.35 30.30 11.74
N ILE A 320 -2.04 29.77 12.75
CA ILE A 320 -1.88 28.39 13.25
C ILE A 320 -2.23 27.33 12.18
N TYR A 321 -2.97 27.72 11.14
CA TYR A 321 -3.34 26.86 10.01
C TYR A 321 -2.51 27.08 8.73
N ALA A 322 -1.56 28.03 8.74
CA ALA A 322 -0.79 28.36 7.55
C ALA A 322 0.55 27.58 7.54
N PRO A 323 0.79 26.68 6.56
CA PRO A 323 2.02 25.88 6.52
C PRO A 323 3.24 26.76 6.23
N ARG A 324 4.41 26.40 6.76
CA ARG A 324 5.64 27.19 6.63
C ARG A 324 6.85 26.36 6.19
N THR A 325 7.49 26.83 5.11
CA THR A 325 8.62 26.14 4.46
C THR A 325 9.77 25.83 5.41
N GLU A 326 10.12 26.74 6.33
CA GLU A 326 11.22 26.46 7.28
C GLU A 326 10.89 25.39 8.33
N GLY A 327 9.62 25.08 8.64
CA GLY A 327 9.24 23.96 9.51
C GLY A 327 9.52 22.63 8.81
N GLN A 328 8.95 22.49 7.62
CA GLN A 328 9.13 21.35 6.72
C GLN A 328 10.61 21.10 6.38
N VAL A 329 11.38 22.15 6.06
CA VAL A 329 12.85 22.05 5.85
C VAL A 329 13.59 21.56 7.10
N ARG A 330 13.17 21.93 8.32
CA ARG A 330 13.76 21.39 9.56
C ARG A 330 13.45 19.91 9.73
N ALA A 331 12.22 19.47 9.48
CA ALA A 331 11.85 18.06 9.56
C ALA A 331 12.61 17.21 8.51
N LEU A 332 12.67 17.70 7.27
CA LEU A 332 13.44 17.09 6.18
C LEU A 332 14.92 16.93 6.56
N ARG A 333 15.63 18.00 6.91
CA ARG A 333 17.07 17.92 7.24
C ARG A 333 17.33 16.96 8.40
N ARG A 334 16.54 17.05 9.49
CA ARG A 334 16.63 16.12 10.62
C ARG A 334 16.44 14.66 10.21
N ALA A 335 15.56 14.38 9.25
CA ALA A 335 15.31 13.02 8.77
C ALA A 335 16.50 12.44 7.97
N TYR A 336 17.23 13.26 7.19
CA TYR A 336 18.43 12.80 6.48
C TYR A 336 19.69 12.80 7.35
N GLU A 337 19.80 13.73 8.30
CA GLU A 337 20.79 13.68 9.41
C GLU A 337 20.63 12.38 10.22
N ASP A 338 19.38 11.98 10.50
CA ASP A 338 19.03 10.72 11.16
C ASP A 338 19.25 9.51 10.24
N ALA A 339 18.96 9.59 8.94
CA ALA A 339 19.20 8.49 7.98
C ALA A 339 20.68 8.22 7.67
N GLY A 340 21.55 9.23 7.77
CA GLY A 340 22.99 9.10 7.52
C GLY A 340 23.38 9.01 6.04
N PHE A 341 22.51 9.45 5.12
CA PHE A 341 22.79 9.52 3.67
C PHE A 341 22.17 10.77 3.02
N SER A 342 22.72 11.18 1.87
CA SER A 342 22.23 12.35 1.14
C SER A 342 20.82 12.14 0.57
N PRO A 343 19.90 13.12 0.70
CA PRO A 343 18.57 13.06 0.09
C PRO A 343 18.61 12.97 -1.44
N ALA A 344 19.71 13.36 -2.09
CA ALA A 344 19.93 13.16 -3.52
C ALA A 344 19.90 11.69 -3.98
N THR A 345 19.87 10.73 -3.04
CA THR A 345 19.72 9.30 -3.31
C THR A 345 18.27 8.78 -3.26
N LEU A 346 17.27 9.65 -3.07
CA LEU A 346 15.87 9.30 -3.24
C LEU A 346 15.56 8.89 -4.69
N GLY A 347 14.71 7.88 -4.86
CA GLY A 347 14.00 7.62 -6.12
C GLY A 347 12.51 7.96 -6.07
N LEU A 348 11.92 7.99 -4.87
CA LEU A 348 10.50 8.27 -4.63
C LEU A 348 10.31 9.30 -3.51
N MET A 349 9.37 10.21 -3.71
CA MET A 349 8.89 11.18 -2.73
C MET A 349 7.36 11.11 -2.69
N GLU A 350 6.83 10.42 -1.68
CA GLU A 350 5.40 10.37 -1.38
C GLU A 350 5.07 11.53 -0.44
N ALA A 351 4.53 12.59 -1.03
CA ALA A 351 4.35 13.88 -0.41
C ALA A 351 3.10 13.97 0.46
N HIS A 352 3.05 14.99 1.33
CA HIS A 352 1.84 15.33 2.04
C HIS A 352 0.74 15.74 1.05
N GLY A 353 1.07 16.54 0.03
CA GLY A 353 0.37 16.68 -1.26
C GLY A 353 -1.15 16.65 -1.17
N THR A 354 -1.74 17.77 -0.78
CA THR A 354 -3.16 17.87 -0.40
C THR A 354 -4.05 18.48 -1.48
N GLY A 355 -3.48 19.00 -2.57
CA GLY A 355 -4.23 19.75 -3.59
C GLY A 355 -4.53 21.19 -3.19
N THR A 356 -4.09 21.63 -2.00
CA THR A 356 -4.27 23.02 -1.57
C THR A 356 -3.18 23.91 -2.20
N PRO A 357 -3.52 25.01 -2.89
CA PRO A 357 -2.55 25.84 -3.61
C PRO A 357 -1.39 26.38 -2.75
N ALA A 358 -1.65 26.60 -1.46
CA ALA A 358 -0.64 27.07 -0.50
C ALA A 358 0.17 25.93 0.12
N GLY A 359 -0.46 24.78 0.39
CA GLY A 359 0.22 23.60 0.96
C GLY A 359 1.17 22.95 -0.04
N ASP A 360 0.68 22.62 -1.23
CA ASP A 360 1.48 21.98 -2.28
C ASP A 360 2.66 22.86 -2.72
N PHE A 361 2.51 24.20 -2.75
CA PHE A 361 3.61 25.13 -3.02
C PHE A 361 4.61 25.26 -1.87
N CYS A 362 4.14 25.26 -0.62
CA CYS A 362 5.00 25.28 0.56
C CYS A 362 5.88 24.02 0.62
N GLU A 363 5.26 22.85 0.43
CA GLU A 363 5.93 21.55 0.42
C GLU A 363 6.91 21.42 -0.76
N PHE A 364 6.48 21.76 -1.98
CA PHE A 364 7.37 21.69 -3.13
C PHE A 364 8.60 22.61 -2.94
N THR A 365 8.42 23.80 -2.36
CA THR A 365 9.54 24.71 -2.05
C THR A 365 10.50 24.10 -1.02
N ALA A 366 9.97 23.50 0.05
CA ALA A 366 10.78 22.88 1.11
C ALA A 366 11.57 21.66 0.59
N LEU A 367 10.91 20.80 -0.18
CA LEU A 367 11.52 19.64 -0.83
C LEU A 367 12.59 20.06 -1.84
N ASN A 368 12.27 20.98 -2.75
CA ASN A 368 13.18 21.44 -3.79
C ASN A 368 14.41 22.15 -3.19
N GLN A 369 14.25 22.89 -2.09
CA GLN A 369 15.38 23.47 -1.36
C GLN A 369 16.33 22.39 -0.84
N VAL A 370 15.85 21.45 -0.02
CA VAL A 370 16.71 20.44 0.63
C VAL A 370 17.40 19.53 -0.39
N LEU A 371 16.70 19.16 -1.47
CA LEU A 371 17.28 18.33 -2.52
C LEU A 371 18.32 19.08 -3.38
N THR A 372 18.08 20.35 -3.70
CA THR A 372 19.03 21.19 -4.46
C THR A 372 20.28 21.52 -3.62
N GLU A 373 20.12 21.80 -2.33
CA GLU A 373 21.24 21.99 -1.38
C GLU A 373 22.18 20.77 -1.34
N ASN A 374 21.65 19.57 -1.59
CA ASN A 374 22.36 18.30 -1.60
C ASN A 374 22.73 17.81 -3.01
N GLN A 375 22.68 18.69 -4.03
CA GLN A 375 23.10 18.41 -5.41
C GLN A 375 22.32 17.28 -6.11
N ALA A 376 21.05 17.09 -5.79
CA ALA A 376 20.18 16.14 -6.49
C ALA A 376 20.04 16.49 -7.98
N GLY A 377 20.15 15.49 -8.86
CA GLY A 377 20.04 15.69 -10.30
C GLY A 377 18.61 15.99 -10.74
N ARG A 378 18.46 16.74 -11.84
CA ARG A 378 17.15 17.15 -12.36
C ARG A 378 16.30 15.96 -12.77
N GLN A 379 15.02 16.01 -12.42
CA GLN A 379 13.99 15.03 -12.77
C GLN A 379 14.39 13.57 -12.47
N GLN A 380 15.09 13.33 -11.36
CA GLN A 380 15.48 11.98 -10.91
C GLN A 380 14.49 11.37 -9.91
N ILE A 381 13.75 12.18 -9.14
CA ILE A 381 12.88 11.71 -8.07
C ILE A 381 11.41 11.74 -8.50
N ALA A 382 10.73 10.60 -8.41
CA ALA A 382 9.29 10.50 -8.61
C ALA A 382 8.54 11.22 -7.47
N LEU A 383 7.73 12.23 -7.80
CA LEU A 383 6.86 12.94 -6.86
C LEU A 383 5.39 12.51 -7.05
N GLY A 384 4.68 12.30 -5.95
CA GLY A 384 3.26 11.97 -5.96
C GLY A 384 2.59 12.00 -4.57
N SER A 385 1.28 11.78 -4.52
CA SER A 385 0.51 11.65 -3.27
C SER A 385 -0.67 10.69 -3.47
N VAL A 386 -0.81 9.69 -2.60
CA VAL A 386 -1.92 8.71 -2.63
C VAL A 386 -3.28 9.35 -2.38
N LYS A 387 -3.31 10.57 -1.83
CA LYS A 387 -4.55 11.32 -1.57
C LYS A 387 -5.29 11.65 -2.87
N SER A 388 -4.59 11.68 -4.01
CA SER A 388 -5.20 11.75 -5.35
C SER A 388 -6.17 10.59 -5.65
N GLN A 389 -6.01 9.45 -4.98
CA GLN A 389 -6.84 8.25 -5.15
C GLN A 389 -7.87 8.09 -4.02
N ILE A 390 -7.46 8.20 -2.75
CA ILE A 390 -8.29 7.85 -1.58
C ILE A 390 -8.82 9.07 -0.79
N GLY A 391 -8.51 10.29 -1.22
CA GLY A 391 -8.75 11.50 -0.43
C GLY A 391 -7.75 11.66 0.74
N HIS A 392 -7.93 12.69 1.55
CA HIS A 392 -7.12 12.91 2.74
C HIS A 392 -7.72 12.17 3.93
N THR A 393 -7.13 11.01 4.27
CA THR A 393 -7.52 10.16 5.41
C THR A 393 -7.07 10.69 6.78
N LYS A 394 -7.09 12.03 6.95
CA LYS A 394 -6.81 12.78 8.19
C LYS A 394 -5.70 12.15 9.04
N ALA A 395 -6.01 11.60 10.23
CA ALA A 395 -5.01 11.02 11.14
C ALA A 395 -4.28 9.78 10.58
N ALA A 396 -4.93 8.99 9.72
CA ALA A 396 -4.36 7.82 9.03
C ALA A 396 -3.54 8.17 7.76
N ALA A 397 -3.48 9.44 7.36
CA ALA A 397 -2.85 9.85 6.10
C ALA A 397 -1.35 9.54 6.01
N GLY A 398 -0.63 9.66 7.12
CA GLY A 398 0.78 9.25 7.21
C GLY A 398 0.97 7.76 7.03
N ALA A 399 0.14 6.93 7.68
CA ALA A 399 0.17 5.48 7.54
C ALA A 399 -0.13 5.02 6.10
N ALA A 400 -1.14 5.61 5.44
CA ALA A 400 -1.48 5.32 4.05
C ALA A 400 -0.28 5.57 3.11
N SER A 401 0.28 6.78 3.14
CA SER A 401 1.46 7.16 2.35
C SER A 401 2.69 6.29 2.69
N LEU A 402 2.91 5.93 3.95
CA LEU A 402 4.01 5.06 4.38
C LEU A 402 3.86 3.62 3.87
N ILE A 403 2.65 3.05 3.90
CA ILE A 403 2.35 1.72 3.34
C ILE A 403 2.61 1.72 1.83
N LYS A 404 2.13 2.73 1.09
CA LYS A 404 2.41 2.88 -0.36
C LYS A 404 3.92 2.93 -0.67
N ALA A 405 4.69 3.73 0.06
CA ALA A 405 6.13 3.86 -0.14
C ALA A 405 6.88 2.55 0.23
N THR A 406 6.41 1.85 1.25
CA THR A 406 6.95 0.54 1.68
C THR A 406 6.71 -0.54 0.63
N LEU A 407 5.50 -0.62 0.07
CA LEU A 407 5.15 -1.54 -1.01
C LEU A 407 5.93 -1.24 -2.30
N ALA A 408 6.15 0.04 -2.62
CA ALA A 408 6.99 0.47 -3.74
C ALA A 408 8.44 -0.03 -3.62
N LEU A 409 9.04 0.10 -2.43
CA LEU A 409 10.39 -0.38 -2.12
C LEU A 409 10.49 -1.91 -2.07
N HIS A 410 9.44 -2.59 -1.63
CA HIS A 410 9.38 -4.05 -1.59
C HIS A 410 9.28 -4.64 -3.00
N HIS A 411 8.29 -4.19 -3.80
CA HIS A 411 8.01 -4.74 -5.14
C HIS A 411 8.89 -4.15 -6.25
N LYS A 412 9.73 -3.16 -5.96
CA LYS A 412 10.59 -2.46 -6.94
C LYS A 412 9.76 -1.79 -8.04
N ILE A 413 8.70 -1.07 -7.64
CA ILE A 413 7.77 -0.37 -8.53
C ILE A 413 7.65 1.09 -8.10
N LEU A 414 7.72 2.03 -9.04
CA LEU A 414 7.34 3.42 -8.84
C LEU A 414 5.82 3.55 -9.01
N PRO A 415 5.05 3.81 -7.94
CA PRO A 415 3.60 3.92 -8.00
C PRO A 415 3.17 5.26 -8.60
N PRO A 416 1.98 5.32 -9.23
CA PRO A 416 1.48 6.54 -9.82
C PRO A 416 0.95 7.55 -8.78
N THR A 417 0.70 8.76 -9.26
CA THR A 417 -0.23 9.74 -8.71
C THR A 417 -1.23 10.11 -9.80
N ILE A 418 -2.52 10.23 -9.49
CA ILE A 418 -3.57 10.40 -10.51
C ILE A 418 -4.08 11.84 -10.59
N ASN A 419 -4.97 12.11 -11.56
CA ASN A 419 -5.67 13.38 -11.80
C ASN A 419 -4.77 14.60 -12.14
N VAL A 420 -3.46 14.41 -12.35
CA VAL A 420 -2.57 15.46 -12.85
C VAL A 420 -2.59 15.49 -14.38
N THR A 421 -3.09 16.60 -14.93
CA THR A 421 -3.19 16.88 -16.38
C THR A 421 -2.03 17.73 -16.87
N GLN A 422 -1.55 18.66 -16.04
CA GLN A 422 -0.31 19.41 -16.23
C GLN A 422 0.23 19.84 -14.86
N PRO A 423 1.53 19.68 -14.55
CA PRO A 423 2.12 20.18 -13.32
C PRO A 423 1.97 21.70 -13.18
N ASN A 424 1.81 22.20 -11.95
CA ASN A 424 1.65 23.62 -11.72
C ASN A 424 2.89 24.42 -12.19
N PRO A 425 2.76 25.40 -13.11
CA PRO A 425 3.91 26.12 -13.66
C PRO A 425 4.79 26.84 -12.62
N LYS A 426 4.24 27.14 -11.44
CA LYS A 426 4.98 27.73 -10.31
C LYS A 426 6.09 26.82 -9.77
N PHE A 427 6.01 25.52 -10.00
CA PHE A 427 7.00 24.55 -9.53
C PHE A 427 8.22 24.44 -10.44
N LYS A 428 8.12 24.87 -11.73
CA LYS A 428 9.19 24.71 -12.74
C LYS A 428 9.77 23.28 -12.72
N ILE A 429 8.90 22.27 -12.84
CA ILE A 429 9.24 20.87 -12.51
C ILE A 429 10.47 20.36 -13.29
N GLU A 430 10.66 20.82 -14.53
CA GLU A 430 11.79 20.53 -15.41
C GLU A 430 13.13 21.14 -14.97
N GLU A 431 13.11 22.21 -14.16
CA GLU A 431 14.30 22.81 -13.55
C GLU A 431 14.69 22.12 -12.23
N SER A 432 13.78 21.34 -11.66
CA SER A 432 13.86 20.75 -10.31
C SER A 432 14.40 19.31 -10.29
N PRO A 433 14.74 18.75 -9.11
CA PRO A 433 15.05 17.33 -8.95
C PRO A 433 13.89 16.36 -9.19
N PHE A 434 12.65 16.85 -9.28
CA PHE A 434 11.43 16.04 -9.29
C PHE A 434 10.82 15.89 -10.69
N TYR A 435 10.01 14.84 -10.85
CA TYR A 435 8.98 14.74 -11.90
C TYR A 435 7.70 14.17 -11.30
N ILE A 436 6.54 14.57 -11.83
CA ILE A 436 5.26 14.01 -11.36
C ILE A 436 5.07 12.62 -11.99
N ASN A 437 5.09 11.57 -11.17
CA ASN A 437 5.00 10.20 -11.69
C ASN A 437 3.54 9.77 -11.88
N THR A 438 2.96 10.04 -13.04
CA THR A 438 1.57 9.66 -13.40
C THR A 438 1.42 8.25 -13.98
N GLU A 439 2.51 7.50 -14.15
CA GLU A 439 2.50 6.12 -14.63
C GLU A 439 3.14 5.16 -13.62
N THR A 440 2.52 3.99 -13.45
CA THR A 440 3.15 2.82 -12.84
C THR A 440 4.36 2.42 -13.69
N ARG A 441 5.55 2.39 -13.10
CA ARG A 441 6.84 2.14 -13.79
C ARG A 441 7.73 1.19 -12.97
N PRO A 442 8.58 0.35 -13.61
CA PRO A 442 9.58 -0.41 -12.87
C PRO A 442 10.56 0.53 -12.18
N TRP A 443 10.93 0.22 -10.94
CA TRP A 443 11.96 0.95 -10.20
C TRP A 443 13.28 0.22 -10.39
N ILE A 444 14.02 0.54 -11.45
CA ILE A 444 15.37 0.00 -11.66
C ILE A 444 16.35 0.64 -10.68
N GLN A 445 17.37 -0.11 -10.24
CA GLN A 445 18.37 0.38 -9.30
C GLN A 445 19.46 1.17 -10.02
N ASN A 446 19.82 2.35 -9.50
CA ASN A 446 20.86 3.19 -10.08
C ASN A 446 22.24 2.85 -9.47
N GLY A 447 23.02 2.05 -10.20
CA GLY A 447 24.32 1.54 -9.73
C GLY A 447 24.18 0.72 -8.45
N ASP A 448 25.07 0.97 -7.49
CA ASP A 448 25.07 0.30 -6.18
C ASP A 448 24.20 1.03 -5.14
N THR A 449 23.51 2.12 -5.52
CA THR A 449 22.67 2.90 -4.59
C THR A 449 21.40 2.13 -4.28
N PRO A 450 21.06 1.85 -2.99
CA PRO A 450 19.78 1.25 -2.64
C PRO A 450 18.61 2.18 -2.99
N ARG A 451 17.49 1.62 -3.46
CA ARG A 451 16.23 2.36 -3.63
C ARG A 451 15.81 2.96 -2.29
N ARG A 452 15.47 4.25 -2.29
CA ARG A 452 15.10 5.03 -1.10
C ARG A 452 13.85 5.87 -1.38
N ALA A 453 12.97 5.97 -0.38
CA ALA A 453 11.73 6.73 -0.44
C ALA A 453 11.62 7.73 0.72
N GLY A 454 11.21 8.96 0.42
CA GLY A 454 10.80 9.95 1.41
C GLY A 454 9.29 9.97 1.56
N VAL A 455 8.79 10.12 2.79
CA VAL A 455 7.36 10.20 3.11
C VAL A 455 7.11 11.40 4.03
N SER A 456 6.26 12.34 3.61
CA SER A 456 5.88 13.52 4.38
C SER A 456 4.45 13.43 4.91
N SER A 457 4.22 13.89 6.15
CA SER A 457 2.90 14.41 6.53
C SER A 457 3.03 15.60 7.47
N PHE A 458 2.24 16.63 7.21
CA PHE A 458 2.27 17.89 7.94
C PHE A 458 0.92 18.10 8.64
N GLY A 459 0.97 18.25 9.97
CA GLY A 459 -0.20 18.37 10.82
C GLY A 459 -0.80 19.77 10.77
N PHE A 460 -2.11 19.85 10.57
CA PHE A 460 -2.90 21.05 10.81
C PHE A 460 -2.66 21.53 12.25
N GLY A 461 -2.20 22.77 12.44
CA GLY A 461 -1.60 23.23 13.70
C GLY A 461 -0.06 23.43 13.65
N GLY A 462 0.58 23.07 12.54
CA GLY A 462 2.00 23.42 12.28
C GLY A 462 3.00 22.49 12.95
N THR A 463 2.83 21.17 12.80
CA THR A 463 3.83 20.16 13.20
C THR A 463 4.19 19.25 12.02
N ASP A 464 5.48 19.10 11.75
CA ASP A 464 5.98 18.48 10.52
C ASP A 464 6.66 17.14 10.81
N TYR A 465 6.35 16.12 10.01
CA TYR A 465 6.98 14.81 10.08
C TYR A 465 7.47 14.37 8.69
N HIS A 466 8.72 13.92 8.62
CA HIS A 466 9.28 13.28 7.44
C HIS A 466 10.01 11.98 7.80
N VAL A 467 9.70 10.91 7.07
CA VAL A 467 10.27 9.57 7.24
C VAL A 467 11.07 9.22 5.99
N VAL A 468 12.24 8.60 6.19
CA VAL A 468 13.08 8.11 5.09
C VAL A 468 13.21 6.58 5.20
N LEU A 469 12.81 5.91 4.12
CA LEU A 469 12.85 4.47 3.94
C LEU A 469 13.97 4.05 2.98
N GLU A 470 14.48 2.84 3.15
CA GLU A 470 15.41 2.16 2.26
C GLU A 470 14.92 0.73 1.98
N GLU A 471 15.19 0.22 0.78
CA GLU A 471 14.87 -1.17 0.46
C GLU A 471 15.70 -2.17 1.29
N TYR A 472 15.08 -3.30 1.65
CA TYR A 472 15.80 -4.42 2.24
C TYR A 472 16.41 -5.32 1.15
N THR A 473 17.65 -5.75 1.36
CA THR A 473 18.34 -6.77 0.56
C THR A 473 18.48 -8.04 1.41
N PRO A 474 17.72 -9.12 1.13
CA PRO A 474 17.75 -10.32 1.95
C PRO A 474 19.13 -10.99 2.02
N LYS A 475 19.59 -11.28 3.24
CA LYS A 475 20.82 -12.08 3.49
C LYS A 475 20.71 -13.55 3.05
N PHE A 476 19.48 -14.04 2.92
CA PHE A 476 19.14 -15.37 2.42
C PHE A 476 18.02 -15.22 1.38
N PRO A 477 17.93 -16.09 0.35
CA PRO A 477 16.83 -16.05 -0.61
C PRO A 477 15.48 -16.26 0.08
N GLN A 478 14.71 -15.19 0.24
CA GLN A 478 13.28 -15.28 0.60
C GLN A 478 12.47 -15.65 -0.64
N GLY A 479 11.31 -16.28 -0.43
CA GLY A 479 10.42 -16.68 -1.50
C GLY A 479 9.74 -15.51 -2.20
N GLY A 480 8.97 -15.79 -3.25
CA GLY A 480 8.18 -14.79 -3.95
C GLY A 480 7.00 -14.28 -3.12
N ASP A 481 7.18 -13.21 -2.36
CA ASP A 481 6.14 -12.57 -1.53
C ASP A 481 5.37 -11.47 -2.30
N ARG A 482 5.08 -11.67 -3.59
CA ARG A 482 4.34 -10.69 -4.39
C ARG A 482 2.89 -10.57 -3.89
N ILE A 483 2.49 -9.37 -3.46
CA ILE A 483 1.16 -9.09 -2.91
C ILE A 483 0.12 -8.96 -4.02
N HIS A 484 0.42 -8.22 -5.09
CA HIS A 484 -0.56 -7.98 -6.14
C HIS A 484 -0.77 -9.19 -7.04
N SER A 485 -2.03 -9.37 -7.44
CA SER A 485 -2.47 -10.33 -8.43
C SER A 485 -1.76 -10.12 -9.76
N THR A 486 -1.60 -11.21 -10.48
CA THR A 486 -1.27 -11.22 -11.91
C THR A 486 -2.38 -11.94 -12.66
N ALA A 487 -2.44 -11.78 -13.99
CA ALA A 487 -3.35 -12.58 -14.80
C ALA A 487 -3.09 -14.09 -14.61
N GLN A 488 -4.14 -14.89 -14.61
CA GLN A 488 -4.10 -16.31 -14.27
C GLN A 488 -4.19 -17.19 -15.51
N SER A 489 -3.26 -18.14 -15.60
CA SER A 489 -3.21 -19.18 -16.63
C SER A 489 -4.27 -20.26 -16.34
N ILE A 490 -5.34 -20.34 -17.14
CA ILE A 490 -6.39 -21.36 -16.98
C ILE A 490 -6.24 -22.42 -18.06
N LEU A 491 -6.21 -23.69 -17.66
CA LEU A 491 -5.89 -24.80 -18.55
C LEU A 491 -6.69 -26.07 -18.17
N LEU A 492 -7.56 -26.52 -19.08
CA LEU A 492 -8.43 -27.68 -18.90
C LEU A 492 -8.10 -28.75 -19.96
N TRP A 493 -8.10 -30.02 -19.54
CA TRP A 493 -7.89 -31.17 -20.42
C TRP A 493 -8.68 -32.41 -19.95
N ALA A 494 -8.98 -33.30 -20.89
CA ALA A 494 -9.56 -34.63 -20.71
C ALA A 494 -9.20 -35.52 -21.92
N ASP A 495 -9.39 -36.84 -21.84
CA ASP A 495 -8.86 -37.76 -22.87
C ASP A 495 -9.53 -37.64 -24.24
N THR A 496 -10.74 -37.08 -24.31
CA THR A 496 -11.48 -36.83 -25.56
C THR A 496 -12.07 -35.41 -25.59
N PRO A 497 -12.31 -34.82 -26.78
CA PRO A 497 -13.00 -33.52 -26.91
C PRO A 497 -14.40 -33.49 -26.26
N GLN A 498 -15.10 -34.62 -26.24
CA GLN A 498 -16.41 -34.74 -25.60
C GLN A 498 -16.30 -34.62 -24.06
N GLN A 499 -15.37 -35.36 -23.45
CA GLN A 499 -15.09 -35.25 -22.02
C GLN A 499 -14.53 -33.87 -21.66
N LEU A 500 -13.76 -33.23 -22.55
CA LEU A 500 -13.29 -31.86 -22.35
C LEU A 500 -14.47 -30.88 -22.30
N SER A 501 -15.39 -30.96 -23.25
CA SER A 501 -16.60 -30.13 -23.29
C SER A 501 -17.43 -30.30 -22.01
N GLN A 502 -17.60 -31.54 -21.54
CA GLN A 502 -18.24 -31.85 -20.25
C GLN A 502 -17.49 -31.26 -19.05
N LYS A 503 -16.16 -31.40 -18.99
CA LYS A 503 -15.32 -30.83 -17.92
C LYS A 503 -15.38 -29.31 -17.90
N CYS A 504 -15.35 -28.66 -19.06
CA CYS A 504 -15.52 -27.21 -19.18
C CYS A 504 -16.89 -26.74 -18.68
N GLN A 505 -17.96 -27.45 -19.03
CA GLN A 505 -19.32 -27.15 -18.56
C GLN A 505 -19.44 -27.30 -17.03
N ALA A 506 -18.98 -28.42 -16.46
CA ALA A 506 -18.98 -28.63 -15.00
C ALA A 506 -18.10 -27.61 -14.25
N THR A 507 -16.93 -27.26 -14.80
CA THR A 507 -16.07 -26.21 -14.23
C THR A 507 -16.78 -24.85 -14.27
N LEU A 508 -17.54 -24.54 -15.32
CA LEU A 508 -18.30 -23.30 -15.39
C LEU A 508 -19.41 -23.25 -14.33
N GLU A 509 -20.11 -24.36 -14.12
CA GLU A 509 -21.15 -24.50 -13.08
C GLU A 509 -20.54 -24.34 -11.68
N GLN A 510 -19.37 -24.92 -11.41
CA GLN A 510 -18.60 -24.71 -10.17
C GLN A 510 -18.20 -23.24 -9.98
N LEU A 511 -17.68 -22.58 -11.02
CA LEU A 511 -17.32 -21.15 -11.00
C LEU A 511 -18.54 -20.21 -10.91
N GLN A 512 -19.77 -20.73 -11.03
CA GLN A 512 -21.03 -20.00 -10.85
C GLN A 512 -21.81 -20.42 -9.58
N SER A 513 -21.22 -21.27 -8.73
CA SER A 513 -21.77 -21.67 -7.43
C SER A 513 -21.42 -20.67 -6.31
N ASP A 514 -22.05 -20.82 -5.14
CA ASP A 514 -21.80 -19.96 -3.97
C ASP A 514 -20.32 -19.97 -3.50
N ASN A 515 -19.59 -21.05 -3.77
CA ASN A 515 -18.16 -21.21 -3.44
C ASN A 515 -17.23 -20.85 -4.62
N CYS A 516 -17.68 -20.03 -5.58
CA CYS A 516 -16.98 -19.73 -6.83
C CYS A 516 -15.52 -19.26 -6.66
N GLY A 517 -15.20 -18.48 -5.61
CA GLY A 517 -13.85 -18.02 -5.32
C GLY A 517 -12.88 -19.15 -4.96
N GLU A 518 -13.32 -20.11 -4.13
CA GLU A 518 -12.52 -21.28 -3.79
C GLU A 518 -12.35 -22.20 -5.01
N GLN A 519 -13.42 -22.44 -5.77
CA GLN A 519 -13.37 -23.20 -7.02
C GLN A 519 -12.43 -22.57 -8.05
N TYR A 520 -12.35 -21.23 -8.09
CA TYR A 520 -11.41 -20.52 -8.94
C TYR A 520 -9.95 -20.69 -8.50
N HIS A 521 -9.67 -20.62 -7.19
CA HIS A 521 -8.32 -20.91 -6.67
C HIS A 521 -7.91 -22.38 -6.88
N GLN A 522 -8.83 -23.34 -6.73
CA GLN A 522 -8.58 -24.74 -7.04
C GLN A 522 -8.27 -24.93 -8.55
N LEU A 523 -9.02 -24.26 -9.44
CA LEU A 523 -8.79 -24.27 -10.88
C LEU A 523 -7.45 -23.63 -11.28
N GLN A 524 -7.08 -22.50 -10.66
CA GLN A 524 -5.77 -21.87 -10.83
C GLN A 524 -4.66 -22.86 -10.45
N HIS A 525 -4.71 -23.42 -9.23
CA HIS A 525 -3.69 -24.35 -8.74
C HIS A 525 -3.56 -25.58 -9.64
N HIS A 526 -4.68 -26.19 -10.05
CA HIS A 526 -4.70 -27.31 -10.99
C HIS A 526 -4.05 -26.94 -12.33
N SER A 527 -4.38 -25.77 -12.89
CA SER A 527 -3.81 -25.24 -14.14
C SER A 527 -2.30 -24.98 -14.03
N LYS A 528 -1.83 -24.55 -12.85
CA LYS A 528 -0.39 -24.33 -12.58
C LYS A 528 0.39 -25.64 -12.48
N THR A 529 -0.17 -26.67 -11.85
CA THR A 529 0.50 -27.98 -11.65
C THR A 529 0.28 -28.99 -12.79
N ALA A 530 -0.57 -28.68 -13.76
CA ALA A 530 -0.98 -29.58 -14.83
C ALA A 530 0.19 -30.12 -15.69
N LEU A 531 0.38 -31.45 -15.65
CA LEU A 531 1.04 -32.23 -16.68
C LEU A 531 -0.03 -32.90 -17.55
N ILE A 532 -0.06 -32.57 -18.85
CA ILE A 532 -1.10 -33.02 -19.79
C ILE A 532 -0.52 -34.12 -20.69
N PRO A 533 -1.15 -35.31 -20.80
CA PRO A 533 -0.72 -36.33 -21.75
C PRO A 533 -0.85 -35.84 -23.20
N GLU A 534 0.08 -36.24 -24.08
CA GLU A 534 0.06 -35.83 -25.50
C GLU A 534 -1.28 -36.23 -26.17
N THR A 535 -1.91 -37.32 -25.76
CA THR A 535 -3.21 -37.77 -26.28
C THR A 535 -4.42 -36.92 -25.87
N SER A 536 -4.41 -36.29 -24.68
CA SER A 536 -5.66 -35.85 -24.00
C SER A 536 -6.07 -34.41 -24.31
N ALA A 537 -7.11 -34.24 -25.15
CA ALA A 537 -7.69 -32.97 -25.61
C ALA A 537 -7.73 -31.84 -24.57
N ARG A 538 -7.28 -30.65 -24.98
CA ARG A 538 -7.00 -29.51 -24.10
C ARG A 538 -7.48 -28.17 -24.63
N VAL A 539 -7.89 -27.28 -23.72
CA VAL A 539 -8.19 -25.86 -23.99
C VAL A 539 -7.58 -24.99 -22.90
N GLY A 540 -7.00 -23.85 -23.29
CA GLY A 540 -6.38 -22.92 -22.35
C GLY A 540 -6.60 -21.46 -22.75
N PHE A 541 -6.62 -20.59 -21.75
CA PHE A 541 -6.74 -19.13 -21.88
C PHE A 541 -6.11 -18.43 -20.67
N VAL A 542 -6.06 -17.10 -20.71
CA VAL A 542 -5.59 -16.27 -19.59
C VAL A 542 -6.71 -15.32 -19.18
N ALA A 543 -6.97 -15.19 -17.89
CA ALA A 543 -8.00 -14.31 -17.34
C ALA A 543 -7.44 -13.40 -16.24
N THR A 544 -7.90 -12.15 -16.20
CA THR A 544 -7.55 -11.16 -15.16
C THR A 544 -8.45 -11.24 -13.93
N SER A 545 -9.67 -11.76 -14.06
CA SER A 545 -10.63 -11.92 -12.95
C SER A 545 -11.46 -13.22 -13.08
N LEU A 546 -12.27 -13.53 -12.07
CA LEU A 546 -13.22 -14.64 -12.10
C LEU A 546 -14.29 -14.45 -13.18
N GLU A 547 -14.79 -13.24 -13.35
CA GLU A 547 -15.82 -12.89 -14.35
C GLU A 547 -15.26 -13.05 -15.77
N GLU A 548 -14.00 -12.66 -15.99
CA GLU A 548 -13.32 -12.92 -17.25
C GLU A 548 -13.07 -14.42 -17.47
N ALA A 549 -12.71 -15.17 -16.43
CA ALA A 549 -12.54 -16.62 -16.53
C ALA A 549 -13.85 -17.33 -16.89
N GLN A 550 -14.96 -16.98 -16.25
CA GLN A 550 -16.30 -17.48 -16.62
C GLN A 550 -16.67 -17.12 -18.07
N LYS A 551 -16.41 -15.87 -18.49
CA LYS A 551 -16.70 -15.37 -19.84
C LYS A 551 -15.89 -16.10 -20.92
N LEU A 552 -14.59 -16.30 -20.71
CA LEU A 552 -13.73 -17.02 -21.63
C LEU A 552 -14.08 -18.52 -21.64
N LEU A 553 -14.42 -19.12 -20.50
CA LEU A 553 -14.88 -20.50 -20.44
C LEU A 553 -16.22 -20.71 -21.18
N LYS A 554 -17.18 -19.78 -21.03
CA LYS A 554 -18.43 -19.75 -21.81
C LYS A 554 -18.16 -19.68 -23.33
N ALA A 555 -17.20 -18.86 -23.75
CA ALA A 555 -16.79 -18.78 -25.16
C ALA A 555 -16.10 -20.07 -25.64
N ALA A 556 -15.25 -20.69 -24.81
CA ALA A 556 -14.58 -21.96 -25.11
C ALA A 556 -15.59 -23.11 -25.31
N ILE A 557 -16.57 -23.25 -24.40
CA ILE A 557 -17.64 -24.25 -24.50
C ILE A 557 -18.42 -24.08 -25.81
N LYS A 558 -18.81 -22.84 -26.14
CA LYS A 558 -19.51 -22.53 -27.39
C LYS A 558 -18.67 -22.91 -28.62
N GLN A 559 -17.37 -22.62 -28.62
CA GLN A 559 -16.50 -22.95 -29.77
C GLN A 559 -16.29 -24.47 -29.91
N LEU A 560 -16.14 -25.21 -28.80
CA LEU A 560 -16.12 -26.69 -28.79
C LEU A 560 -17.40 -27.29 -29.37
N GLN A 561 -18.57 -26.69 -29.11
CA GLN A 561 -19.86 -27.12 -29.66
C GLN A 561 -20.00 -26.83 -31.17
N ILE A 562 -19.43 -25.73 -31.67
CA ILE A 562 -19.45 -25.37 -33.09
C ILE A 562 -18.44 -26.21 -33.89
N GLN A 563 -17.30 -26.56 -33.30
CA GLN A 563 -16.19 -27.27 -33.97
C GLN A 563 -15.74 -28.54 -33.22
N PRO A 564 -16.63 -29.51 -32.96
CA PRO A 564 -16.35 -30.67 -32.10
C PRO A 564 -15.38 -31.70 -32.72
N GLN A 565 -15.05 -31.57 -34.00
CA GLN A 565 -14.14 -32.44 -34.76
C GLN A 565 -12.94 -31.67 -35.34
N ALA A 566 -12.68 -30.45 -34.88
CA ALA A 566 -11.48 -29.72 -35.26
C ALA A 566 -10.26 -30.26 -34.51
N GLU A 567 -9.13 -30.42 -35.20
CA GLU A 567 -7.86 -30.80 -34.55
C GLU A 567 -7.32 -29.67 -33.66
N ALA A 568 -7.49 -28.41 -34.09
CA ALA A 568 -7.07 -27.20 -33.39
C ALA A 568 -7.96 -26.00 -33.76
N TRP A 569 -8.05 -25.01 -32.88
CA TRP A 569 -8.51 -23.66 -33.22
C TRP A 569 -7.99 -22.61 -32.23
N GLU A 570 -8.01 -21.35 -32.67
CA GLU A 570 -7.68 -20.17 -31.86
C GLU A 570 -8.85 -19.17 -31.92
N HIS A 571 -9.30 -18.68 -30.76
CA HIS A 571 -10.38 -17.72 -30.66
C HIS A 571 -9.82 -16.29 -30.50
N PRO A 572 -10.38 -15.25 -31.15
CA PRO A 572 -9.87 -13.87 -31.09
C PRO A 572 -9.76 -13.24 -29.68
N GLN A 573 -10.36 -13.86 -28.66
CA GLN A 573 -10.26 -13.44 -27.26
C GLN A 573 -9.07 -14.08 -26.50
N GLY A 574 -8.19 -14.84 -27.16
CA GLY A 574 -7.03 -15.48 -26.52
C GLY A 574 -7.36 -16.83 -25.88
N ILE A 575 -8.17 -17.64 -26.56
CA ILE A 575 -8.49 -19.02 -26.16
C ILE A 575 -7.92 -19.96 -27.22
N TYR A 576 -7.18 -20.97 -26.79
CA TYR A 576 -6.47 -21.91 -27.65
C TYR A 576 -6.92 -23.33 -27.33
N TYR A 577 -7.20 -24.14 -28.36
CA TYR A 577 -7.62 -25.54 -28.18
C TYR A 577 -6.87 -26.47 -29.14
N ARG A 578 -6.56 -27.68 -28.67
CA ARG A 578 -6.05 -28.77 -29.51
C ARG A 578 -6.50 -30.16 -29.03
N GLN A 579 -6.98 -30.97 -29.97
CA GLN A 579 -7.46 -32.35 -29.74
C GLN A 579 -6.34 -33.27 -29.25
N THR A 580 -5.22 -33.32 -29.98
CA THR A 580 -3.99 -33.99 -29.53
C THR A 580 -2.94 -32.94 -29.15
N GLY A 581 -1.80 -33.33 -28.60
CA GLY A 581 -0.58 -32.52 -28.55
C GLY A 581 0.17 -32.67 -29.87
N LEU A 582 1.25 -31.91 -30.02
CA LEU A 582 2.26 -32.12 -31.06
C LEU A 582 3.51 -32.70 -30.41
N SER A 583 4.04 -33.78 -30.98
CA SER A 583 5.36 -34.30 -30.60
C SER A 583 6.45 -33.35 -31.12
N LEU A 584 6.86 -32.41 -30.27
CA LEU A 584 7.72 -31.26 -30.63
C LEU A 584 9.19 -31.39 -30.21
N LYS A 585 9.59 -32.51 -29.59
CA LYS A 585 10.99 -32.80 -29.26
C LYS A 585 11.84 -32.83 -30.54
N GLY A 586 12.92 -32.04 -30.59
CA GLY A 586 13.77 -31.91 -31.78
C GLY A 586 13.21 -30.94 -32.84
N LYS A 587 12.29 -30.03 -32.48
CA LYS A 587 11.54 -29.18 -33.43
C LYS A 587 11.24 -27.77 -32.94
N VAL A 588 11.61 -27.38 -31.71
CA VAL A 588 11.35 -26.06 -31.16
C VAL A 588 12.44 -25.08 -31.60
N VAL A 589 12.06 -23.93 -32.14
CA VAL A 589 12.95 -22.87 -32.62
C VAL A 589 12.69 -21.60 -31.83
N ALA A 590 13.70 -21.06 -31.14
CA ALA A 590 13.59 -19.71 -30.56
C ALA A 590 14.09 -18.65 -31.56
N LEU A 591 13.31 -17.60 -31.74
CA LEU A 591 13.57 -16.50 -32.67
C LEU A 591 13.72 -15.17 -31.93
N PHE A 592 14.82 -14.47 -32.18
CA PHE A 592 15.10 -13.17 -31.56
C PHE A 592 14.98 -12.01 -32.57
N PRO A 593 14.15 -10.98 -32.31
CA PRO A 593 13.88 -9.93 -33.28
C PRO A 593 15.00 -8.90 -33.42
N GLY A 594 15.10 -8.32 -34.61
CA GLY A 594 16.00 -7.21 -34.90
C GLY A 594 15.48 -5.84 -34.47
N GLN A 595 16.27 -4.81 -34.80
CA GLN A 595 15.92 -3.39 -34.65
C GLN A 595 14.71 -3.03 -35.54
N GLY A 596 13.82 -2.17 -35.02
CA GLY A 596 12.50 -1.85 -35.60
C GLY A 596 11.33 -2.36 -34.75
N SER A 597 11.59 -3.30 -33.84
CA SER A 597 10.61 -3.85 -32.90
C SER A 597 10.35 -2.93 -31.69
N GLN A 598 11.26 -2.01 -31.34
CA GLN A 598 11.22 -1.21 -30.12
C GLN A 598 10.07 -0.19 -30.02
N TYR A 599 9.66 0.12 -28.79
CA TYR A 599 8.74 1.20 -28.40
C TYR A 599 8.91 1.55 -26.92
N LEU A 600 8.51 2.77 -26.54
CA LEU A 600 8.53 3.20 -25.13
C LEU A 600 7.65 2.26 -24.29
N ASN A 601 8.10 1.94 -23.08
CA ASN A 601 7.45 1.04 -22.14
C ASN A 601 7.24 -0.40 -22.64
N MET A 602 8.05 -0.88 -23.61
CA MET A 602 7.99 -2.27 -24.05
C MET A 602 8.34 -3.25 -22.92
N GLY A 603 7.46 -4.22 -22.65
CA GLY A 603 7.62 -5.19 -21.57
C GLY A 603 7.43 -4.61 -20.15
N ARG A 604 6.83 -3.42 -20.01
CA ARG A 604 6.65 -2.75 -18.72
C ARG A 604 5.89 -3.60 -17.72
N GLU A 605 4.76 -4.19 -18.10
CA GLU A 605 3.93 -4.97 -17.17
C GLU A 605 4.64 -6.28 -16.76
N VAL A 606 5.39 -6.91 -17.66
CA VAL A 606 6.30 -8.03 -17.31
C VAL A 606 7.35 -7.58 -16.30
N SER A 607 7.96 -6.40 -16.47
CA SER A 607 9.01 -5.91 -15.56
C SER A 607 8.51 -5.51 -14.16
N LEU A 608 7.19 -5.34 -13.96
CA LEU A 608 6.59 -5.20 -12.62
C LEU A 608 6.46 -6.55 -11.88
N ASN A 609 6.44 -7.67 -12.62
CA ASN A 609 6.05 -8.99 -12.11
C ASN A 609 7.20 -10.02 -12.12
N PHE A 610 8.24 -9.80 -12.94
CA PHE A 610 9.39 -10.69 -13.11
C PHE A 610 10.72 -9.94 -12.94
N PRO A 611 11.55 -10.29 -11.91
CA PRO A 611 12.81 -9.61 -11.64
C PRO A 611 13.86 -9.79 -12.75
N GLU A 612 13.77 -10.84 -13.57
CA GLU A 612 14.70 -11.11 -14.67
C GLU A 612 14.75 -9.96 -15.69
N ILE A 613 13.62 -9.27 -15.92
CA ILE A 613 13.60 -8.07 -16.78
C ILE A 613 14.35 -6.92 -16.09
N GLN A 614 14.12 -6.70 -14.79
CA GLN A 614 14.75 -5.60 -14.06
C GLN A 614 16.28 -5.79 -13.96
N GLN A 615 16.73 -7.03 -13.73
CA GLN A 615 18.14 -7.40 -13.68
C GLN A 615 18.84 -7.16 -15.04
N ALA A 616 18.18 -7.50 -16.15
CA ALA A 616 18.70 -7.25 -17.49
C ALA A 616 18.92 -5.75 -17.78
N TYR A 617 18.01 -4.88 -17.33
CA TYR A 617 18.20 -3.43 -17.42
C TYR A 617 19.25 -2.92 -16.44
N GLN A 618 19.27 -3.38 -15.18
CA GLN A 618 20.24 -2.96 -14.17
C GLN A 618 21.70 -3.27 -14.59
N ALA A 619 21.96 -4.44 -15.17
CA ALA A 619 23.29 -4.80 -15.68
C ALA A 619 23.73 -3.87 -16.82
N LEU A 620 22.81 -3.47 -17.70
CA LEU A 620 23.10 -2.52 -18.78
C LEU A 620 23.26 -1.09 -18.25
N ASP A 621 22.47 -0.67 -17.27
CA ASP A 621 22.60 0.66 -16.65
C ASP A 621 23.94 0.81 -15.93
N GLN A 622 24.41 -0.22 -15.22
CA GLN A 622 25.76 -0.29 -14.66
C GLN A 622 26.84 -0.18 -15.75
N LEU A 623 26.67 -0.86 -16.90
CA LEU A 623 27.58 -0.74 -18.04
C LEU A 623 27.51 0.65 -18.72
N MET A 624 26.34 1.32 -18.77
CA MET A 624 26.23 2.68 -19.30
C MET A 624 26.91 3.70 -18.39
N ALA A 625 26.75 3.56 -17.07
CA ALA A 625 27.37 4.43 -16.07
C ALA A 625 28.91 4.43 -16.15
N GLN A 626 29.53 3.27 -16.45
CA GLN A 626 30.99 3.16 -16.66
C GLN A 626 31.51 4.05 -17.81
N ASP A 627 30.69 4.31 -18.83
CA ASP A 627 31.03 5.18 -19.96
C ASP A 627 30.55 6.63 -19.76
N ASN A 628 29.94 6.95 -18.61
CA ASN A 628 29.21 8.21 -18.34
C ASN A 628 28.02 8.43 -19.30
N LEU A 629 27.36 7.35 -19.72
CA LEU A 629 26.15 7.40 -20.56
C LEU A 629 24.88 7.37 -19.70
N PRO A 630 23.75 7.93 -20.19
CA PRO A 630 22.46 7.83 -19.51
C PRO A 630 22.03 6.37 -19.29
N ALA A 631 21.27 6.11 -18.22
CA ALA A 631 20.65 4.81 -17.99
C ALA A 631 19.75 4.42 -19.17
N LEU A 632 19.86 3.16 -19.58
CA LEU A 632 19.02 2.56 -20.62
C LEU A 632 17.58 2.38 -20.12
N SER A 633 17.39 2.08 -18.83
CA SER A 633 16.05 2.00 -18.22
C SER A 633 15.28 3.33 -18.31
N ASP A 634 15.93 4.47 -18.11
CA ASP A 634 15.32 5.81 -18.29
C ASP A 634 14.97 6.12 -19.76
N ILE A 635 15.55 5.40 -20.73
CA ILE A 635 15.23 5.55 -22.16
C ILE A 635 14.12 4.56 -22.58
N ALA A 636 14.08 3.37 -21.98
CA ALA A 636 13.05 2.36 -22.24
C ALA A 636 11.73 2.63 -21.50
N PHE A 637 11.82 3.09 -20.24
CA PHE A 637 10.71 3.40 -19.34
C PHE A 637 10.77 4.86 -18.87
N PRO A 638 10.75 5.85 -19.79
CA PRO A 638 11.03 7.25 -19.45
C PRO A 638 10.01 7.84 -18.47
N ILE A 639 10.40 8.94 -17.83
CA ILE A 639 9.53 9.71 -16.95
C ILE A 639 8.26 10.19 -17.71
N PRO A 640 7.08 10.21 -17.07
CA PRO A 640 5.85 10.67 -17.71
C PRO A 640 5.98 12.12 -18.21
N ALA A 641 5.50 12.37 -19.43
CA ALA A 641 5.62 13.66 -20.10
C ALA A 641 4.26 14.21 -20.52
N PHE A 642 3.98 15.46 -20.16
CA PHE A 642 2.71 16.14 -20.40
C PHE A 642 2.63 16.84 -21.77
N ASN A 643 3.76 16.89 -22.50
CA ASN A 643 3.86 17.52 -23.82
C ASN A 643 4.08 16.45 -24.91
N PRO A 644 3.21 16.37 -25.94
CA PRO A 644 3.37 15.41 -27.05
C PRO A 644 4.73 15.48 -27.77
N GLU A 645 5.36 16.66 -27.84
CA GLU A 645 6.69 16.79 -28.45
C GLU A 645 7.78 16.15 -27.59
N VAL A 646 7.65 16.14 -26.26
CA VAL A 646 8.57 15.44 -25.35
C VAL A 646 8.39 13.92 -25.47
N ILE A 647 7.15 13.42 -25.57
CA ILE A 647 6.88 12.00 -25.84
C ILE A 647 7.50 11.58 -27.19
N LYS A 648 7.41 12.46 -28.20
CA LYS A 648 8.05 12.27 -29.51
C LYS A 648 9.58 12.27 -29.42
N GLN A 649 10.18 13.15 -28.62
CA GLN A 649 11.63 13.17 -28.36
C GLN A 649 12.11 11.91 -27.61
N GLN A 650 11.40 11.47 -26.56
CA GLN A 650 11.67 10.20 -25.86
C GLN A 650 11.62 9.02 -26.85
N SER A 651 10.60 8.96 -27.70
CA SER A 651 10.46 7.93 -28.73
C SER A 651 11.61 7.97 -29.75
N GLN A 652 12.05 9.16 -30.17
CA GLN A 652 13.22 9.34 -31.03
C GLN A 652 14.53 8.96 -30.33
N GLN A 653 14.65 9.17 -29.01
CA GLN A 653 15.82 8.77 -28.22
C GLN A 653 15.94 7.24 -28.14
N LEU A 654 14.85 6.52 -27.85
CA LEU A 654 14.84 5.05 -27.89
C LEU A 654 15.04 4.48 -29.30
N GLN A 655 14.64 5.21 -30.35
CA GLN A 655 14.85 4.78 -31.75
C GLN A 655 16.32 4.91 -32.22
N ARG A 656 17.18 5.63 -31.49
CA ARG A 656 18.62 5.67 -31.82
C ARG A 656 19.25 4.29 -31.60
N THR A 657 20.21 3.93 -32.44
CA THR A 657 20.71 2.55 -32.56
C THR A 657 21.47 2.09 -31.31
N GLU A 658 22.20 3.01 -30.70
CA GLU A 658 22.88 2.89 -29.40
C GLU A 658 21.95 2.55 -28.23
N ASN A 659 20.65 2.87 -28.34
CA ASN A 659 19.64 2.59 -27.30
C ASN A 659 18.72 1.44 -27.71
N ALA A 660 18.28 1.43 -28.97
CA ALA A 660 17.35 0.44 -29.51
C ALA A 660 17.88 -1.00 -29.39
N GLN A 661 19.16 -1.22 -29.76
CA GLN A 661 19.75 -2.56 -29.72
C GLN A 661 19.88 -3.08 -28.27
N PRO A 662 20.52 -2.36 -27.32
CA PRO A 662 20.52 -2.77 -25.91
C PRO A 662 19.13 -2.99 -25.31
N ALA A 663 18.15 -2.12 -25.58
CA ALA A 663 16.81 -2.25 -24.99
C ALA A 663 16.04 -3.49 -25.52
N ILE A 664 16.16 -3.80 -26.82
CA ILE A 664 15.59 -5.04 -27.38
C ILE A 664 16.29 -6.26 -26.79
N GLY A 665 17.62 -6.19 -26.62
CA GLY A 665 18.41 -7.25 -26.01
C GLY A 665 18.03 -7.50 -24.55
N ALA A 666 17.89 -6.46 -23.74
CA ALA A 666 17.48 -6.54 -22.33
C ALA A 666 16.13 -7.27 -22.16
N LEU A 667 15.13 -6.90 -22.96
CA LEU A 667 13.82 -7.53 -22.92
C LEU A 667 13.86 -8.99 -23.42
N SER A 668 14.63 -9.28 -24.48
CA SER A 668 14.78 -10.64 -25.01
C SER A 668 15.53 -11.56 -24.05
N LEU A 669 16.58 -11.04 -23.39
CA LEU A 669 17.34 -11.68 -22.32
C LEU A 669 16.40 -12.09 -21.18
N GLY A 670 15.70 -11.13 -20.58
CA GLY A 670 14.80 -11.41 -19.46
C GLY A 670 13.64 -12.36 -19.83
N LEU A 671 13.01 -12.18 -21.00
CA LEU A 671 11.96 -13.09 -21.48
C LEU A 671 12.48 -14.53 -21.70
N TYR A 672 13.72 -14.71 -22.19
CA TYR A 672 14.31 -16.04 -22.34
C TYR A 672 14.64 -16.67 -20.98
N LYS A 673 15.16 -15.91 -20.00
CA LYS A 673 15.39 -16.41 -18.63
C LYS A 673 14.08 -16.88 -17.98
N ILE A 674 13.00 -16.09 -18.09
CA ILE A 674 11.67 -16.44 -17.58
C ILE A 674 11.17 -17.75 -18.22
N LEU A 675 11.34 -17.92 -19.54
CA LEU A 675 11.00 -19.16 -20.22
C LEU A 675 11.88 -20.36 -19.78
N GLN A 676 13.20 -20.16 -19.63
CA GLN A 676 14.11 -21.20 -19.14
C GLN A 676 13.72 -21.67 -17.71
N ASN A 677 13.32 -20.74 -16.84
CA ASN A 677 12.88 -21.03 -15.47
C ASN A 677 11.63 -21.93 -15.42
N VAL A 678 10.71 -21.83 -16.40
CA VAL A 678 9.56 -22.76 -16.53
C VAL A 678 9.85 -24.04 -17.32
N GLY A 679 11.09 -24.24 -17.78
CA GLY A 679 11.55 -25.45 -18.46
C GLY A 679 11.54 -25.39 -19.99
N PHE A 680 11.37 -24.21 -20.60
CA PHE A 680 11.49 -24.05 -22.06
C PHE A 680 12.92 -24.39 -22.53
N LYS A 681 12.99 -25.20 -23.59
CA LYS A 681 14.25 -25.60 -24.23
C LYS A 681 14.04 -25.60 -25.75
N PRO A 682 14.67 -24.69 -26.50
CA PRO A 682 14.66 -24.75 -27.95
C PRO A 682 15.66 -25.80 -28.44
N ASP A 683 15.30 -26.50 -29.53
CA ASP A 683 16.18 -27.42 -30.25
C ASP A 683 17.03 -26.68 -31.30
N PHE A 684 16.62 -25.47 -31.71
CA PHE A 684 17.32 -24.56 -32.63
C PHE A 684 17.17 -23.10 -32.17
N VAL A 685 18.14 -22.24 -32.49
CA VAL A 685 18.01 -20.78 -32.28
C VAL A 685 18.38 -19.99 -33.54
N ALA A 686 17.68 -18.88 -33.74
CA ALA A 686 17.90 -17.96 -34.86
C ALA A 686 17.48 -16.53 -34.46
N GLY A 687 17.88 -15.54 -35.26
CA GLY A 687 17.53 -14.16 -34.92
C GLY A 687 17.88 -13.18 -36.02
N HIS A 688 17.04 -12.16 -36.20
CA HIS A 688 17.11 -11.27 -37.36
C HIS A 688 18.03 -10.08 -37.10
N SER A 689 19.06 -9.90 -37.93
CA SER A 689 20.06 -8.84 -37.78
C SER A 689 20.65 -8.81 -36.36
N PHE A 690 20.35 -7.78 -35.56
CA PHE A 690 20.71 -7.70 -34.14
C PHE A 690 20.32 -8.97 -33.34
N GLY A 691 19.21 -9.62 -33.71
CA GLY A 691 18.75 -10.85 -33.08
C GLY A 691 19.75 -12.02 -33.17
N GLU A 692 20.63 -12.06 -34.18
CA GLU A 692 21.62 -13.13 -34.34
C GLU A 692 22.64 -13.15 -33.18
N LEU A 693 23.03 -11.98 -32.68
CA LEU A 693 23.87 -11.83 -31.49
C LEU A 693 23.16 -12.39 -30.23
N THR A 694 21.84 -12.25 -30.17
CA THR A 694 21.00 -12.80 -29.10
C THR A 694 20.81 -14.31 -29.25
N ALA A 695 20.71 -14.83 -30.47
CA ALA A 695 20.65 -16.26 -30.74
C ALA A 695 21.96 -16.97 -30.34
N LEU A 696 23.13 -16.38 -30.64
CA LEU A 696 24.42 -16.88 -30.20
C LEU A 696 24.52 -16.95 -28.66
N TRP A 697 24.11 -15.89 -27.95
CA TRP A 697 24.02 -15.91 -26.49
C TRP A 697 23.02 -16.98 -25.99
N ALA A 698 21.84 -17.10 -26.60
CA ALA A 698 20.81 -18.06 -26.20
C ALA A 698 21.22 -19.53 -26.38
N ALA A 699 22.19 -19.81 -27.25
CA ALA A 699 22.88 -21.10 -27.40
C ALA A 699 24.12 -21.26 -26.48
N GLY A 700 24.40 -20.30 -25.59
CA GLY A 700 25.50 -20.36 -24.64
C GLY A 700 26.88 -19.99 -25.20
N VAL A 701 26.98 -19.33 -26.36
CA VAL A 701 28.27 -18.87 -26.92
C VAL A 701 28.90 -17.78 -26.03
N PHE A 702 28.09 -16.91 -25.45
CA PHE A 702 28.50 -15.81 -24.57
C PHE A 702 27.91 -16.01 -23.17
N SER A 703 28.57 -15.45 -22.13
CA SER A 703 27.93 -15.26 -20.82
C SER A 703 26.86 -14.16 -20.89
N ASP A 704 26.03 -14.03 -19.86
CA ASP A 704 25.09 -12.91 -19.75
C ASP A 704 25.83 -11.56 -19.71
N GLU A 705 26.98 -11.51 -19.03
CA GLU A 705 27.87 -10.35 -18.91
C GLU A 705 28.47 -9.96 -20.27
N ASP A 706 29.06 -10.93 -20.98
CA ASP A 706 29.62 -10.73 -22.33
C ASP A 706 28.51 -10.28 -23.30
N TYR A 707 27.32 -10.88 -23.23
CA TYR A 707 26.18 -10.47 -24.07
C TYR A 707 25.74 -9.03 -23.79
N CYS A 708 25.55 -8.64 -22.52
CA CYS A 708 25.22 -7.27 -22.13
C CYS A 708 26.30 -6.27 -22.60
N TYR A 709 27.57 -6.62 -22.51
CA TYR A 709 28.67 -5.82 -23.07
C TYR A 709 28.57 -5.70 -24.60
N LEU A 710 28.33 -6.81 -25.33
CA LEU A 710 28.29 -6.82 -26.79
C LEU A 710 27.10 -6.06 -27.37
N ILE A 711 25.90 -6.13 -26.77
CA ILE A 711 24.75 -5.39 -27.28
C ILE A 711 24.92 -3.88 -27.12
N LYS A 712 25.52 -3.43 -26.01
CA LYS A 712 25.98 -2.05 -25.81
C LYS A 712 27.03 -1.67 -26.86
N ALA A 713 28.11 -2.44 -26.97
CA ALA A 713 29.23 -2.15 -27.87
C ALA A 713 28.83 -2.13 -29.35
N ARG A 714 27.94 -3.03 -29.79
CA ARG A 714 27.39 -3.05 -31.16
C ARG A 714 26.53 -1.82 -31.45
N GLY A 715 25.66 -1.44 -30.51
CA GLY A 715 24.86 -0.21 -30.61
C GLY A 715 25.75 1.04 -30.71
N GLN A 716 26.76 1.14 -29.85
CA GLN A 716 27.75 2.23 -29.85
C GLN A 716 28.58 2.27 -31.13
N ALA A 717 29.08 1.13 -31.63
CA ALA A 717 29.87 1.06 -32.87
C ALA A 717 29.11 1.56 -34.10
N MET A 718 27.78 1.40 -34.11
CA MET A 718 26.88 1.88 -35.18
C MET A 718 26.43 3.34 -35.00
N THR A 719 26.99 4.07 -34.03
CA THR A 719 26.91 5.54 -33.96
C THR A 719 27.88 6.19 -34.96
N VAL A 720 27.61 7.43 -35.34
CA VAL A 720 28.46 8.15 -36.30
C VAL A 720 29.57 8.92 -35.58
N PRO A 721 30.84 8.82 -36.05
CA PRO A 721 31.95 9.62 -35.52
C PRO A 721 31.68 11.13 -35.56
N GLN A 722 32.04 11.82 -34.47
CA GLN A 722 31.86 13.26 -34.33
C GLN A 722 32.48 14.02 -35.52
N GLY A 723 31.79 15.08 -35.97
CA GLY A 723 32.19 15.89 -37.13
C GLY A 723 31.62 15.42 -38.48
N SER A 724 31.08 14.20 -38.58
CA SER A 724 30.60 13.63 -39.86
C SER A 724 29.16 14.04 -40.24
N HIS A 725 28.71 15.25 -39.88
CA HIS A 725 27.28 15.61 -39.94
C HIS A 725 26.70 15.73 -41.36
N ASP A 726 27.52 16.08 -42.36
CA ASP A 726 27.09 16.25 -43.75
C ASP A 726 27.14 14.95 -44.59
N CYS A 727 27.57 13.81 -44.03
CA CYS A 727 27.57 12.56 -44.79
C CYS A 727 26.16 11.96 -44.89
N ASP A 728 25.76 11.51 -46.08
CA ASP A 728 24.56 10.69 -46.19
C ASP A 728 24.81 9.33 -45.54
N ARG A 729 24.13 9.07 -44.41
CA ARG A 729 24.13 7.79 -43.69
C ARG A 729 23.28 6.72 -44.38
N GLY A 730 22.55 7.09 -45.43
CA GLY A 730 21.54 6.25 -46.05
C GLY A 730 20.29 6.08 -45.18
N THR A 731 19.37 5.24 -45.66
CA THR A 731 18.14 4.80 -44.96
C THR A 731 17.68 3.46 -45.53
N MET A 732 16.57 2.91 -45.01
CA MET A 732 16.03 1.61 -45.41
C MET A 732 14.53 1.67 -45.73
N LEU A 733 14.11 0.85 -46.69
CA LEU A 733 12.74 0.75 -47.20
C LEU A 733 12.35 -0.73 -47.32
N ALA A 734 11.36 -1.17 -46.55
CA ALA A 734 10.75 -2.48 -46.78
C ALA A 734 9.87 -2.42 -48.03
N VAL A 735 9.94 -3.45 -48.87
CA VAL A 735 9.22 -3.59 -50.13
C VAL A 735 8.64 -5.00 -50.21
N SER A 736 7.32 -5.09 -50.41
CA SER A 736 6.62 -6.36 -50.61
C SER A 736 6.19 -6.52 -52.07
N GLY A 737 6.48 -7.68 -52.65
CA GLY A 737 6.21 -8.06 -54.04
C GLY A 737 7.35 -8.90 -54.63
N ASP A 738 7.34 -9.06 -55.96
CA ASP A 738 8.28 -9.92 -56.70
C ASP A 738 9.75 -9.49 -56.53
N VAL A 739 10.51 -10.28 -55.76
CA VAL A 739 11.92 -10.03 -55.43
C VAL A 739 12.83 -10.11 -56.65
N ALA A 740 12.49 -10.88 -57.69
CA ALA A 740 13.27 -10.94 -58.93
C ALA A 740 13.10 -9.65 -59.75
N LYS A 741 11.87 -9.12 -59.85
CA LYS A 741 11.61 -7.81 -60.46
C LYS A 741 12.25 -6.67 -59.64
N ILE A 742 12.17 -6.71 -58.31
CA ILE A 742 12.82 -5.70 -57.45
C ILE A 742 14.34 -5.70 -57.65
N LYS A 743 14.98 -6.88 -57.75
CA LYS A 743 16.41 -7.02 -58.11
C LYS A 743 16.74 -6.36 -59.45
N GLN A 744 15.89 -6.52 -60.46
CA GLN A 744 16.08 -5.88 -61.77
C GLN A 744 15.89 -4.36 -61.71
N LEU A 745 14.93 -3.86 -60.92
CA LEU A 745 14.65 -2.43 -60.78
C LEU A 745 15.78 -1.64 -60.08
N ILE A 746 16.58 -2.29 -59.22
CA ILE A 746 17.77 -1.68 -58.59
C ILE A 746 19.08 -1.95 -59.35
N ALA A 747 19.06 -2.76 -60.42
CA ALA A 747 20.24 -3.16 -61.18
C ALA A 747 20.84 -2.00 -62.00
N GLY A 748 21.58 -1.14 -61.32
CA GLY A 748 22.15 0.10 -61.85
C GLY A 748 22.28 1.23 -60.82
N MET A 749 21.65 1.10 -59.64
CA MET A 749 21.75 2.08 -58.56
C MET A 749 22.99 1.81 -57.69
N ALA A 750 24.04 2.61 -57.89
CA ALA A 750 25.37 2.34 -57.34
C ALA A 750 25.47 2.41 -55.80
N LYS A 751 24.48 2.96 -55.09
CA LYS A 751 24.45 3.00 -53.62
C LYS A 751 23.16 2.42 -53.02
N VAL A 752 22.48 1.51 -53.71
CA VAL A 752 21.35 0.74 -53.17
C VAL A 752 21.62 -0.77 -53.30
N GLN A 753 21.39 -1.51 -52.22
CA GLN A 753 21.40 -2.97 -52.23
C GLN A 753 20.25 -3.55 -51.38
N ILE A 754 19.96 -4.84 -51.55
CA ILE A 754 19.05 -5.55 -50.64
C ILE A 754 19.82 -5.90 -49.37
N ALA A 755 19.39 -5.33 -48.24
CA ALA A 755 19.96 -5.59 -46.92
C ALA A 755 19.34 -6.81 -46.24
N ASN A 756 18.07 -7.12 -46.53
CA ASN A 756 17.38 -8.25 -45.91
C ASN A 756 16.44 -8.93 -46.93
N TYR A 757 16.48 -10.26 -46.95
CA TYR A 757 15.51 -11.15 -47.58
C TYR A 757 14.62 -11.70 -46.47
N ASN A 758 13.51 -11.01 -46.21
CA ASN A 758 12.66 -11.25 -45.03
C ASN A 758 11.65 -12.37 -45.26
N ALA A 759 11.12 -12.49 -46.48
CA ALA A 759 10.17 -13.52 -46.91
C ALA A 759 10.26 -13.66 -48.45
N PRO A 760 9.66 -14.70 -49.07
CA PRO A 760 9.68 -14.92 -50.52
C PRO A 760 9.22 -13.71 -51.36
N GLU A 761 8.25 -12.95 -50.84
CA GLU A 761 7.74 -11.71 -51.44
C GLU A 761 8.09 -10.46 -50.60
N GLN A 762 9.14 -10.48 -49.77
CA GLN A 762 9.52 -9.31 -48.96
C GLN A 762 11.03 -9.11 -48.85
N VAL A 763 11.50 -7.94 -49.27
CA VAL A 763 12.89 -7.49 -49.11
C VAL A 763 12.97 -6.13 -48.45
N VAL A 764 14.12 -5.83 -47.84
CA VAL A 764 14.46 -4.47 -47.39
C VAL A 764 15.57 -3.92 -48.29
N LEU A 765 15.28 -2.83 -48.96
CA LEU A 765 16.24 -2.03 -49.71
C LEU A 765 16.96 -1.08 -48.75
N SER A 766 18.28 -0.95 -48.91
CA SER A 766 19.14 -0.18 -48.02
C SER A 766 20.15 0.59 -48.88
N GLY A 767 20.24 1.90 -48.69
CA GLY A 767 21.02 2.75 -49.58
C GLY A 767 20.90 4.25 -49.31
N SER A 768 21.39 5.06 -50.25
CA SER A 768 21.39 6.53 -50.10
C SER A 768 19.96 7.09 -49.93
N LYS A 769 19.81 8.14 -49.10
CA LYS A 769 18.49 8.75 -48.85
C LYS A 769 17.81 9.25 -50.14
N PRO A 770 18.51 9.89 -51.11
CA PRO A 770 17.88 10.33 -52.35
C PRO A 770 17.43 9.17 -53.25
N GLU A 771 18.21 8.09 -53.35
CA GLU A 771 17.84 6.92 -54.18
C GLU A 771 16.70 6.14 -53.54
N ILE A 772 16.71 5.92 -52.22
CA ILE A 772 15.61 5.24 -51.50
C ILE A 772 14.31 6.06 -51.58
N ALA A 773 14.36 7.38 -51.41
CA ALA A 773 13.18 8.26 -51.57
C ALA A 773 12.71 8.40 -53.03
N THR A 774 13.52 7.97 -54.00
CA THR A 774 13.13 7.83 -55.41
C THR A 774 12.48 6.46 -55.65
N LEU A 775 13.08 5.39 -55.15
CA LEU A 775 12.56 4.02 -55.20
C LEU A 775 11.20 3.90 -54.53
N GLU A 776 10.99 4.50 -53.36
CA GLU A 776 9.69 4.57 -52.67
C GLU A 776 8.58 5.07 -53.62
N LYS A 777 8.84 6.17 -54.32
CA LYS A 777 7.89 6.81 -55.25
C LYS A 777 7.71 6.01 -56.55
N VAL A 778 8.75 5.34 -57.04
CA VAL A 778 8.69 4.50 -58.24
C VAL A 778 7.92 3.20 -57.96
N LEU A 779 8.27 2.51 -56.87
CA LEU A 779 7.67 1.24 -56.47
C LEU A 779 6.20 1.41 -56.05
N SER A 780 5.86 2.48 -55.31
CA SER A 780 4.46 2.83 -55.01
C SER A 780 3.63 3.03 -56.29
N LYS A 781 4.18 3.72 -57.30
CA LYS A 781 3.52 3.93 -58.59
C LYS A 781 3.38 2.65 -59.42
N GLN A 782 4.21 1.64 -59.17
CA GLN A 782 4.13 0.32 -59.77
C GLN A 782 3.24 -0.67 -58.97
N GLY A 783 2.62 -0.22 -57.87
CA GLY A 783 1.70 -1.02 -57.06
C GLY A 783 2.36 -1.91 -56.00
N TYR A 784 3.68 -1.80 -55.78
CA TYR A 784 4.33 -2.49 -54.66
C TYR A 784 3.92 -1.85 -53.33
N THR A 785 3.73 -2.69 -52.30
CA THR A 785 3.58 -2.17 -50.94
C THR A 785 4.96 -1.82 -50.40
N VAL A 786 5.18 -0.55 -50.06
CA VAL A 786 6.45 -0.06 -49.51
C VAL A 786 6.24 0.55 -48.12
N THR A 787 7.28 0.51 -47.28
CA THR A 787 7.25 1.08 -45.92
C THR A 787 8.64 1.57 -45.52
N PRO A 788 8.85 2.89 -45.39
CA PRO A 788 10.10 3.45 -44.85
C PRO A 788 10.35 2.96 -43.43
N LEU A 789 11.57 2.54 -43.15
CA LEU A 789 11.95 2.06 -41.81
C LEU A 789 12.56 3.21 -40.99
N PRO A 790 12.14 3.41 -39.72
CA PRO A 790 12.70 4.45 -38.85
C PRO A 790 14.07 4.01 -38.30
N VAL A 791 15.09 4.07 -39.14
CA VAL A 791 16.47 3.65 -38.85
C VAL A 791 17.48 4.80 -38.98
N SER A 792 18.62 4.71 -38.29
CA SER A 792 19.64 5.75 -38.28
C SER A 792 20.59 5.72 -39.49
N ALA A 793 20.63 4.63 -40.25
CA ALA A 793 21.54 4.42 -41.37
C ALA A 793 21.03 3.31 -42.31
N ALA A 794 21.65 3.17 -43.48
CA ALA A 794 21.52 2.01 -44.35
C ALA A 794 22.29 0.80 -43.78
N PHE A 795 21.67 0.02 -42.88
CA PHE A 795 22.29 -1.18 -42.29
C PHE A 795 22.51 -2.29 -43.33
N HIS A 796 23.47 -3.20 -43.06
CA HIS A 796 23.89 -4.28 -43.96
C HIS A 796 24.40 -3.76 -45.31
N THR A 797 25.18 -2.68 -45.28
CA THR A 797 25.82 -2.03 -46.44
C THR A 797 27.14 -1.34 -46.06
N PRO A 798 27.96 -0.89 -47.04
CA PRO A 798 29.14 -0.07 -46.76
C PRO A 798 28.89 1.23 -45.98
N PHE A 799 27.65 1.75 -45.91
CA PHE A 799 27.33 2.94 -45.11
C PHE A 799 27.63 2.76 -43.60
N VAL A 800 27.70 1.52 -43.11
CA VAL A 800 28.09 1.19 -41.72
C VAL A 800 29.47 0.54 -41.57
N HIS A 801 30.36 0.67 -42.57
CA HIS A 801 31.75 0.19 -42.50
C HIS A 801 32.54 0.79 -41.31
N HIS A 802 32.18 1.99 -40.85
CA HIS A 802 32.78 2.60 -39.66
C HIS A 802 32.56 1.77 -38.37
N ALA A 803 31.49 0.97 -38.31
CA ALA A 803 31.16 0.15 -37.15
C ALA A 803 31.94 -1.18 -37.09
N SER A 804 32.48 -1.65 -38.23
CA SER A 804 33.05 -2.99 -38.35
C SER A 804 34.31 -3.20 -37.50
N GLN A 805 35.25 -2.24 -37.50
CA GLN A 805 36.45 -2.33 -36.67
C GLN A 805 36.13 -2.21 -35.16
N PRO A 806 35.40 -1.18 -34.67
CA PRO A 806 35.05 -1.08 -33.25
C PRO A 806 34.26 -2.29 -32.73
N PHE A 807 33.37 -2.87 -33.54
CA PHE A 807 32.67 -4.09 -33.14
C PHE A 807 33.60 -5.32 -33.11
N ALA A 808 34.51 -5.49 -34.08
CA ALA A 808 35.53 -6.54 -34.03
C ALA A 808 36.45 -6.39 -32.80
N GLU A 809 36.83 -5.16 -32.42
CA GLU A 809 37.59 -4.88 -31.20
C GLU A 809 36.82 -5.26 -29.93
N ALA A 810 35.49 -5.10 -29.89
CA ALA A 810 34.65 -5.59 -28.81
C ALA A 810 34.54 -7.13 -28.81
N LEU A 811 34.35 -7.77 -29.97
CA LEU A 811 34.35 -9.23 -30.12
C LEU A 811 35.68 -9.87 -29.69
N ASN A 812 36.79 -9.14 -29.74
CA ASN A 812 38.08 -9.62 -29.27
C ASN A 812 38.26 -9.60 -27.75
N ARG A 813 37.35 -8.97 -26.99
CA ARG A 813 37.41 -8.87 -25.51
C ARG A 813 36.56 -9.92 -24.77
N VAL A 814 35.64 -10.56 -25.47
CA VAL A 814 34.66 -11.53 -24.92
C VAL A 814 35.08 -12.98 -25.17
N THR A 815 34.55 -13.89 -24.36
CA THR A 815 34.78 -15.34 -24.50
C THR A 815 33.77 -15.94 -25.49
N PHE A 816 34.26 -16.73 -26.45
CA PHE A 816 33.43 -17.49 -27.37
C PHE A 816 33.45 -18.97 -26.97
N ASN A 817 32.34 -19.46 -26.45
CA ASN A 817 32.12 -20.87 -26.12
C ASN A 817 31.52 -21.62 -27.32
N THR A 818 31.63 -22.95 -27.33
CA THR A 818 30.96 -23.79 -28.34
C THR A 818 29.43 -23.71 -28.18
N PRO A 819 28.65 -23.50 -29.26
CA PRO A 819 27.19 -23.48 -29.19
C PRO A 819 26.63 -24.80 -28.65
N GLN A 820 25.78 -24.72 -27.63
CA GLN A 820 25.05 -25.87 -27.07
C GLN A 820 23.78 -26.21 -27.87
N ILE A 821 23.30 -25.26 -28.68
CA ILE A 821 22.11 -25.35 -29.52
C ILE A 821 22.52 -24.85 -30.92
N PRO A 822 22.10 -25.50 -32.03
CA PRO A 822 22.37 -25.01 -33.38
C PRO A 822 21.86 -23.58 -33.60
N VAL A 823 22.78 -22.66 -33.88
CA VAL A 823 22.50 -21.27 -34.26
C VAL A 823 22.59 -21.15 -35.76
N TYR A 824 21.70 -20.39 -36.40
CA TYR A 824 21.78 -20.09 -37.83
C TYR A 824 22.32 -18.68 -38.08
N ALA A 825 23.10 -18.52 -39.16
CA ALA A 825 23.80 -17.28 -39.48
C ALA A 825 23.11 -16.53 -40.63
N ASN A 826 22.65 -15.30 -40.39
CA ASN A 826 21.87 -14.53 -41.38
C ASN A 826 22.62 -14.38 -42.71
N MET A 827 23.95 -14.23 -42.70
CA MET A 827 24.74 -14.02 -43.93
C MET A 827 24.65 -15.20 -44.91
N THR A 828 24.46 -16.42 -44.41
CA THR A 828 24.51 -17.65 -45.24
C THR A 828 23.20 -18.44 -45.27
N GLY A 829 22.31 -18.21 -44.29
CA GLY A 829 21.13 -19.04 -44.04
C GLY A 829 21.45 -20.43 -43.47
N ASN A 830 22.71 -20.76 -43.22
CA ASN A 830 23.14 -22.08 -42.71
C ASN A 830 23.48 -22.01 -41.21
N ALA A 831 23.60 -23.18 -40.58
CA ALA A 831 24.06 -23.29 -39.21
C ALA A 831 25.51 -22.78 -39.03
N TYR A 832 25.78 -22.19 -37.86
CA TYR A 832 27.12 -21.79 -37.43
C TYR A 832 28.04 -23.01 -37.25
N PRO A 833 29.35 -22.88 -37.54
CA PRO A 833 30.36 -23.86 -37.16
C PRO A 833 30.56 -23.90 -35.63
N THR A 834 31.12 -24.99 -35.12
CA THR A 834 31.47 -25.17 -33.70
C THR A 834 32.65 -24.31 -33.24
N GLU A 835 33.54 -23.94 -34.16
CA GLU A 835 34.83 -23.33 -33.85
C GLU A 835 34.69 -21.83 -33.57
N ALA A 836 35.05 -21.41 -32.36
CA ALA A 836 34.98 -20.03 -31.88
C ALA A 836 35.57 -18.99 -32.86
N THR A 837 36.69 -19.31 -33.51
CA THR A 837 37.34 -18.44 -34.51
C THR A 837 36.53 -18.29 -35.80
N ALA A 838 35.82 -19.33 -36.22
CA ALA A 838 34.94 -19.30 -37.38
C ALA A 838 33.60 -18.61 -37.05
N ILE A 839 33.06 -18.79 -35.85
CA ILE A 839 31.90 -18.03 -35.33
C ILE A 839 32.23 -16.54 -35.32
N ARG A 840 33.36 -16.13 -34.71
CA ARG A 840 33.80 -14.73 -34.66
C ARG A 840 33.92 -14.13 -36.07
N LYS A 841 34.57 -14.82 -37.01
CA LYS A 841 34.75 -14.35 -38.39
C LYS A 841 33.44 -14.14 -39.16
N LEU A 842 32.42 -14.98 -38.93
CA LEU A 842 31.08 -14.79 -39.50
C LEU A 842 30.39 -13.56 -38.88
N LEU A 843 30.50 -13.38 -37.57
CA LEU A 843 29.88 -12.28 -36.84
C LEU A 843 30.55 -10.92 -37.12
N GLU A 844 31.86 -10.88 -37.36
CA GLU A 844 32.59 -9.70 -37.85
C GLU A 844 32.08 -9.25 -39.24
N ALA A 845 31.78 -10.20 -40.13
CA ALA A 845 31.26 -9.92 -41.47
C ALA A 845 29.77 -9.49 -41.47
N HIS A 846 29.03 -9.80 -40.41
CA HIS A 846 27.57 -9.62 -40.29
C HIS A 846 27.07 -8.21 -40.64
N LEU A 847 27.76 -7.19 -40.13
CA LEU A 847 27.34 -5.78 -40.23
C LEU A 847 27.27 -5.25 -41.67
N LEU A 848 27.99 -5.87 -42.61
CA LEU A 848 28.12 -5.40 -44.00
C LEU A 848 27.44 -6.31 -45.03
N ASN A 849 26.97 -7.49 -44.61
CA ASN A 849 26.39 -8.49 -45.50
C ASN A 849 24.88 -8.63 -45.30
N ALA A 850 24.17 -9.01 -46.37
CA ALA A 850 22.72 -9.10 -46.39
C ALA A 850 22.18 -10.28 -45.55
N VAL A 851 21.07 -10.04 -44.86
CA VAL A 851 20.36 -11.01 -44.01
C VAL A 851 19.47 -11.91 -44.86
N GLN A 852 19.76 -13.20 -44.90
CA GLN A 852 19.05 -14.25 -45.64
C GLN A 852 17.93 -14.91 -44.81
N PHE A 853 17.15 -14.13 -44.04
CA PHE A 853 16.21 -14.67 -43.05
C PHE A 853 15.19 -15.66 -43.64
N ALA A 854 14.70 -15.43 -44.86
CA ALA A 854 13.85 -16.40 -45.55
C ALA A 854 14.54 -17.75 -45.75
N GLN A 855 15.81 -17.76 -46.19
CA GLN A 855 16.59 -18.99 -46.39
C GLN A 855 16.98 -19.66 -45.07
N GLU A 856 17.20 -18.87 -44.02
CA GLU A 856 17.42 -19.34 -42.64
C GLU A 856 16.18 -20.10 -42.12
N ILE A 857 14.97 -19.57 -42.30
CA ILE A 857 13.73 -20.26 -41.95
C ILE A 857 13.50 -21.52 -42.81
N GLU A 858 13.78 -21.47 -44.12
CA GLU A 858 13.73 -22.66 -44.99
C GLU A 858 14.69 -23.76 -44.51
N ASN A 859 15.93 -23.40 -44.16
CA ASN A 859 16.95 -24.35 -43.74
C ASN A 859 16.70 -24.90 -42.32
N LEU A 860 16.12 -24.09 -41.42
CA LEU A 860 15.61 -24.55 -40.12
C LEU A 860 14.48 -25.57 -40.30
N TYR A 861 13.50 -25.26 -41.15
CA TYR A 861 12.38 -26.15 -41.44
C TYR A 861 12.86 -27.47 -42.10
N ALA A 862 13.84 -27.39 -43.01
CA ALA A 862 14.46 -28.55 -43.63
C ALA A 862 15.25 -29.45 -42.64
N GLN A 863 15.71 -28.93 -41.51
CA GLN A 863 16.30 -29.72 -40.42
C GLN A 863 15.27 -30.17 -39.36
N GLY A 864 13.98 -29.87 -39.54
CA GLY A 864 12.89 -30.32 -38.67
C GLY A 864 12.31 -29.27 -37.71
N GLY A 865 12.79 -28.02 -37.77
CA GLY A 865 12.21 -26.89 -37.02
C GLY A 865 10.76 -26.64 -37.40
N TYR A 866 9.85 -26.70 -36.43
CA TYR A 866 8.39 -26.68 -36.65
C TYR A 866 7.65 -25.67 -35.78
N CYS A 867 8.07 -25.50 -34.53
CA CYS A 867 7.46 -24.59 -33.56
C CYS A 867 8.37 -23.40 -33.31
N PHE A 868 8.08 -22.28 -33.98
CA PHE A 868 8.84 -21.04 -33.92
C PHE A 868 8.27 -20.12 -32.83
N VAL A 869 9.13 -19.68 -31.92
CA VAL A 869 8.77 -18.87 -30.75
C VAL A 869 9.56 -17.56 -30.76
N GLU A 870 8.88 -16.44 -31.04
CA GLU A 870 9.49 -15.11 -31.08
C GLU A 870 9.58 -14.51 -29.66
N ILE A 871 10.81 -14.39 -29.18
CA ILE A 871 11.17 -13.92 -27.85
C ILE A 871 11.65 -12.48 -27.96
N GLY A 872 10.73 -11.53 -27.76
CA GLY A 872 11.02 -10.10 -27.84
C GLY A 872 9.76 -9.25 -27.75
N SER A 873 9.79 -8.04 -28.32
CA SER A 873 8.79 -6.99 -28.07
C SER A 873 7.56 -6.97 -29.01
N ARG A 874 7.57 -7.73 -30.11
CA ARG A 874 6.50 -7.75 -31.15
C ARG A 874 6.42 -9.12 -31.83
N GLN A 875 5.41 -9.30 -32.70
CA GLN A 875 5.25 -10.46 -33.59
C GLN A 875 5.83 -10.24 -35.02
N ILE A 876 7.04 -9.70 -35.15
CA ILE A 876 7.61 -9.39 -36.47
C ILE A 876 8.06 -10.66 -37.17
N LEU A 877 8.94 -11.44 -36.56
CA LEU A 877 9.49 -12.67 -37.13
C LEU A 877 8.41 -13.74 -37.29
N THR A 878 7.44 -13.78 -36.37
CA THR A 878 6.24 -14.64 -36.44
C THR A 878 5.46 -14.45 -37.76
N ASN A 879 5.36 -13.21 -38.24
CA ASN A 879 4.73 -12.90 -39.52
C ASN A 879 5.64 -13.27 -40.71
N LEU A 880 6.96 -13.06 -40.59
CA LEU A 880 7.92 -13.46 -41.63
C LEU A 880 8.00 -15.00 -41.81
N VAL A 881 7.94 -15.76 -40.72
CA VAL A 881 7.86 -17.23 -40.72
C VAL A 881 6.60 -17.67 -41.46
N LYS A 882 5.43 -17.10 -41.10
CA LYS A 882 4.15 -17.40 -41.76
C LYS A 882 4.17 -17.05 -43.25
N GLN A 883 4.78 -15.92 -43.64
CA GLN A 883 4.98 -15.54 -45.05
C GLN A 883 5.98 -16.43 -45.80
N THR A 884 6.95 -17.03 -45.11
CA THR A 884 7.96 -17.90 -45.72
C THR A 884 7.46 -19.33 -45.88
N LEU A 885 6.89 -19.91 -44.82
CA LEU A 885 6.40 -21.28 -44.84
C LEU A 885 5.05 -21.41 -45.57
N GLY A 886 4.21 -20.37 -45.55
CA GLY A 886 2.89 -20.38 -46.21
C GLY A 886 1.99 -21.46 -45.63
N ASP A 887 1.28 -22.18 -46.50
CA ASP A 887 0.37 -23.27 -46.12
C ASP A 887 1.07 -24.56 -45.64
N ARG A 888 2.42 -24.58 -45.56
CA ARG A 888 3.16 -25.72 -44.99
C ARG A 888 2.87 -25.84 -43.49
N PRO A 889 2.60 -27.04 -42.95
CA PRO A 889 2.34 -27.22 -41.52
C PRO A 889 3.47 -26.71 -40.64
N HIS A 890 3.19 -25.71 -39.82
CA HIS A 890 4.12 -25.13 -38.83
C HIS A 890 3.33 -24.44 -37.71
N VAL A 891 4.01 -24.03 -36.64
CA VAL A 891 3.45 -23.17 -35.60
C VAL A 891 4.39 -21.98 -35.39
N ALA A 892 3.85 -20.76 -35.32
CA ALA A 892 4.62 -19.55 -35.06
C ALA A 892 3.88 -18.62 -34.07
N ILE A 893 4.51 -18.38 -32.91
CA ILE A 893 3.97 -17.74 -31.71
C ILE A 893 4.91 -16.61 -31.27
N ALA A 894 4.37 -15.46 -30.85
CA ALA A 894 5.15 -14.39 -30.21
C ALA A 894 4.73 -14.21 -28.75
N LEU A 895 5.70 -13.95 -27.86
CA LEU A 895 5.42 -13.74 -26.43
C LEU A 895 4.80 -12.36 -26.11
N ASN A 896 4.98 -11.38 -26.98
CA ASN A 896 4.43 -10.03 -26.81
C ASN A 896 4.03 -9.47 -28.19
N PRO A 897 2.92 -9.93 -28.80
CA PRO A 897 2.59 -9.58 -30.18
C PRO A 897 2.21 -8.10 -30.38
N SER A 898 1.65 -7.42 -29.37
CA SER A 898 1.08 -6.07 -29.49
C SER A 898 1.65 -5.07 -28.49
N ARG A 899 2.09 -3.93 -29.03
CA ARG A 899 2.50 -2.73 -28.29
C ARG A 899 1.36 -1.98 -27.56
N GLN A 900 0.12 -2.47 -27.63
CA GLN A 900 -1.08 -1.81 -27.09
C GLN A 900 -1.81 -2.62 -26.01
N LYS A 901 -1.35 -3.84 -25.74
CA LYS A 901 -1.92 -4.71 -24.69
C LYS A 901 -0.91 -4.85 -23.55
N ASP A 902 -1.42 -5.22 -22.38
CA ASP A 902 -0.62 -5.64 -21.23
C ASP A 902 0.41 -6.71 -21.66
N SER A 903 1.68 -6.51 -21.29
CA SER A 903 2.75 -7.40 -21.72
C SER A 903 2.88 -8.69 -20.88
N ASP A 904 2.38 -8.74 -19.65
CA ASP A 904 2.32 -9.95 -18.81
C ASP A 904 1.17 -10.88 -19.26
N VAL A 905 -0.02 -10.32 -19.52
CA VAL A 905 -1.14 -11.04 -20.13
C VAL A 905 -0.72 -11.70 -21.44
N GLN A 906 0.05 -10.98 -22.29
CA GLN A 906 0.55 -11.52 -23.55
C GLN A 906 1.60 -12.62 -23.37
N LEU A 907 2.54 -12.46 -22.45
CA LEU A 907 3.53 -13.50 -22.12
C LEU A 907 2.84 -14.79 -21.65
N ARG A 908 1.85 -14.66 -20.77
CA ARG A 908 1.03 -15.79 -20.30
C ARG A 908 0.20 -16.41 -21.41
N GLN A 909 -0.36 -15.62 -22.33
CA GLN A 909 -1.08 -16.13 -23.50
C GLN A 909 -0.15 -16.94 -24.41
N GLY A 910 1.07 -16.45 -24.68
CA GLY A 910 2.10 -17.21 -25.41
C GLY A 910 2.48 -18.52 -24.73
N VAL A 911 2.68 -18.53 -23.40
CA VAL A 911 3.00 -19.76 -22.66
C VAL A 911 1.82 -20.72 -22.58
N ILE A 912 0.57 -20.24 -22.45
CA ILE A 912 -0.63 -21.08 -22.53
C ILE A 912 -0.77 -21.68 -23.94
N GLN A 913 -0.52 -20.91 -25.01
CA GLN A 913 -0.51 -21.43 -26.38
C GLN A 913 0.57 -22.52 -26.55
N LEU A 914 1.78 -22.32 -26.01
CA LEU A 914 2.85 -23.33 -25.99
C LEU A 914 2.46 -24.60 -25.21
N ARG A 915 1.79 -24.48 -24.06
CA ARG A 915 1.27 -25.63 -23.29
C ARG A 915 0.13 -26.35 -24.03
N VAL A 916 -0.73 -25.61 -24.74
CA VAL A 916 -1.85 -26.18 -25.53
C VAL A 916 -1.37 -26.89 -26.80
N ILE A 917 -0.32 -26.43 -27.48
CA ILE A 917 0.23 -27.19 -28.61
C ILE A 917 1.04 -28.42 -28.17
N GLY A 918 1.48 -28.48 -26.90
CA GLY A 918 2.08 -29.69 -26.31
C GLY A 918 3.45 -29.53 -25.65
N LEU A 919 4.01 -28.32 -25.49
CA LEU A 919 5.24 -28.16 -24.71
C LEU A 919 4.95 -28.39 -23.21
N SER A 920 5.77 -29.22 -22.57
CA SER A 920 5.71 -29.46 -21.13
C SER A 920 6.38 -28.32 -20.35
N LEU A 921 5.72 -27.15 -20.34
CA LEU A 921 6.12 -25.99 -19.54
C LEU A 921 5.38 -25.99 -18.20
N LYS A 922 6.08 -25.57 -17.14
CA LYS A 922 5.48 -25.19 -15.85
C LYS A 922 4.73 -23.86 -16.00
N ASP A 923 4.01 -23.46 -14.96
CA ASP A 923 3.47 -22.10 -14.89
C ASP A 923 4.56 -21.05 -14.64
N LEU A 924 4.36 -19.86 -15.20
CA LEU A 924 5.24 -18.70 -15.08
C LEU A 924 5.34 -18.17 -13.65
N ASP A 925 4.26 -18.24 -12.89
CA ASP A 925 4.16 -17.59 -11.60
C ASP A 925 4.46 -18.59 -10.46
N ALA A 926 5.76 -18.82 -10.26
CA ALA A 926 6.34 -19.53 -9.12
C ALA A 926 6.41 -18.68 -7.83
N SER A 927 6.00 -17.40 -7.91
CA SER A 927 6.16 -16.38 -6.87
C SER A 927 4.87 -15.70 -6.38
N PRO A 928 3.68 -16.35 -6.34
CA PRO A 928 2.53 -15.77 -5.68
C PRO A 928 2.69 -15.92 -4.16
N ARG A 929 2.38 -14.86 -3.42
CA ARG A 929 2.12 -15.00 -1.99
C ARG A 929 1.02 -16.04 -1.79
N LYS A 930 1.24 -17.02 -0.90
CA LYS A 930 0.17 -17.91 -0.44
C LYS A 930 -0.83 -17.09 0.37
N LEU A 931 -1.89 -16.61 -0.28
CA LEU A 931 -3.04 -16.09 0.42
C LEU A 931 -3.60 -17.21 1.31
N PRO A 932 -3.91 -16.94 2.59
CA PRO A 932 -4.71 -17.86 3.39
C PRO A 932 -6.01 -18.11 2.65
N ALA A 933 -6.47 -19.36 2.59
CA ALA A 933 -7.83 -19.63 2.12
C ALA A 933 -8.80 -18.76 2.93
N GLN A 934 -9.76 -18.12 2.24
CA GLN A 934 -10.90 -17.54 2.93
C GLN A 934 -11.53 -18.67 3.75
N LYS A 935 -11.50 -18.56 5.08
CA LYS A 935 -12.20 -19.51 5.94
C LYS A 935 -13.67 -19.49 5.48
N SER A 936 -14.25 -20.65 5.19
CA SER A 936 -15.69 -20.77 5.01
C SER A 936 -16.38 -20.03 6.15
N LYS A 937 -17.41 -19.23 5.87
CA LYS A 937 -18.12 -18.41 6.87
C LYS A 937 -18.20 -19.15 8.19
N SER A 938 -17.71 -18.54 9.28
CA SER A 938 -17.85 -19.11 10.61
C SER A 938 -19.34 -19.38 10.88
N LYS A 939 -19.63 -20.29 11.78
CA LYS A 939 -20.99 -20.39 12.34
C LYS A 939 -21.32 -19.23 13.29
N GLY A 940 -20.43 -18.25 13.43
CA GLY A 940 -20.55 -17.10 14.32
C GLY A 940 -21.41 -15.97 13.73
N LEU A 941 -21.61 -14.93 14.54
CA LEU A 941 -22.49 -13.80 14.27
C LEU A 941 -21.81 -12.77 13.34
N SER A 942 -21.62 -13.12 12.07
CA SER A 942 -20.98 -12.25 11.08
C SER A 942 -21.82 -10.99 10.80
N ILE A 943 -21.38 -9.83 11.28
CA ILE A 943 -21.97 -8.51 10.97
C ILE A 943 -21.15 -7.79 9.89
N LYS A 944 -21.78 -6.82 9.20
CA LYS A 944 -21.08 -5.91 8.29
C LYS A 944 -20.67 -4.63 9.01
N LEU A 945 -19.41 -4.24 8.85
CA LEU A 945 -18.85 -2.98 9.36
C LEU A 945 -18.29 -2.13 8.22
N ASN A 946 -18.60 -0.85 8.26
CA ASN A 946 -17.91 0.21 7.53
C ASN A 946 -17.64 1.37 8.52
N ALA A 947 -17.40 2.59 8.05
CA ALA A 947 -17.14 3.73 8.93
C ALA A 947 -18.39 4.36 9.58
N THR A 948 -19.60 3.92 9.23
CA THR A 948 -20.82 4.26 9.97
C THR A 948 -20.95 3.29 11.15
N ASN A 949 -21.27 3.82 12.33
CA ASN A 949 -21.42 3.01 13.55
C ASN A 949 -22.49 1.92 13.37
N TYR A 950 -22.28 0.78 14.03
CA TYR A 950 -23.23 -0.32 14.01
C TYR A 950 -24.55 0.09 14.68
N ILE A 951 -25.67 -0.28 14.06
CA ILE A 951 -27.02 -0.10 14.59
C ILE A 951 -27.75 -1.42 14.34
N SER A 952 -28.37 -1.97 15.38
CA SER A 952 -29.19 -3.18 15.32
C SER A 952 -30.51 -2.93 14.61
N ASP A 953 -31.13 -3.98 14.09
CA ASP A 953 -32.40 -3.86 13.36
C ASP A 953 -33.57 -3.43 14.26
N LYS A 954 -33.47 -3.69 15.58
CA LYS A 954 -34.37 -3.17 16.61
C LYS A 954 -34.30 -1.64 16.68
N THR A 955 -33.10 -1.08 16.72
CA THR A 955 -32.89 0.38 16.79
C THR A 955 -33.19 1.06 15.45
N LYS A 956 -32.87 0.43 14.30
CA LYS A 956 -33.34 0.90 12.97
C LYS A 956 -34.87 0.96 12.89
N ALA A 957 -35.57 -0.08 13.33
CA ALA A 957 -37.03 -0.10 13.33
C ALA A 957 -37.64 0.99 14.25
N ALA A 958 -36.98 1.30 15.37
CA ALA A 958 -37.34 2.43 16.22
C ALA A 958 -37.14 3.79 15.51
N PHE A 959 -36.01 4.00 14.83
CA PHE A 959 -35.75 5.19 14.00
C PHE A 959 -36.83 5.36 12.92
N GLU A 960 -37.08 4.32 12.12
CA GLU A 960 -38.13 4.34 11.09
C GLU A 960 -39.53 4.57 11.65
N SER A 961 -39.81 4.15 12.89
CA SER A 961 -41.08 4.40 13.55
C SER A 961 -41.21 5.85 14.03
N ALA A 962 -40.13 6.47 14.49
CA ALA A 962 -40.12 7.87 14.92
C ALA A 962 -40.42 8.84 13.76
N PHE A 963 -39.90 8.56 12.56
CA PHE A 963 -40.12 9.38 11.36
C PHE A 963 -41.49 9.19 10.68
N LYS A 964 -42.31 8.22 11.08
CA LYS A 964 -43.63 8.01 10.47
C LYS A 964 -44.62 9.09 10.95
N PRO A 965 -45.32 9.79 10.03
CA PRO A 965 -46.29 10.81 10.40
C PRO A 965 -47.52 10.15 11.06
N GLU A 966 -47.89 10.64 12.24
CA GLU A 966 -49.15 10.28 12.89
C GLU A 966 -50.34 10.97 12.22
N PRO A 967 -51.56 10.41 12.32
CA PRO A 967 -52.77 11.07 11.84
C PRO A 967 -52.94 12.40 12.58
N VAL A 968 -53.02 13.49 11.81
CA VAL A 968 -53.06 14.86 12.34
C VAL A 968 -54.28 15.06 13.24
N VAL A 969 -54.04 15.18 14.55
CA VAL A 969 -55.02 15.74 15.48
C VAL A 969 -55.27 17.18 15.05
N GLN A 970 -56.49 17.48 14.59
CA GLN A 970 -56.86 18.84 14.23
C GLN A 970 -56.72 19.74 15.44
N LEU A 971 -55.85 20.76 15.34
CA LEU A 971 -55.84 21.88 16.28
C LEU A 971 -57.24 22.50 16.25
N ALA A 972 -57.93 22.46 17.39
CA ALA A 972 -59.28 23.00 17.49
C ALA A 972 -59.26 24.51 17.24
N SER A 973 -59.75 24.93 16.07
CA SER A 973 -59.82 26.33 15.67
C SER A 973 -60.76 27.08 16.62
N THR A 974 -60.19 27.82 17.57
CA THR A 974 -60.97 28.66 18.47
C THR A 974 -61.62 29.78 17.64
N PRO A 975 -62.96 29.91 17.63
CA PRO A 975 -63.62 30.91 16.80
C PRO A 975 -63.36 32.31 17.34
N LEU A 976 -62.83 33.18 16.47
CA LEU A 976 -62.79 34.63 16.68
C LEU A 976 -64.12 35.23 16.25
N ASP A 977 -64.97 35.61 17.21
CA ASP A 977 -66.04 36.59 16.95
C ASP A 977 -66.53 37.26 18.25
N GLN A 978 -66.96 38.54 18.13
CA GLN A 978 -67.41 39.46 19.19
C GLN A 978 -66.33 39.81 20.25
N VAL A 979 -65.98 41.08 20.50
CA VAL A 979 -66.82 42.29 20.64
C VAL A 979 -66.34 43.46 19.75
N VAL A 980 -67.24 44.39 19.43
CA VAL A 980 -67.04 45.55 18.54
C VAL A 980 -67.21 46.88 19.28
N SER A 981 -66.33 47.86 19.03
CA SER A 981 -66.71 49.30 18.95
C SER A 981 -65.63 50.19 18.28
N ASP A 982 -66.08 50.99 17.31
CA ASP A 982 -65.62 52.33 16.91
C ASP A 982 -64.30 52.55 16.12
N ALA A 983 -64.48 52.69 14.79
CA ALA A 983 -64.05 53.82 13.93
C ALA A 983 -62.53 54.08 13.68
N ALA A 984 -62.04 54.38 12.46
CA ALA A 984 -62.72 54.75 11.22
C ALA A 984 -61.88 54.46 9.93
N THR A 985 -62.57 54.40 8.79
CA THR A 985 -62.21 54.87 7.41
C THR A 985 -60.74 55.24 7.08
N VAL A 986 -60.14 54.92 5.91
CA VAL A 986 -60.72 54.44 4.63
C VAL A 986 -59.61 53.93 3.67
N VAL A 987 -59.84 52.83 2.95
CA VAL A 987 -59.85 52.88 1.46
C VAL A 987 -59.04 51.77 0.75
N LEU A 988 -58.59 52.03 -0.50
CA LEU A 988 -58.61 51.04 -1.59
C LEU A 988 -57.26 50.59 -2.20
N ASP A 989 -57.33 49.35 -2.68
CA ASP A 989 -56.73 48.76 -3.88
C ASP A 989 -55.25 48.30 -3.98
N SER A 990 -55.16 47.08 -4.53
CA SER A 990 -54.00 46.37 -5.09
C SER A 990 -54.13 46.40 -6.64
N PRO A 991 -53.39 45.61 -7.46
CA PRO A 991 -52.20 44.78 -7.21
C PRO A 991 -51.07 44.98 -8.26
N ALA A 992 -49.96 44.22 -8.09
CA ALA A 992 -48.93 43.93 -9.11
C ALA A 992 -48.07 45.16 -9.55
N GLN A 993 -46.97 45.03 -10.29
CA GLN A 993 -46.33 43.85 -10.91
C GLN A 993 -44.78 44.02 -10.95
N THR A 994 -44.05 42.92 -11.18
CA THR A 994 -42.57 42.88 -11.38
C THR A 994 -42.11 43.56 -12.68
N PHE A 995 -40.94 44.25 -12.70
CA PHE A 995 -39.70 43.86 -13.43
C PHE A 995 -38.65 44.99 -13.67
N VAL A 996 -37.41 44.55 -13.96
CA VAL A 996 -36.21 45.19 -14.59
C VAL A 996 -35.39 46.27 -13.85
N ALA A 997 -34.08 46.24 -14.15
CA ALA A 997 -33.06 47.30 -13.97
C ALA A 997 -33.14 48.35 -15.13
N SER A 998 -32.23 49.32 -15.37
CA SER A 998 -30.81 49.47 -15.01
C SER A 998 -30.26 50.90 -15.21
N THR A 999 -29.03 51.16 -14.69
CA THR A 999 -27.96 52.06 -15.22
C THR A 999 -28.21 53.58 -15.45
N ASN A 1000 -27.30 54.40 -14.89
CA ASN A 1000 -26.68 55.64 -15.44
C ASN A 1000 -27.61 56.85 -15.75
N ASP A 1001 -27.25 58.14 -15.58
CA ASP A 1001 -26.08 58.87 -15.05
C ASP A 1001 -26.62 60.24 -14.48
N GLU A 1002 -25.92 61.34 -14.12
CA GLU A 1002 -24.57 61.88 -14.43
C GLU A 1002 -24.02 62.77 -13.26
N VAL A 1003 -23.69 64.05 -13.49
CA VAL A 1003 -23.05 65.02 -12.54
C VAL A 1003 -23.52 66.48 -12.89
N PRO A 1004 -22.93 67.66 -12.48
CA PRO A 1004 -21.80 67.99 -11.59
C PRO A 1004 -21.98 69.19 -10.59
N ILE A 1005 -20.87 69.52 -9.90
CA ILE A 1005 -20.41 70.83 -9.36
C ILE A 1005 -20.42 71.03 -7.82
N THR A 1006 -19.22 71.37 -7.30
CA THR A 1006 -18.80 71.57 -5.89
C THR A 1006 -18.82 73.04 -5.43
N PRO A 1007 -18.86 73.29 -4.11
CA PRO A 1007 -17.69 73.82 -3.38
C PRO A 1007 -17.53 73.31 -1.90
N VAL A 1008 -16.43 73.48 -1.14
CA VAL A 1008 -14.96 73.53 -1.38
C VAL A 1008 -14.22 73.59 0.00
N SER A 1009 -12.91 73.26 0.06
CA SER A 1009 -11.90 73.62 1.11
C SER A 1009 -11.85 72.84 2.46
N VAL A 1010 -10.69 72.58 3.14
CA VAL A 1010 -9.27 72.27 2.75
C VAL A 1010 -8.37 72.02 4.02
N MET A 1011 -7.39 71.08 3.97
CA MET A 1011 -6.08 70.99 4.71
C MET A 1011 -6.04 71.09 6.29
N GLU A 1012 -5.05 70.62 7.08
CA GLU A 1012 -3.89 69.69 6.92
C GLU A 1012 -3.27 69.22 8.28
N GLU A 1013 -2.32 68.26 8.21
CA GLU A 1013 -1.10 68.06 9.05
C GLU A 1013 -1.09 67.87 10.60
N SER A 1014 -0.97 66.59 11.03
CA SER A 1014 0.27 66.00 11.61
C SER A 1014 0.65 66.01 13.14
N VAL A 1015 1.57 65.07 13.49
CA VAL A 1015 2.53 64.98 14.64
C VAL A 1015 2.15 64.26 15.97
N SER A 1016 2.71 63.04 16.10
CA SER A 1016 3.42 62.43 17.27
C SER A 1016 2.73 61.85 18.53
N LEU A 1017 2.93 60.52 18.68
CA LEU A 1017 3.29 59.71 19.88
C LEU A 1017 2.89 60.16 21.30
N GLY A 1018 2.20 59.23 22.00
CA GLY A 1018 2.18 59.10 23.47
C GLY A 1018 1.76 57.67 23.86
N GLU A 1019 2.40 57.08 24.87
CA GLU A 1019 2.12 55.72 25.35
C GLU A 1019 0.93 55.69 26.32
N ILE A 1020 0.21 54.56 26.41
CA ILE A 1020 -0.49 54.07 27.61
C ILE A 1020 -0.89 52.60 27.44
N TYR A 1021 -1.02 51.88 28.56
CA TYR A 1021 -1.23 50.42 28.66
C TYR A 1021 -2.57 50.08 29.37
N HIS A 1022 -2.97 48.80 29.24
CA HIS A 1022 -3.90 48.04 30.12
C HIS A 1022 -5.44 48.22 30.04
N GLN A 1023 -6.10 47.07 29.82
CA GLN A 1023 -7.36 46.54 30.38
C GLN A 1023 -8.59 47.43 30.63
N SER A 1024 -9.73 47.00 30.08
CA SER A 1024 -10.85 46.50 30.92
C SER A 1024 -11.90 45.69 30.15
N ASP A 1025 -12.57 44.81 30.87
CA ASP A 1025 -13.57 43.82 30.47
C ASP A 1025 -14.88 44.38 29.85
N TYR A 1026 -15.60 43.55 29.09
CA TYR A 1026 -16.97 43.79 28.66
C TYR A 1026 -17.95 42.86 29.39
N GLN A 1027 -19.00 43.44 29.99
CA GLN A 1027 -19.95 42.76 30.86
C GLN A 1027 -21.32 42.62 30.16
N PHE A 1028 -21.92 41.42 30.19
CA PHE A 1028 -23.23 41.16 29.56
C PHE A 1028 -24.41 41.67 30.40
N ILE A 1029 -25.50 42.05 29.72
CA ILE A 1029 -26.72 42.59 30.32
C ILE A 1029 -27.78 41.47 30.44
N ILE A 1030 -28.40 41.35 31.62
CA ILE A 1030 -29.67 40.61 31.84
C ILE A 1030 -30.62 41.51 32.65
N SER A 1031 -31.92 41.41 32.41
CA SER A 1031 -33.00 42.20 33.01
C SER A 1031 -33.31 41.82 34.46
N LYS A 1032 -34.17 42.59 35.14
CA LYS A 1032 -34.07 42.83 36.60
C LYS A 1032 -35.11 42.14 37.50
N ASP A 1033 -36.13 41.49 36.95
CA ASP A 1033 -37.38 41.21 37.69
C ASP A 1033 -37.61 39.74 38.12
N GLU A 1034 -36.81 38.76 37.67
CA GLU A 1034 -37.01 37.33 38.03
C GLU A 1034 -36.26 36.88 39.31
N THR A 1035 -35.50 37.75 39.97
CA THR A 1035 -34.57 37.40 41.06
C THR A 1035 -35.23 37.09 42.42
N ASN A 1036 -36.54 37.32 42.58
CA ASN A 1036 -37.19 37.39 43.91
C ASN A 1036 -37.90 36.13 44.42
N ILE A 1037 -38.00 35.04 43.63
CA ILE A 1037 -38.72 33.82 44.06
C ILE A 1037 -37.77 32.69 44.51
N MET A 1038 -36.49 32.70 44.11
CA MET A 1038 -35.57 31.55 44.31
C MET A 1038 -34.54 31.69 45.45
N ASN A 1039 -34.61 32.76 46.27
CA ASN A 1039 -33.51 33.15 47.17
C ASN A 1039 -33.45 32.42 48.55
N ASN A 1040 -34.49 31.67 48.94
CA ASN A 1040 -34.64 31.15 50.32
C ASN A 1040 -34.22 29.68 50.53
N SER A 1041 -33.67 28.97 49.54
CA SER A 1041 -33.23 27.57 49.68
C SER A 1041 -31.72 27.33 49.46
N THR A 1042 -31.01 28.28 48.86
CA THR A 1042 -29.61 28.11 48.41
C THR A 1042 -28.54 28.62 49.38
N HIS A 1043 -28.90 29.48 50.34
CA HIS A 1043 -27.94 30.21 51.19
C HIS A 1043 -27.13 29.33 52.16
N ASN A 1044 -27.64 28.18 52.59
CA ASN A 1044 -26.92 27.31 53.54
C ASN A 1044 -25.85 26.42 52.88
N THR A 1045 -25.95 26.14 51.58
CA THR A 1045 -25.06 25.17 50.90
C THR A 1045 -23.84 25.83 50.28
N ILE A 1046 -24.00 27.02 49.68
CA ILE A 1046 -22.92 27.71 48.96
C ILE A 1046 -21.85 28.24 49.93
N ALA A 1047 -22.25 28.79 51.09
CA ALA A 1047 -21.31 29.23 52.13
C ALA A 1047 -20.47 28.06 52.67
N TYR A 1048 -21.09 26.90 52.89
CA TYR A 1048 -20.40 25.68 53.31
C TYR A 1048 -19.40 25.18 52.24
N LEU A 1049 -19.80 25.17 50.97
CA LEU A 1049 -18.92 24.79 49.86
C LEU A 1049 -17.74 25.74 49.68
N PHE A 1050 -17.93 27.06 49.82
CA PHE A 1050 -16.81 28.02 49.83
C PHE A 1050 -15.89 27.83 51.04
N GLN A 1051 -16.43 27.52 52.22
CA GLN A 1051 -15.62 27.24 53.41
C GLN A 1051 -14.78 25.96 53.23
N GLN A 1052 -15.37 24.90 52.66
CA GLN A 1052 -14.66 23.67 52.28
C GLN A 1052 -13.57 23.95 51.22
N PHE A 1053 -13.88 24.75 50.19
CA PHE A 1053 -12.91 25.11 49.15
C PHE A 1053 -11.71 25.91 49.70
N TYR A 1054 -11.95 26.91 50.56
CA TYR A 1054 -10.88 27.66 51.22
C TYR A 1054 -10.07 26.79 52.20
N GLN A 1055 -10.71 25.87 52.92
CA GLN A 1055 -10.03 24.92 53.78
C GLN A 1055 -9.13 23.97 52.95
N HIS A 1056 -9.63 23.45 51.83
CA HIS A 1056 -8.86 22.57 50.94
C HIS A 1056 -7.70 23.31 50.25
N GLN A 1057 -7.88 24.57 49.82
CA GLN A 1057 -6.76 25.38 49.32
C GLN A 1057 -5.69 25.61 50.40
N LYS A 1058 -6.10 25.81 51.66
CA LYS A 1058 -5.17 25.98 52.79
C LYS A 1058 -4.40 24.70 53.10
N GLU A 1059 -5.06 23.55 53.03
CA GLU A 1059 -4.43 22.22 53.18
C GLU A 1059 -3.45 21.93 52.02
N MET A 1060 -3.84 22.21 50.78
CA MET A 1060 -2.94 22.12 49.62
C MET A 1060 -1.73 23.05 49.75
N LEU A 1061 -1.92 24.28 50.24
CA LEU A 1061 -0.82 25.22 50.50
C LEU A 1061 0.10 24.72 51.62
N GLN A 1062 -0.44 24.10 52.68
CA GLN A 1062 0.37 23.48 53.74
C GLN A 1062 1.16 22.26 53.24
N VAL A 1063 0.54 21.39 52.43
CA VAL A 1063 1.24 20.25 51.80
C VAL A 1063 2.34 20.75 50.85
N HIS A 1064 2.10 21.83 50.10
CA HIS A 1064 3.12 22.44 49.24
C HIS A 1064 4.25 23.09 50.06
N GLU A 1065 3.94 23.83 51.14
CA GLU A 1065 4.94 24.40 52.04
C GLU A 1065 5.79 23.30 52.71
N GLN A 1066 5.15 22.18 53.10
CA GLN A 1066 5.83 21.02 53.69
C GLN A 1066 6.70 20.29 52.67
N TYR A 1067 6.26 20.17 51.41
CA TYR A 1067 7.08 19.66 50.31
C TYR A 1067 8.29 20.57 50.03
N VAL A 1068 8.10 21.89 49.96
CA VAL A 1068 9.18 22.86 49.77
C VAL A 1068 10.16 22.87 50.95
N LYS A 1069 9.67 22.76 52.19
CA LYS A 1069 10.52 22.52 53.38
C LYS A 1069 11.31 21.22 53.26
N THR A 1070 10.68 20.14 52.82
CA THR A 1070 11.35 18.82 52.67
C THR A 1070 12.42 18.87 51.59
N GLN A 1071 12.17 19.51 50.43
CA GLN A 1071 13.22 19.79 49.44
C GLN A 1071 14.33 20.68 50.01
N SER A 1072 13.99 21.77 50.69
CA SER A 1072 14.97 22.70 51.27
C SER A 1072 15.86 22.04 52.32
N GLN A 1073 15.29 21.18 53.18
CA GLN A 1073 16.03 20.36 54.15
C GLN A 1073 16.88 19.29 53.47
N SER A 1074 16.39 18.63 52.42
CA SER A 1074 17.17 17.67 51.63
C SER A 1074 18.35 18.34 50.92
N PHE A 1075 18.14 19.55 50.40
CA PHE A 1075 19.18 20.37 49.78
C PHE A 1075 20.19 20.91 50.81
N GLN A 1076 19.74 21.32 52.01
CA GLN A 1076 20.65 21.67 53.11
C GLN A 1076 21.46 20.48 53.60
N ALA A 1077 20.87 19.28 53.71
CA ALA A 1077 21.59 18.06 54.06
C ALA A 1077 22.64 17.70 52.99
N PHE A 1078 22.31 17.85 51.70
CA PHE A 1078 23.24 17.69 50.59
C PHE A 1078 24.37 18.73 50.61
N LEU A 1079 24.07 20.00 50.91
CA LEU A 1079 25.08 21.06 51.08
C LEU A 1079 25.96 20.82 52.32
N GLN A 1080 25.43 20.29 53.42
CA GLN A 1080 26.23 19.87 54.58
C GLN A 1080 27.13 18.68 54.24
N LEU A 1081 26.68 17.75 53.39
CA LEU A 1081 27.51 16.65 52.88
C LEU A 1081 28.67 17.17 52.02
N LEU A 1082 28.41 18.16 51.17
CA LEU A 1082 29.44 18.86 50.38
C LEU A 1082 30.42 19.63 51.27
N GLN A 1083 29.94 20.39 52.26
CA GLN A 1083 30.82 21.11 53.19
C GLN A 1083 31.67 20.16 54.06
N GLN A 1084 31.19 18.95 54.36
CA GLN A 1084 32.01 17.91 55.00
C GLN A 1084 33.12 17.38 54.08
N GLN A 1085 33.00 17.50 52.76
CA GLN A 1085 34.08 17.22 51.81
C GLN A 1085 35.07 18.40 51.66
N GLU A 1086 34.60 19.65 51.76
CA GLU A 1086 35.46 20.85 51.65
C GLU A 1086 36.47 21.04 52.80
N VAL A 1087 36.28 20.37 53.95
CA VAL A 1087 37.20 20.47 55.11
C VAL A 1087 38.54 19.73 54.87
N MET A 1088 38.68 18.97 53.78
CA MET A 1088 39.91 18.23 53.46
C MET A 1088 40.52 18.58 52.08
N ILE A 1089 41.14 19.76 51.96
CA ILE A 1089 42.39 19.99 51.19
C ILE A 1089 43.04 21.34 51.58
N PRO A 1090 44.39 21.47 51.67
CA PRO A 1090 45.05 22.70 52.17
C PRO A 1090 45.19 23.85 51.15
N GLN A 1091 45.44 25.05 51.66
CA GLN A 1091 45.63 26.30 50.90
C GLN A 1091 47.09 26.59 50.52
N SER A 1092 47.31 27.14 49.31
CA SER A 1092 48.43 28.06 48.96
C SER A 1092 48.14 28.70 47.58
N SER A 1093 47.89 30.01 47.39
CA SER A 1093 48.72 31.23 47.63
C SER A 1093 49.94 31.32 46.69
N THR A 1094 50.32 32.42 46.00
CA THR A 1094 49.91 33.86 45.92
C THR A 1094 50.71 34.53 44.76
N ILE A 1095 50.50 35.75 44.19
CA ILE A 1095 49.57 36.90 44.32
C ILE A 1095 49.66 37.80 43.02
N ALA A 1096 48.69 38.71 42.79
CA ALA A 1096 48.79 39.96 41.97
C ALA A 1096 49.00 39.86 40.41
N GLU A 1097 48.51 40.79 39.56
CA GLU A 1097 47.61 41.97 39.72
C GLU A 1097 46.96 42.44 38.38
N GLN A 1098 46.02 43.39 38.49
CA GLN A 1098 45.42 44.29 37.46
C GLN A 1098 44.08 43.91 36.78
N THR A 1099 43.34 44.98 36.45
CA THR A 1099 41.91 45.08 36.09
C THR A 1099 41.69 46.48 35.45
N VAL A 1100 40.77 46.78 34.54
CA VAL A 1100 39.63 46.10 33.85
C VAL A 1100 39.60 46.64 32.38
N VAL A 1101 38.68 46.35 31.43
CA VAL A 1101 37.24 46.01 31.41
C VAL A 1101 36.93 45.01 30.28
N VAL A 1102 35.76 44.36 30.37
CA VAL A 1102 35.23 43.32 29.45
C VAL A 1102 34.72 43.92 28.13
N PRO A 1103 34.90 43.22 26.98
CA PRO A 1103 33.75 42.63 26.29
C PRO A 1103 33.86 41.10 26.11
N ALA A 1104 32.72 40.41 26.01
CA ALA A 1104 32.62 38.94 25.81
C ALA A 1104 32.65 38.59 24.30
N PRO A 1105 32.99 37.34 23.86
CA PRO A 1105 32.07 36.18 24.04
C PRO A 1105 32.73 34.77 24.12
N VAL A 1106 31.87 33.73 24.19
CA VAL A 1106 32.13 32.27 23.97
C VAL A 1106 32.86 31.50 25.09
N VAL A 1107 32.39 30.27 25.36
CA VAL A 1107 33.09 29.23 26.15
C VAL A 1107 33.02 27.88 25.43
N GLN A 1108 34.12 27.12 25.45
CA GLN A 1108 34.24 25.74 24.95
C GLN A 1108 34.53 24.78 26.12
N LEU A 1109 34.33 23.47 25.89
CA LEU A 1109 34.77 22.39 26.80
C LEU A 1109 35.82 21.51 26.12
N PRO A 1110 37.05 21.41 26.67
CA PRO A 1110 37.89 20.24 26.44
C PRO A 1110 38.70 19.74 27.66
N LYS A 1111 38.53 18.46 27.98
CA LYS A 1111 39.53 17.43 28.38
C LYS A 1111 40.62 17.73 29.43
N THR A 1112 40.75 16.80 30.39
CA THR A 1112 41.83 16.72 31.38
C THR A 1112 42.78 15.53 31.12
N PRO A 1113 44.11 15.68 31.24
CA PRO A 1113 45.08 14.57 31.40
C PRO A 1113 45.31 14.18 32.88
N ALA A 1114 46.12 13.16 33.17
CA ALA A 1114 46.27 12.55 34.52
C ALA A 1114 47.72 12.41 35.03
N ALA A 1115 47.91 12.44 36.36
CA ALA A 1115 49.06 11.97 37.19
C ALA A 1115 48.86 12.38 38.67
N PRO A 1116 49.58 11.84 39.69
CA PRO A 1116 50.25 10.54 39.87
C PRO A 1116 49.79 9.81 41.18
N ILE A 1117 50.62 8.92 41.76
CA ILE A 1117 50.30 7.96 42.86
C ILE A 1117 51.10 8.26 44.15
N VAL A 1118 50.54 7.96 45.34
CA VAL A 1118 51.26 7.77 46.64
C VAL A 1118 50.62 6.63 47.46
N GLU A 1119 51.40 5.91 48.28
CA GLU A 1119 51.03 4.67 49.00
C GLU A 1119 50.71 4.85 50.52
N PRO A 1120 49.99 3.88 51.14
CA PRO A 1120 49.96 3.64 52.60
C PRO A 1120 50.95 2.52 53.06
N PRO A 1121 51.24 2.38 54.38
CA PRO A 1121 52.39 1.59 54.90
C PRO A 1121 52.18 0.06 55.11
N GLN A 1122 53.26 -0.64 55.49
CA GLN A 1122 53.41 -2.11 55.41
C GLN A 1122 53.27 -2.91 56.74
N THR A 1123 52.56 -4.06 56.62
CA THR A 1123 52.72 -5.43 57.18
C THR A 1123 53.53 -5.76 58.46
N PRO A 1124 53.17 -6.90 59.11
CA PRO A 1124 54.08 -8.07 59.11
C PRO A 1124 53.55 -9.30 58.32
N VAL A 1125 54.38 -10.36 58.22
CA VAL A 1125 54.37 -11.39 57.14
C VAL A 1125 54.51 -12.82 57.71
N VAL A 1126 54.15 -13.88 56.95
CA VAL A 1126 54.84 -15.21 56.78
C VAL A 1126 53.90 -16.28 56.15
N PRO A 1127 54.32 -17.13 55.19
CA PRO A 1127 55.36 -16.98 54.14
C PRO A 1127 54.81 -17.29 52.70
N VAL A 1128 55.68 -17.50 51.71
CA VAL A 1128 55.37 -17.56 50.26
C VAL A 1128 55.76 -18.91 49.62
N ALA A 1129 55.11 -19.28 48.49
CA ALA A 1129 55.62 -20.20 47.48
C ALA A 1129 55.44 -19.60 46.06
N GLU A 1130 56.33 -19.89 45.12
CA GLU A 1130 56.54 -19.09 43.89
C GLU A 1130 55.77 -19.57 42.63
N LEU A 1131 55.56 -18.65 41.69
CA LEU A 1131 55.14 -18.91 40.31
C LEU A 1131 56.33 -18.79 39.34
N PRO A 1132 56.73 -19.85 38.61
CA PRO A 1132 57.66 -19.76 37.49
C PRO A 1132 56.94 -19.36 36.17
N LYS A 1133 57.72 -18.91 35.19
CA LYS A 1133 57.25 -18.29 33.93
C LYS A 1133 56.90 -19.32 32.84
N THR A 1134 56.13 -18.87 31.85
CA THR A 1134 55.81 -19.58 30.60
C THR A 1134 57.03 -19.91 29.74
N PRO A 1135 57.10 -21.15 29.20
CA PRO A 1135 57.74 -21.47 27.92
C PRO A 1135 56.70 -21.57 26.78
N VAL A 1136 57.14 -21.86 25.54
CA VAL A 1136 56.36 -21.74 24.30
C VAL A 1136 56.26 -23.07 23.54
N ALA A 1137 55.07 -23.39 23.00
CA ALA A 1137 54.77 -24.42 21.98
C ALA A 1137 54.96 -25.91 22.43
N PRO A 1138 54.31 -26.94 21.81
CA PRO A 1138 53.87 -27.03 20.40
C PRO A 1138 52.44 -27.58 20.12
N VAL A 1139 52.17 -27.82 18.83
CA VAL A 1139 50.91 -28.29 18.20
C VAL A 1139 50.66 -29.79 18.41
N VAL A 1140 49.39 -30.19 18.66
CA VAL A 1140 48.86 -31.56 18.47
C VAL A 1140 47.38 -31.51 17.97
N GLU A 1141 46.94 -32.60 17.34
CA GLU A 1141 45.69 -32.86 16.61
C GLU A 1141 44.38 -33.04 17.45
N PRO A 1142 43.19 -33.10 16.81
CA PRO A 1142 41.88 -33.13 17.48
C PRO A 1142 41.46 -34.51 18.04
N PRO A 1143 40.47 -34.57 18.96
CA PRO A 1143 40.01 -35.83 19.58
C PRO A 1143 39.17 -36.70 18.64
N GLN A 1144 39.32 -38.03 18.76
CA GLN A 1144 38.51 -39.03 18.04
C GLN A 1144 37.23 -39.43 18.79
N VAL A 1145 36.31 -40.06 18.04
CA VAL A 1145 35.04 -40.63 18.52
C VAL A 1145 35.25 -42.02 19.12
N THR A 1146 34.53 -42.37 20.20
CA THR A 1146 33.98 -43.72 20.50
C THR A 1146 33.23 -43.72 21.86
N PRO A 1147 32.33 -44.69 22.15
CA PRO A 1147 31.53 -45.53 21.24
C PRO A 1147 30.00 -45.41 21.52
N VAL A 1148 29.20 -46.04 20.66
CA VAL A 1148 27.72 -46.11 20.76
C VAL A 1148 27.25 -47.09 21.84
N ALA A 1149 26.12 -46.79 22.48
CA ALA A 1149 25.22 -47.77 23.08
C ALA A 1149 23.86 -47.72 22.36
N GLU A 1150 23.26 -48.88 22.09
CA GLU A 1150 22.13 -49.07 21.17
C GLU A 1150 21.10 -50.07 21.79
N PRO A 1151 19.93 -50.33 21.18
CA PRO A 1151 18.71 -49.56 21.37
C PRO A 1151 17.60 -50.34 22.08
N VAL A 1152 16.48 -49.67 22.41
CA VAL A 1152 15.19 -50.33 22.68
C VAL A 1152 14.10 -49.74 21.80
N HIS A 1153 13.56 -50.60 20.94
CA HIS A 1153 12.48 -50.42 19.96
C HIS A 1153 11.48 -49.27 20.16
N ILE A 1154 11.39 -48.40 19.15
CA ILE A 1154 10.10 -47.84 18.69
C ILE A 1154 9.81 -48.48 17.32
N SER A 1155 8.90 -49.45 17.29
CA SER A 1155 8.48 -50.12 16.04
C SER A 1155 7.30 -49.41 15.41
N HIS A 1156 7.51 -48.82 14.23
CA HIS A 1156 6.45 -48.29 13.38
C HIS A 1156 5.43 -49.37 12.99
N ILE A 1157 4.20 -48.94 12.66
CA ILE A 1157 3.69 -48.95 11.27
C ILE A 1157 2.47 -48.02 11.16
N ALA A 1158 2.31 -47.38 10.00
CA ALA A 1158 1.23 -46.45 9.72
C ALA A 1158 -0.06 -47.16 9.26
N SER A 1159 -1.18 -46.45 9.19
CA SER A 1159 -1.92 -46.15 7.95
C SER A 1159 -3.43 -45.91 8.14
N TYR A 1160 -4.03 -45.26 7.13
CA TYR A 1160 -5.48 -45.09 6.85
C TYR A 1160 -6.32 -44.18 7.76
N LEU A 1161 -6.51 -42.96 7.24
CA LEU A 1161 -7.80 -42.28 7.16
C LEU A 1161 -8.82 -43.10 6.33
N GLU A 1162 -10.04 -42.58 6.21
CA GLU A 1162 -11.18 -43.08 5.40
C GLU A 1162 -12.06 -44.15 6.09
N PRO A 1163 -13.39 -44.18 5.82
CA PRO A 1163 -14.34 -44.10 6.93
C PRO A 1163 -15.27 -45.32 7.05
N ARG A 1164 -16.03 -45.38 8.16
CA ARG A 1164 -17.14 -46.33 8.33
C ARG A 1164 -18.44 -45.67 8.78
N TYR A 1165 -19.38 -45.64 7.85
CA TYR A 1165 -20.81 -45.52 8.11
C TYR A 1165 -21.28 -46.51 9.19
N SER A 1166 -22.22 -46.08 10.04
CA SER A 1166 -23.13 -46.95 10.78
C SER A 1166 -24.57 -46.60 10.42
N ALA A 1167 -25.29 -47.56 9.85
CA ALA A 1167 -26.69 -47.43 9.44
C ALA A 1167 -27.66 -47.68 10.64
N PRO A 1168 -28.95 -47.31 10.55
CA PRO A 1168 -29.77 -47.05 11.74
C PRO A 1168 -30.38 -48.30 12.41
N ALA A 1169 -30.66 -48.15 13.70
CA ALA A 1169 -31.49 -49.03 14.54
C ALA A 1169 -32.63 -48.18 15.18
N PRO A 1170 -33.76 -48.79 15.60
CA PRO A 1170 -35.07 -48.16 15.38
C PRO A 1170 -35.62 -47.30 16.53
N GLN A 1171 -36.58 -46.44 16.18
CA GLN A 1171 -37.41 -45.67 17.11
C GLN A 1171 -38.25 -46.56 18.03
N PRO A 1172 -38.44 -46.13 19.29
CA PRO A 1172 -39.65 -46.40 20.05
C PRO A 1172 -40.43 -45.09 20.32
N THR A 1173 -41.64 -45.00 19.78
CA THR A 1173 -42.68 -44.04 20.20
C THR A 1173 -43.97 -44.81 20.50
N PRO A 1174 -44.83 -44.33 21.42
CA PRO A 1174 -44.55 -43.51 22.60
C PRO A 1174 -45.07 -44.19 23.90
N VAL A 1175 -44.60 -43.73 25.06
CA VAL A 1175 -45.32 -43.94 26.33
C VAL A 1175 -45.42 -42.60 27.05
N VAL A 1176 -46.64 -42.16 27.31
CA VAL A 1176 -46.92 -41.00 28.16
C VAL A 1176 -46.87 -41.45 29.62
N THR A 1177 -46.10 -40.74 30.44
CA THR A 1177 -46.29 -40.71 31.90
C THR A 1177 -46.24 -39.25 32.35
N GLU A 1178 -47.17 -38.87 33.22
CA GLU A 1178 -47.45 -37.48 33.55
C GLU A 1178 -46.52 -36.94 34.64
N THR A 1179 -46.17 -35.65 34.50
CA THR A 1179 -45.82 -34.68 35.56
C THR A 1179 -45.21 -35.20 36.88
N ALA A 1180 -43.92 -34.94 37.05
CA ALA A 1180 -43.35 -34.58 38.35
C ALA A 1180 -42.64 -33.22 38.21
N SER A 1181 -42.63 -32.40 39.28
CA SER A 1181 -41.95 -31.09 39.27
C SER A 1181 -40.44 -31.24 39.07
N PRO A 1182 -39.77 -30.29 38.40
CA PRO A 1182 -38.34 -30.38 38.15
C PRO A 1182 -37.54 -30.20 39.44
N ALA A 1183 -36.94 -31.29 39.94
CA ALA A 1183 -35.74 -31.17 40.77
C ALA A 1183 -34.63 -30.49 39.93
N ALA A 1184 -33.86 -29.59 40.54
CA ALA A 1184 -32.94 -28.71 39.83
C ALA A 1184 -31.65 -29.41 39.38
N ASN A 1185 -31.79 -30.28 38.38
CA ASN A 1185 -30.71 -31.07 37.81
C ASN A 1185 -29.81 -30.21 36.89
N GLU A 1186 -28.54 -30.58 36.77
CA GLU A 1186 -27.46 -29.77 36.16
C GLU A 1186 -27.80 -29.27 34.73
N SER A 1187 -28.44 -30.11 33.92
CA SER A 1187 -28.91 -29.78 32.56
C SER A 1187 -29.95 -28.65 32.48
N TYR A 1188 -30.70 -28.39 33.55
CA TYR A 1188 -31.70 -27.33 33.59
C TYR A 1188 -31.06 -25.99 33.99
N ILE A 1189 -30.15 -26.01 34.97
CA ILE A 1189 -29.33 -24.86 35.37
C ILE A 1189 -28.47 -24.39 34.18
N SER A 1190 -27.85 -25.32 33.46
CA SER A 1190 -27.07 -25.04 32.25
C SER A 1190 -27.89 -24.28 31.19
N ARG A 1191 -29.10 -24.74 30.85
CA ARG A 1191 -29.94 -24.07 29.85
C ARG A 1191 -30.40 -22.69 30.31
N ALA A 1192 -30.86 -22.55 31.54
CA ALA A 1192 -31.31 -21.26 32.05
C ALA A 1192 -30.15 -20.26 32.22
N LEU A 1193 -28.93 -20.72 32.56
CA LEU A 1193 -27.73 -19.88 32.52
C LEU A 1193 -27.43 -19.43 31.08
N MET A 1194 -27.49 -20.33 30.10
CA MET A 1194 -27.29 -19.98 28.68
C MET A 1194 -28.35 -19.00 28.17
N GLU A 1195 -29.62 -19.16 28.55
CA GLU A 1195 -30.71 -18.23 28.23
C GLU A 1195 -30.47 -16.85 28.85
N VAL A 1196 -30.13 -16.76 30.14
CA VAL A 1196 -29.84 -15.47 30.82
C VAL A 1196 -28.56 -14.83 30.29
N VAL A 1197 -27.52 -15.59 29.97
CA VAL A 1197 -26.30 -15.07 29.32
C VAL A 1197 -26.63 -14.55 27.93
N SER A 1198 -27.41 -15.28 27.13
CA SER A 1198 -27.90 -14.85 25.80
C SER A 1198 -28.64 -13.51 25.90
N ASP A 1199 -29.65 -13.40 26.77
CA ASP A 1199 -30.43 -12.17 26.97
C ASP A 1199 -29.58 -10.98 27.46
N LYS A 1200 -28.53 -11.24 28.27
CA LYS A 1200 -27.66 -10.20 28.84
C LYS A 1200 -26.45 -9.82 27.99
N THR A 1201 -26.15 -10.57 26.92
CA THR A 1201 -24.99 -10.31 26.04
C THR A 1201 -25.36 -10.09 24.58
N GLY A 1202 -26.52 -10.59 24.15
CA GLY A 1202 -26.92 -10.64 22.74
C GLY A 1202 -26.27 -11.78 21.94
N TYR A 1203 -25.48 -12.67 22.56
CA TYR A 1203 -25.03 -13.90 21.89
C TYR A 1203 -26.20 -14.88 21.72
N PRO A 1204 -26.44 -15.45 20.52
CA PRO A 1204 -27.46 -16.49 20.35
C PRO A 1204 -27.16 -17.71 21.21
N THR A 1205 -28.18 -18.30 21.84
CA THR A 1205 -28.03 -19.44 22.77
C THR A 1205 -27.32 -20.64 22.14
N GLU A 1206 -27.48 -20.85 20.84
CA GLU A 1206 -26.81 -21.90 20.04
C GLU A 1206 -25.31 -21.67 19.78
N MET A 1207 -24.77 -20.49 20.16
CA MET A 1207 -23.35 -20.15 20.07
C MET A 1207 -22.63 -20.19 21.42
N LEU A 1208 -23.34 -20.44 22.53
CA LEU A 1208 -22.76 -20.51 23.87
C LEU A 1208 -22.34 -21.94 24.22
N GLU A 1209 -21.05 -22.18 24.44
CA GLU A 1209 -20.50 -23.45 24.94
C GLU A 1209 -20.14 -23.32 26.43
N LEU A 1210 -20.25 -24.41 27.21
CA LEU A 1210 -20.00 -24.36 28.66
C LEU A 1210 -18.53 -24.09 28.99
N GLU A 1211 -17.64 -24.46 28.09
CA GLU A 1211 -16.19 -24.35 28.19
C GLU A 1211 -15.69 -22.89 28.06
N MET A 1212 -16.52 -21.97 27.54
CA MET A 1212 -16.15 -20.57 27.28
C MET A 1212 -15.83 -19.78 28.56
N ASP A 1213 -14.74 -19.00 28.52
CA ASP A 1213 -14.36 -18.04 29.55
C ASP A 1213 -15.24 -16.77 29.47
N LEU A 1214 -15.83 -16.40 30.61
CA LEU A 1214 -16.73 -15.27 30.73
C LEU A 1214 -16.12 -13.95 30.28
N GLU A 1215 -14.85 -13.69 30.52
CA GLU A 1215 -14.22 -12.37 30.26
C GLU A 1215 -13.40 -12.37 28.96
N ALA A 1216 -12.68 -13.46 28.69
CA ALA A 1216 -11.89 -13.60 27.47
C ALA A 1216 -12.77 -13.89 26.24
N ASP A 1217 -13.60 -14.94 26.31
CA ASP A 1217 -14.40 -15.41 25.16
C ASP A 1217 -15.75 -14.70 25.05
N LEU A 1218 -16.36 -14.32 26.18
CA LEU A 1218 -17.70 -13.72 26.22
C LEU A 1218 -17.75 -12.24 26.63
N GLY A 1219 -16.63 -11.63 27.04
CA GLY A 1219 -16.56 -10.20 27.36
C GLY A 1219 -17.38 -9.72 28.57
N VAL A 1220 -17.86 -10.64 29.41
CA VAL A 1220 -18.68 -10.41 30.60
C VAL A 1220 -17.82 -9.99 31.80
N ASP A 1221 -17.79 -8.69 32.04
CA ASP A 1221 -17.08 -8.06 33.17
C ASP A 1221 -17.72 -8.36 34.54
N SER A 1222 -17.12 -7.82 35.60
CA SER A 1222 -17.56 -8.02 36.99
C SER A 1222 -18.94 -7.42 37.31
N ILE A 1223 -19.42 -6.43 36.56
CA ILE A 1223 -20.75 -5.83 36.72
C ILE A 1223 -21.78 -6.72 36.01
N LYS A 1224 -21.51 -7.06 34.74
CA LYS A 1224 -22.39 -7.88 33.90
C LYS A 1224 -22.56 -9.31 34.46
N ARG A 1225 -21.50 -9.86 35.08
CA ARG A 1225 -21.58 -11.10 35.90
C ARG A 1225 -22.59 -10.99 37.04
N VAL A 1226 -22.61 -9.87 37.78
CA VAL A 1226 -23.58 -9.66 38.87
C VAL A 1226 -25.00 -9.53 38.33
N GLU A 1227 -25.21 -8.89 37.17
CA GLU A 1227 -26.53 -8.85 36.54
C GLU A 1227 -27.04 -10.24 36.12
N ILE A 1228 -26.20 -11.03 35.46
CA ILE A 1228 -26.53 -12.40 35.02
C ILE A 1228 -26.88 -13.27 36.24
N MET A 1229 -26.08 -13.20 37.31
CA MET A 1229 -26.38 -13.92 38.56
C MET A 1229 -27.64 -13.40 39.26
N GLY A 1230 -27.96 -12.10 39.14
CA GLY A 1230 -29.20 -11.52 39.65
C GLY A 1230 -30.44 -12.09 38.96
N THR A 1231 -30.49 -12.00 37.63
CA THR A 1231 -31.59 -12.54 36.81
C THR A 1231 -31.70 -14.08 36.93
N LEU A 1232 -30.58 -14.78 37.10
CA LEU A 1232 -30.58 -16.22 37.38
C LEU A 1232 -31.09 -16.54 38.80
N HIS A 1233 -30.80 -15.72 39.81
CA HIS A 1233 -31.33 -15.90 41.16
C HIS A 1233 -32.83 -15.58 41.26
N GLU A 1234 -33.34 -14.62 40.47
CA GLU A 1234 -34.78 -14.39 40.28
C GLU A 1234 -35.47 -15.62 39.65
N SER A 1235 -34.78 -16.29 38.72
CA SER A 1235 -35.25 -17.54 38.09
C SER A 1235 -35.15 -18.75 39.03
N PHE A 1236 -34.19 -18.75 39.97
CA PHE A 1236 -33.92 -19.83 40.93
C PHE A 1236 -33.77 -19.32 42.37
N PRO A 1237 -34.86 -18.85 43.02
CA PRO A 1237 -34.83 -18.29 44.38
C PRO A 1237 -34.50 -19.32 45.48
N GLN A 1238 -34.35 -20.60 45.12
CA GLN A 1238 -33.87 -21.68 46.01
C GLN A 1238 -32.35 -21.67 46.20
N LEU A 1239 -31.60 -20.97 45.34
CA LEU A 1239 -30.14 -20.88 45.42
C LEU A 1239 -29.69 -20.06 46.65
N PRO A 1240 -28.60 -20.46 47.34
CA PRO A 1240 -28.00 -19.61 48.36
C PRO A 1240 -27.44 -18.34 47.71
N LYS A 1241 -27.50 -17.21 48.43
CA LYS A 1241 -26.81 -15.98 48.01
C LYS A 1241 -25.30 -16.20 48.01
N LEU A 1242 -24.72 -16.20 46.81
CA LEU A 1242 -23.29 -16.42 46.59
C LEU A 1242 -22.49 -15.15 46.93
N SER A 1243 -21.25 -15.30 47.38
CA SER A 1243 -20.35 -14.16 47.49
C SER A 1243 -19.82 -13.74 46.10
N PRO A 1244 -19.60 -12.43 45.85
CA PRO A 1244 -18.93 -11.98 44.62
C PRO A 1244 -17.49 -12.52 44.50
N GLU A 1245 -16.84 -12.82 45.62
CA GLU A 1245 -15.45 -13.24 45.73
C GLU A 1245 -15.27 -14.69 45.26
N GLU A 1246 -16.10 -15.63 45.74
CA GLU A 1246 -16.11 -17.03 45.26
C GLU A 1246 -16.49 -17.14 43.78
N LEU A 1247 -17.27 -16.18 43.27
CA LEU A 1247 -17.69 -16.11 41.85
C LEU A 1247 -16.61 -15.53 40.94
N ALA A 1248 -15.78 -14.58 41.43
CA ALA A 1248 -14.68 -14.01 40.65
C ALA A 1248 -13.62 -15.06 40.26
N GLU A 1249 -13.44 -16.10 41.09
CA GLU A 1249 -12.60 -17.26 40.77
C GLU A 1249 -13.13 -18.14 39.62
N LYS A 1250 -14.44 -18.06 39.31
CA LYS A 1250 -15.07 -18.93 38.31
C LYS A 1250 -14.97 -18.25 36.95
N ARG A 1251 -14.20 -18.86 36.07
CA ARG A 1251 -13.87 -18.32 34.75
C ARG A 1251 -14.86 -18.77 33.68
N THR A 1252 -15.27 -20.03 33.67
CA THR A 1252 -16.13 -20.57 32.61
C THR A 1252 -17.57 -20.80 33.04
N LEU A 1253 -18.49 -20.86 32.06
CA LEU A 1253 -19.90 -21.20 32.32
C LEU A 1253 -20.05 -22.57 32.99
N ALA A 1254 -19.23 -23.57 32.60
CA ALA A 1254 -19.16 -24.89 33.22
C ALA A 1254 -18.87 -24.82 34.73
N GLN A 1255 -17.89 -24.00 35.13
CA GLN A 1255 -17.51 -23.83 36.53
C GLN A 1255 -18.64 -23.21 37.37
N ILE A 1256 -19.45 -22.34 36.76
CA ILE A 1256 -20.65 -21.77 37.40
C ILE A 1256 -21.76 -22.81 37.50
N VAL A 1257 -22.06 -23.55 36.43
CA VAL A 1257 -23.09 -24.62 36.45
C VAL A 1257 -22.75 -25.68 37.51
N GLN A 1258 -21.50 -26.14 37.56
CA GLN A 1258 -21.02 -27.11 38.55
C GLN A 1258 -21.09 -26.54 39.98
N TYR A 1259 -20.75 -25.27 40.18
CA TYR A 1259 -20.85 -24.61 41.48
C TYR A 1259 -22.31 -24.49 41.95
N LEU A 1260 -23.21 -24.06 41.07
CA LEU A 1260 -24.65 -23.94 41.35
C LEU A 1260 -25.29 -25.31 41.65
N ALA A 1261 -25.01 -26.34 40.85
CA ALA A 1261 -25.47 -27.70 41.08
C ALA A 1261 -24.93 -28.26 42.42
N GLY A 1262 -23.65 -28.03 42.73
CA GLY A 1262 -23.05 -28.40 44.01
C GLY A 1262 -23.71 -27.70 45.21
N GLN A 1263 -24.01 -26.41 45.09
CA GLN A 1263 -24.72 -25.66 46.14
C GLN A 1263 -26.17 -26.15 46.33
N ILE A 1264 -26.88 -26.54 45.27
CA ILE A 1264 -28.20 -27.17 45.35
C ILE A 1264 -28.13 -28.51 46.10
N MET A 1265 -27.17 -29.39 45.76
CA MET A 1265 -26.98 -30.65 46.49
C MET A 1265 -26.65 -30.44 47.99
N VAL A 1266 -25.99 -29.33 48.34
CA VAL A 1266 -25.71 -28.94 49.74
C VAL A 1266 -26.94 -28.34 50.43
N ALA A 1267 -27.81 -27.65 49.70
CA ALA A 1267 -29.09 -27.14 50.22
C ALA A 1267 -30.07 -28.30 50.47
N GLU A 1268 -30.23 -29.22 49.53
CA GLU A 1268 -31.08 -30.42 49.70
C GLU A 1268 -30.61 -31.29 50.89
N LYS A 1269 -29.29 -31.47 51.05
CA LYS A 1269 -28.68 -32.13 52.23
C LYS A 1269 -28.76 -31.37 53.56
N LYS A 1270 -29.37 -30.18 53.58
CA LYS A 1270 -29.74 -29.43 54.81
C LYS A 1270 -31.24 -29.41 55.06
N ILE A 1271 -32.04 -29.97 54.14
CA ILE A 1271 -33.51 -30.01 54.19
C ILE A 1271 -34.01 -31.46 54.43
N ALA A 1272 -33.18 -32.47 54.07
CA ALA A 1272 -33.33 -33.87 54.45
C ALA A 1272 -32.52 -34.24 55.71
#